data_AF-A0A7X9WN36-F1
#
_entry.id   AF-A0A7X9WN36-F1
#
_cell.length_a   1.000
_cell.length_b   1.000
_cell.length_c   1.000
_cell.angle_alpha   90.00
_cell.angle_beta   90.00
_cell.angle_gamma   90.00
#
_symmetry.space_group_name_H-M   'P 1'
#
loop_
_entity.id
_entity.type
_entity.pdbx_description
1 polymer ?
#
loop_
_entity_poly.entity_id
_entity_poly.type
_entity_poly.pdbx_seq_one_letter_code
_entity_poly.pdbx_strand_id
1 'polypeptide(L)'
;MAQDLAGETGEAGGDVVGPRGIFSFYMQHGVSPGGDFFVIGNGSIERAGEHAAYHVAIGTEDGPLVRRTIVVLPPGSGEAEQERVGDGYRRGSLVLRPETLADEPAALSPRIEFVNAALQDADSLRDLLLSRGAEGITFIIPLAAAYRSPLPLPELVEAPEDVWVPQLVSLANVLVPIARETGSYVALDAGEFWPERESNQEALLGVDHCGVASAPLGQLTPLQMFALTKRWRELAETGALGEALAEIDATEDLSDDRKLFERMSAFRFAGNPQEALALLEREDGLIRAAPAGIRLAFAELARTVGNEALAIELLRGALGTLTHVEVLQQALRVADNLEDAESAAVLEAALNARFPRSRLLAEREAHRHLANNRRDDAAAALSATGDAHFEEEADYQRWLAEKLGVPLVDPETLLIEAHERWPDRREQNLRALAGAMEASGLRADALDMLLAGPAIDGELDETTLWAALEMVERGILTRDPGCDNDMSAAVTGATIRWLASHPTDGWTRLRLVRLLSPEILGGVTGAAVIAKVALDFGQRPLLLRPSVPVEDRARACDLELLVPFIESALERFSREPAIILGRMRLPKNELPAPAEQLVAGLLRLIEHAGEQMSDRADEQLIENCLLVATAVAPLGDEPDADLLVLRAVAGRFSLAGLTQRARDLAEQALNVAGADPHRRRVAWYSFGDIYARTGNTLEGLIGLACALACDEAADWDQMWYENHLALRLFRDLGLFALTGPILKKAREALRHAGIEASRSYWLDSIELQMRLAELDRTSLDVGILIELIERAAQNVVQVVDANDDAAPPTLMLASLVRIARDAGVDIPASAEASIAAGMERLGEAAKGLIDISAERVPSVEALVGLASRMDVARNAGDIGFDVKHLAVGASRLLDSGLQDAPEDAAYAIEVLADHALRLPGDKGAARQILRDAAAPSEAARAIAVSDLAVVLLGRADNGLTRVVFSGEGACCAVEPAATFSTQALAEWSTKYPYAYQDLKRDTSQDFYVSTERLGLSSLPARSVIVASAELQGFPPNLFQVERQLAGYTHRLCLAPSLEWLAAARETPPPGDHRITAWIPDAEPEEGLPALAILADRVKDSLVKHDVALSTGEAPTKDMSGSGLAIIAAHGGVGEDKKYFRVITDDVDLALAASAFSGKISDINVVVLFVCSGGRLDKHPAANTTVGLVKQLLDRGCRAIVAPPWPLDTSIPPVWLPAFLDRWAEGAPVIDACFEANQAVRAARGQRPVDDIAMTVFGDPLVTVVRRHSDGRENANAGN
;
A
#
# COMPACT_ATOMS: atom_id res chain seq x y z
N MET A 1 19.14 24.69 63.65
CA MET A 1 20.36 23.93 63.26
C MET A 1 21.08 24.70 62.16
N ALA A 2 21.65 25.85 62.50
CA ALA A 2 22.43 26.67 61.59
C ALA A 2 23.45 27.42 62.46
N GLN A 3 24.59 26.78 62.72
CA GLN A 3 25.78 27.42 63.27
C GLN A 3 26.94 26.47 63.04
N ASP A 4 27.62 26.74 61.94
CA ASP A 4 29.00 26.39 61.55
C ASP A 4 28.98 25.96 60.08
N LEU A 5 29.34 26.92 59.21
CA LEU A 5 30.01 26.74 57.91
C LEU A 5 30.10 28.14 57.26
N ALA A 6 31.00 28.95 57.81
CA ALA A 6 31.64 30.03 57.06
C ALA A 6 33.08 29.60 56.85
N GLY A 7 33.40 29.09 55.66
CA GLY A 7 34.75 28.65 55.33
C GLY A 7 34.84 27.88 54.02
N GLU A 8 35.55 28.48 53.07
CA GLU A 8 36.15 27.90 51.86
C GLU A 8 35.22 27.60 50.67
N THR A 9 35.59 28.19 49.54
CA THR A 9 35.08 27.94 48.19
C THR A 9 35.21 26.46 47.86
N GLY A 10 34.08 25.76 47.76
CA GLY A 10 34.02 24.34 47.39
C GLY A 10 34.44 24.15 45.93
N GLU A 11 35.39 23.23 45.73
CA GLU A 11 35.66 22.59 44.44
C GLU A 11 34.39 21.86 43.95
N ALA A 12 34.16 21.83 42.64
CA ALA A 12 33.05 21.13 42.01
C ALA A 12 33.09 19.63 42.36
N GLY A 13 32.12 19.17 43.15
CA GLY A 13 31.92 17.76 43.50
C GLY A 13 30.44 17.43 43.49
N GLY A 14 30.06 16.32 42.82
CA GLY A 14 28.67 15.87 42.72
C GLY A 14 28.20 15.16 43.99
N ASP A 15 27.02 15.53 44.49
CA ASP A 15 26.37 14.88 45.65
C ASP A 15 25.18 14.03 45.21
N VAL A 16 25.14 12.75 45.63
CA VAL A 16 23.97 11.87 45.46
C VAL A 16 22.99 12.15 46.59
N VAL A 17 21.76 12.58 46.26
CA VAL A 17 20.80 13.07 47.24
C VAL A 17 19.52 12.22 47.30
N GLY A 18 19.11 11.83 48.52
CA GLY A 18 17.89 11.05 48.77
C GLY A 18 16.60 11.88 48.72
N PRO A 19 15.42 11.34 49.12
CA PRO A 19 14.09 11.96 48.93
C PRO A 19 13.83 13.33 49.57
N ARG A 20 14.76 13.86 50.38
CA ARG A 20 14.76 15.25 50.92
C ARG A 20 15.81 16.14 50.24
N GLY A 21 16.26 15.75 49.04
CA GLY A 21 17.59 16.07 48.54
C GLY A 21 17.82 17.50 48.09
N ILE A 22 16.85 18.12 47.41
CA ILE A 22 16.97 19.50 46.92
C ILE A 22 17.21 20.48 48.09
N PHE A 23 16.43 20.33 49.17
CA PHE A 23 16.58 21.18 50.35
C PHE A 23 17.92 20.97 51.05
N SER A 24 18.35 19.71 51.22
CA SER A 24 19.65 19.40 51.82
C SER A 24 20.82 19.96 51.00
N PHE A 25 20.75 19.86 49.67
CA PHE A 25 21.75 20.42 48.76
C PHE A 25 21.90 21.94 48.96
N TYR A 26 20.79 22.69 48.93
CA TYR A 26 20.83 24.14 49.17
C TYR A 26 21.33 24.52 50.57
N MET A 27 21.05 23.71 51.59
CA MET A 27 21.54 23.96 52.94
C MET A 27 23.05 23.71 53.09
N GLN A 28 23.61 22.78 52.31
CA GLN A 28 25.02 22.42 52.35
C GLN A 28 25.87 23.38 51.51
N HIS A 29 25.40 23.76 50.33
CA HIS A 29 26.18 24.54 49.35
C HIS A 29 25.76 26.02 49.25
N GLY A 30 24.60 26.38 49.79
CA GLY A 30 24.08 27.74 49.75
C GLY A 30 23.56 28.16 48.36
N VAL A 31 23.34 29.46 48.18
CA VAL A 31 22.94 30.10 46.91
C VAL A 31 23.91 31.25 46.68
N SER A 32 24.86 31.08 45.76
CA SER A 32 25.88 32.10 45.42
C SER A 32 25.83 32.44 43.92
N PRO A 33 26.34 33.60 43.46
CA PRO A 33 26.32 33.94 42.04
C PRO A 33 26.99 32.86 41.17
N GLY A 34 26.22 32.26 40.25
CA GLY A 34 26.58 31.03 39.55
C GLY A 34 25.33 30.25 39.12
N GLY A 35 25.45 28.93 38.92
CA GLY A 35 24.28 28.07 38.70
C GLY A 35 24.46 26.69 39.32
N ASP A 36 23.44 25.84 39.29
CA ASP A 36 23.54 24.43 39.67
C ASP A 36 22.62 23.56 38.79
N PHE A 37 23.00 22.30 38.59
CA PHE A 37 22.21 21.28 37.93
C PHE A 37 21.42 20.43 38.92
N PHE A 38 20.15 20.19 38.61
CA PHE A 38 19.30 19.22 39.30
C PHE A 38 18.86 18.13 38.32
N VAL A 39 19.42 16.94 38.47
CA VAL A 39 19.25 15.77 37.59
C VAL A 39 18.58 14.64 38.37
N ILE A 40 17.31 14.87 38.72
CA ILE A 40 16.57 14.11 39.75
C ILE A 40 15.45 13.24 39.15
N GLY A 41 15.24 13.30 37.82
CA GLY A 41 14.24 12.51 37.10
C GLY A 41 12.77 12.91 37.32
N ASN A 42 11.85 12.24 36.62
CA ASN A 42 10.40 12.49 36.63
C ASN A 42 10.03 13.97 36.42
N GLY A 43 10.57 14.58 35.36
CA GLY A 43 10.38 15.99 34.98
C GLY A 43 8.95 16.49 35.17
N SER A 44 8.78 17.47 36.07
CA SER A 44 7.49 18.04 36.42
C SER A 44 7.66 19.50 36.78
N ILE A 45 6.81 20.37 36.22
CA ILE A 45 6.88 21.82 36.44
C ILE A 45 6.58 22.18 37.91
N GLU A 46 5.83 21.31 38.60
CA GLU A 46 5.57 21.40 40.03
C GLU A 46 6.88 21.45 40.84
N ARG A 47 7.93 20.72 40.44
CA ARG A 47 9.21 20.71 41.17
C ARG A 47 9.86 22.11 41.21
N ALA A 48 9.62 22.96 40.20
CA ALA A 48 10.04 24.36 40.22
C ALA A 48 9.48 25.11 41.45
N GLY A 49 8.27 24.75 41.88
CA GLY A 49 7.64 25.29 43.07
C GLY A 49 8.35 24.89 44.35
N GLU A 50 8.84 23.65 44.43
CA GLU A 50 9.63 23.16 45.56
C GLU A 50 10.95 23.93 45.66
N HIS A 51 11.67 24.10 44.55
CA HIS A 51 12.86 24.98 44.48
C HIS A 51 12.53 26.41 44.96
N ALA A 52 11.41 26.98 44.49
CA ALA A 52 10.99 28.32 44.88
C ALA A 52 10.68 28.43 46.38
N ALA A 53 10.06 27.40 46.98
CA ALA A 53 9.81 27.35 48.43
C ALA A 53 11.11 27.37 49.23
N TYR A 54 12.10 26.58 48.80
CA TYR A 54 13.41 26.53 49.46
C TYR A 54 14.16 27.86 49.31
N HIS A 55 14.22 28.46 48.11
CA HIS A 55 14.87 29.76 47.90
C HIS A 55 14.25 30.89 48.73
N VAL A 56 12.91 30.92 48.85
CA VAL A 56 12.21 31.90 49.69
C VAL A 56 12.58 31.76 51.17
N ALA A 57 12.94 30.55 51.62
CA ALA A 57 13.30 30.26 53.00
C ALA A 57 14.79 30.51 53.34
N ILE A 58 15.68 30.65 52.36
CA ILE A 58 17.12 30.86 52.56
C ILE A 58 17.40 32.34 52.93
N GLY A 59 18.05 32.56 54.07
CA GLY A 59 18.39 33.90 54.57
C GLY A 59 19.35 33.88 55.77
N THR A 60 19.88 35.04 56.12
CA THR A 60 20.76 35.27 57.28
C THR A 60 20.02 36.08 58.36
N GLU A 61 20.67 36.33 59.50
CA GLU A 61 20.12 37.23 60.54
C GLU A 61 19.87 38.66 60.04
N ASP A 62 20.55 39.08 58.96
CA ASP A 62 20.44 40.40 58.33
C ASP A 62 19.31 40.50 57.29
N GLY A 63 18.64 39.40 56.97
CA GLY A 63 17.52 39.35 56.02
C GLY A 63 17.59 38.21 54.99
N PRO A 64 16.65 38.16 54.05
CA PRO A 64 16.62 37.11 53.03
C PRO A 64 17.80 37.25 52.05
N LEU A 65 18.49 36.13 51.79
CA LEU A 65 19.59 36.06 50.81
C LEU A 65 19.02 36.15 49.39
N VAL A 66 17.85 35.52 49.18
CA VAL A 66 17.08 35.62 47.93
C VAL A 66 15.95 36.65 48.10
N ARG A 67 16.11 37.79 47.44
CA ARG A 67 15.13 38.89 47.41
C ARG A 67 13.96 38.57 46.51
N ARG A 68 14.21 37.92 45.37
CA ARG A 68 13.18 37.51 44.41
C ARG A 68 13.55 36.23 43.69
N THR A 69 12.55 35.39 43.44
CA THR A 69 12.68 34.16 42.66
C THR A 69 11.84 34.27 41.40
N ILE A 70 12.47 34.17 40.24
CA ILE A 70 11.84 34.17 38.94
C ILE A 70 11.74 32.71 38.47
N VAL A 71 10.53 32.19 38.36
CA VAL A 71 10.28 30.88 37.75
C VAL A 71 10.07 31.11 36.26
N VAL A 72 10.96 30.57 35.45
CA VAL A 72 10.92 30.70 33.99
C VAL A 72 10.06 29.57 33.43
N LEU A 73 8.88 29.88 32.93
CA LEU A 73 7.98 28.90 32.34
C LEU A 73 8.23 28.77 30.83
N PRO A 74 7.92 27.60 30.22
CA PRO A 74 7.98 27.44 28.77
C PRO A 74 7.10 28.44 28.01
N PRO A 75 7.40 28.74 26.73
CA PRO A 75 6.59 29.62 25.90
C PRO A 75 5.13 29.13 25.82
N GLY A 76 4.19 30.07 25.98
CA GLY A 76 2.75 29.79 25.94
C GLY A 76 2.15 29.25 27.24
N SER A 77 2.92 29.14 28.33
CA SER A 77 2.39 28.71 29.65
C SER A 77 1.38 29.72 30.20
N GLY A 78 0.29 29.21 30.79
CA GLY A 78 -0.83 29.98 31.31
C GLY A 78 -1.02 29.83 32.83
N GLU A 79 -2.25 30.08 33.29
CA GLU A 79 -2.60 29.97 34.72
C GLU A 79 -2.48 28.52 35.25
N ALA A 80 -2.71 27.51 34.41
CA ALA A 80 -2.65 26.11 34.79
C ALA A 80 -1.23 25.67 35.20
N GLU A 81 -0.20 26.06 34.43
CA GLU A 81 1.20 25.78 34.80
C GLU A 81 1.60 26.51 36.09
N GLN A 82 1.13 27.76 36.27
CA GLN A 82 1.38 28.52 37.50
C GLN A 82 0.72 27.86 38.72
N GLU A 83 -0.49 27.30 38.57
CA GLU A 83 -1.17 26.56 39.63
C GLU A 83 -0.39 25.30 40.02
N ARG A 84 0.12 24.55 39.05
CA ARG A 84 0.99 23.37 39.27
C ARG A 84 2.29 23.75 39.99
N VAL A 85 2.93 24.84 39.60
CA VAL A 85 4.08 25.37 40.37
C VAL A 85 3.65 25.74 41.79
N GLY A 86 2.45 26.31 41.96
CA GLY A 86 1.86 26.57 43.27
C GLY A 86 1.65 25.32 44.13
N ASP A 87 1.22 24.20 43.54
CA ASP A 87 1.12 22.90 44.22
C ASP A 87 2.47 22.43 44.73
N GLY A 88 3.50 22.49 43.89
CA GLY A 88 4.85 22.16 44.30
C GLY A 88 5.39 23.09 45.39
N TYR A 89 5.10 24.39 45.31
CA TYR A 89 5.46 25.35 46.36
C TYR A 89 4.84 24.98 47.72
N ARG A 90 3.57 24.52 47.71
CA ARG A 90 2.92 24.00 48.92
C ARG A 90 3.66 22.77 49.46
N ARG A 91 4.01 21.81 48.60
CA ARG A 91 4.78 20.61 49.00
C ARG A 91 6.14 20.97 49.60
N GLY A 92 6.91 21.83 48.94
CA GLY A 92 8.21 22.30 49.46
C GLY A 92 8.08 23.05 50.80
N SER A 93 7.02 23.85 50.95
CA SER A 93 6.75 24.56 52.21
C SER A 93 6.43 23.62 53.38
N LEU A 94 5.74 22.51 53.14
CA LEU A 94 5.48 21.48 54.14
C LEU A 94 6.77 20.79 54.61
N VAL A 95 7.75 20.60 53.72
CA VAL A 95 9.07 20.06 54.09
C VAL A 95 9.81 21.01 55.04
N LEU A 96 9.71 22.33 54.81
CA LEU A 96 10.37 23.36 55.62
C LEU A 96 9.73 23.57 57.00
N ARG A 97 8.40 23.39 57.12
CA ARG A 97 7.64 23.64 58.37
C ARG A 97 6.55 22.58 58.59
N PRO A 98 6.92 21.35 58.99
CA PRO A 98 5.97 20.23 59.11
C PRO A 98 4.87 20.46 60.15
N GLU A 99 5.13 21.27 61.18
CA GLU A 99 4.28 21.38 62.38
C GLU A 99 3.30 22.58 62.37
N THR A 100 3.39 23.49 61.39
CA THR A 100 2.63 24.78 61.41
C THR A 100 1.75 25.05 60.19
N LEU A 101 1.72 24.19 59.17
CA LEU A 101 1.04 24.44 57.90
C LEU A 101 -0.01 23.39 57.50
N ALA A 102 -0.41 22.50 58.42
CA ALA A 102 -1.33 21.40 58.09
C ALA A 102 -2.76 21.85 57.72
N ASP A 103 -3.20 23.06 58.09
CA ASP A 103 -4.58 23.53 57.92
C ASP A 103 -4.76 24.90 57.22
N GLU A 104 -3.70 25.56 56.72
CA GLU A 104 -3.83 26.77 55.87
C GLU A 104 -3.10 26.59 54.52
N PRO A 105 -3.75 26.88 53.37
CA PRO A 105 -3.07 26.85 52.08
C PRO A 105 -1.98 27.93 52.06
N ALA A 106 -0.71 27.51 52.01
CA ALA A 106 0.40 28.44 51.84
C ALA A 106 0.21 29.22 50.54
N ALA A 107 -0.20 30.49 50.64
CA ALA A 107 -0.27 31.38 49.50
C ALA A 107 1.14 31.56 48.91
N LEU A 108 1.24 31.57 47.57
CA LEU A 108 2.50 31.83 46.88
C LEU A 108 3.12 33.13 47.41
N SER A 109 4.39 33.05 47.81
CA SER A 109 5.13 34.21 48.34
C SER A 109 5.13 35.35 47.32
N PRO A 110 4.94 36.62 47.73
CA PRO A 110 5.02 37.77 46.83
C PRO A 110 6.44 37.99 46.26
N ARG A 111 7.43 37.24 46.75
CA ARG A 111 8.79 37.20 46.19
C ARG A 111 8.94 36.28 44.98
N ILE A 112 7.89 35.55 44.59
CA ILE A 112 7.88 34.71 43.40
C ILE A 112 7.26 35.47 42.23
N GLU A 113 7.95 35.47 41.09
CA GLU A 113 7.49 36.04 39.82
C GLU A 113 7.53 34.95 38.75
N PHE A 114 6.49 34.89 37.91
CA PHE A 114 6.44 33.99 36.76
C PHE A 114 6.78 34.78 35.50
N VAL A 115 7.68 34.24 34.68
CA VAL A 115 8.00 34.81 33.37
C VAL A 115 8.02 33.68 32.35
N ASN A 116 7.32 33.87 31.24
CA ASN A 116 7.41 32.94 30.11
C ASN A 116 8.67 33.24 29.31
N ALA A 117 9.45 32.20 28.98
CA ALA A 117 10.49 32.32 27.97
C ALA A 117 9.86 32.68 26.61
N ALA A 118 10.58 33.44 25.79
CA ALA A 118 10.10 33.79 24.46
C ALA A 118 10.21 32.58 23.52
N LEU A 119 11.32 31.86 23.61
CA LEU A 119 11.61 30.62 22.89
C LEU A 119 12.25 29.60 23.86
N GLN A 120 12.25 28.31 23.52
CA GLN A 120 12.94 27.28 24.30
C GLN A 120 14.39 27.11 23.83
N ASP A 121 15.13 28.21 23.78
CA ASP A 121 16.54 28.23 23.41
C ASP A 121 17.42 29.02 24.40
N ALA A 122 18.72 28.81 24.30
CA ALA A 122 19.71 29.45 25.16
C ALA A 122 19.75 30.98 24.96
N ASP A 123 19.52 31.48 23.75
CA ASP A 123 19.52 32.92 23.42
C ASP A 123 18.36 33.64 24.14
N SER A 124 17.16 33.07 24.15
CA SER A 124 16.00 33.65 24.84
C SER A 124 16.21 33.72 26.35
N LEU A 125 16.81 32.68 26.95
CA LEU A 125 17.15 32.68 28.36
C LEU A 125 18.28 33.66 28.68
N ARG A 126 19.29 33.76 27.81
CA ARG A 126 20.37 34.75 27.91
C ARG A 126 19.82 36.17 28.00
N ASP A 127 18.95 36.54 27.07
CA ASP A 127 18.39 37.89 26.99
C ASP A 127 17.47 38.18 28.21
N LEU A 128 16.78 37.18 28.73
CA LEU A 128 16.01 37.28 29.97
C LEU A 128 16.91 37.54 31.19
N LEU A 129 18.00 36.78 31.34
CA LEU A 129 18.94 36.94 32.45
C LEU A 129 19.65 38.31 32.38
N LEU A 130 20.08 38.76 31.20
CA LEU A 130 20.70 40.07 31.02
C LEU A 130 19.75 41.23 31.37
N SER A 131 18.45 41.08 31.06
CA SER A 131 17.46 42.14 31.30
C SER A 131 16.92 42.17 32.74
N ARG A 132 16.98 41.05 33.47
CA ARG A 132 16.37 40.91 34.81
C ARG A 132 17.34 40.53 35.93
N GLY A 133 18.57 40.13 35.60
CA GLY A 133 19.58 39.70 36.56
C GLY A 133 20.06 40.84 37.45
N ALA A 134 20.12 40.58 38.75
CA ALA A 134 20.66 41.48 39.76
C ALA A 134 21.02 40.70 41.02
N GLU A 135 21.76 41.34 41.93
CA GLU A 135 22.11 40.77 43.23
C GLU A 135 20.88 40.36 44.05
N GLY A 136 20.84 39.09 44.48
CA GLY A 136 19.74 38.51 45.25
C GLY A 136 18.53 38.08 44.41
N ILE A 137 18.66 38.02 43.08
CA ILE A 137 17.67 37.41 42.17
C ILE A 137 18.08 35.97 41.86
N THR A 138 17.11 35.06 41.91
CA THR A 138 17.28 33.66 41.51
C THR A 138 16.36 33.29 40.37
N PHE A 139 16.90 32.66 39.32
CA PHE A 139 16.14 32.06 38.23
C PHE A 139 15.99 30.55 38.47
N ILE A 140 14.78 30.03 38.34
CA ILE A 140 14.51 28.60 38.32
C ILE A 140 14.02 28.26 36.91
N ILE A 141 14.77 27.40 36.22
CA ILE A 141 14.47 26.94 34.88
C ILE A 141 14.11 25.45 34.99
N PRO A 142 12.82 25.10 35.06
CA PRO A 142 12.37 23.72 35.02
C PRO A 142 12.51 23.13 33.62
N LEU A 143 12.65 21.81 33.55
CA LEU A 143 12.79 21.06 32.29
C LEU A 143 13.91 21.64 31.42
N ALA A 144 15.02 22.04 32.03
CA ALA A 144 16.16 22.68 31.37
C ALA A 144 16.74 21.81 30.24
N ALA A 145 16.61 20.48 30.32
CA ALA A 145 17.00 19.57 29.24
C ALA A 145 16.18 19.72 27.96
N ALA A 146 15.01 20.39 28.01
CA ALA A 146 14.17 20.68 26.84
C ALA A 146 14.60 21.94 26.07
N TYR A 147 15.50 22.76 26.62
CA TYR A 147 16.03 23.94 25.94
C TYR A 147 17.14 23.56 24.97
N ARG A 148 17.28 24.30 23.87
CA ARG A 148 18.28 24.02 22.83
C ARG A 148 19.28 25.17 22.67
N SER A 149 20.52 24.81 22.39
CA SER A 149 21.63 25.69 22.02
C SER A 149 22.00 25.39 20.55
N PRO A 150 22.63 26.32 19.81
CA PRO A 150 23.11 26.06 18.44
C PRO A 150 24.34 25.14 18.42
N LEU A 151 24.32 24.05 19.20
CA LEU A 151 25.30 22.99 19.12
C LEU A 151 24.91 21.98 18.03
N PRO A 152 25.89 21.50 17.24
CA PRO A 152 25.65 20.36 16.38
C PRO A 152 25.33 19.13 17.24
N LEU A 153 24.42 18.28 16.76
CA LEU A 153 24.23 16.95 17.35
C LEU A 153 25.55 16.16 17.23
N PRO A 154 25.88 15.32 18.23
CA PRO A 154 27.06 14.47 18.15
C PRO A 154 26.97 13.51 16.94
N GLU A 155 28.11 13.19 16.33
CA GLU A 155 28.19 12.27 15.18
C GLU A 155 27.66 10.86 15.51
N LEU A 156 27.74 10.45 16.77
CA LEU A 156 27.21 9.18 17.24
C LEU A 156 26.32 9.41 18.46
N VAL A 157 25.01 9.19 18.28
CA VAL A 157 24.02 9.16 19.37
C VAL A 157 23.74 7.71 19.68
N GLU A 158 24.27 7.20 20.79
CA GLU A 158 24.04 5.83 21.23
C GLU A 158 22.89 5.75 22.26
N ALA A 159 22.61 6.85 22.95
CA ALA A 159 21.53 6.97 23.93
C ALA A 159 20.89 8.37 23.93
N PRO A 160 19.66 8.53 24.45
CA PRO A 160 19.01 9.84 24.57
C PRO A 160 19.83 10.89 25.35
N GLU A 161 20.65 10.46 26.32
CA GLU A 161 21.55 11.33 27.08
C GLU A 161 22.65 11.99 26.25
N ASP A 162 23.05 11.38 25.12
CA ASP A 162 24.03 11.97 24.21
C ASP A 162 23.48 13.22 23.50
N VAL A 163 22.16 13.45 23.58
CA VAL A 163 21.51 14.64 23.04
C VAL A 163 21.29 15.69 24.14
N TRP A 164 20.62 15.33 25.23
CA TRP A 164 20.20 16.34 26.21
C TRP A 164 21.34 16.82 27.11
N VAL A 165 22.35 15.99 27.42
CA VAL A 165 23.46 16.39 28.29
C VAL A 165 24.31 17.48 27.64
N PRO A 166 24.80 17.33 26.39
CA PRO A 166 25.55 18.40 25.73
C PRO A 166 24.75 19.71 25.61
N GLN A 167 23.45 19.62 25.35
CA GLN A 167 22.55 20.78 25.26
C GLN A 167 22.42 21.49 26.61
N LEU A 168 22.25 20.75 27.70
CA LEU A 168 22.17 21.30 29.06
C LEU A 168 23.50 21.93 29.51
N VAL A 169 24.63 21.29 29.21
CA VAL A 169 25.97 21.82 29.46
C VAL A 169 26.19 23.12 28.69
N SER A 170 25.81 23.16 27.41
CA SER A 170 25.87 24.37 26.59
C SER A 170 25.04 25.50 27.17
N LEU A 171 23.81 25.19 27.59
CA LEU A 171 22.93 26.14 28.23
C LEU A 171 23.56 26.74 29.48
N ALA A 172 24.14 25.90 30.35
CA ALA A 172 24.83 26.37 31.55
C ALA A 172 26.05 27.24 31.22
N ASN A 173 26.86 26.85 30.23
CA ASN A 173 28.00 27.64 29.77
C ASN A 173 27.60 29.04 29.24
N VAL A 174 26.36 29.22 28.79
CA VAL A 174 25.82 30.54 28.41
C VAL A 174 25.30 31.29 29.64
N LEU A 175 24.51 30.65 30.51
CA LEU A 175 23.77 31.31 31.58
C LEU A 175 24.59 31.59 32.84
N VAL A 176 25.48 30.67 33.22
CA VAL A 176 26.26 30.75 34.47
C VAL A 176 27.23 31.94 34.49
N PRO A 177 27.97 32.24 33.40
CA PRO A 177 28.80 33.46 33.38
C PRO A 177 27.99 34.74 33.56
N ILE A 178 26.79 34.81 32.99
CA ILE A 178 25.90 35.98 33.07
C ILE A 178 25.30 36.12 34.46
N ALA A 179 24.91 34.99 35.07
CA ALA A 179 24.47 34.96 36.45
C ALA A 179 25.52 35.56 37.39
N ARG A 180 26.80 35.19 37.18
CA ARG A 180 27.93 35.75 37.94
C ARG A 180 28.15 37.23 37.67
N GLU A 181 28.12 37.67 36.42
CA GLU A 181 28.31 39.08 36.05
C GLU A 181 27.23 39.98 36.68
N THR A 182 25.98 39.49 36.72
CA THR A 182 24.83 40.23 37.27
C THR A 182 24.63 40.03 38.78
N GLY A 183 25.38 39.14 39.42
CA GLY A 183 25.21 38.78 40.83
C GLY A 183 23.97 37.91 41.14
N SER A 184 23.37 37.29 40.13
CA SER A 184 22.21 36.40 40.25
C SER A 184 22.59 34.92 40.28
N TYR A 185 21.63 34.05 40.60
CA TYR A 185 21.81 32.59 40.67
C TYR A 185 20.81 31.85 39.78
N VAL A 186 21.22 30.73 39.15
CA VAL A 186 20.39 29.95 38.22
C VAL A 186 20.30 28.49 38.65
N ALA A 187 19.09 28.01 38.94
CA ALA A 187 18.80 26.59 39.15
C ALA A 187 18.29 25.96 37.85
N LEU A 188 19.09 25.06 37.27
CA LEU A 188 18.78 24.31 36.05
C LEU A 188 18.27 22.92 36.44
N ASP A 189 16.95 22.76 36.47
CA ASP A 189 16.33 21.46 36.71
C ASP A 189 16.15 20.74 35.39
N ALA A 190 17.00 19.74 35.13
CA ALA A 190 17.04 19.01 33.87
C ALA A 190 15.70 18.35 33.55
N GLY A 191 15.00 17.83 34.56
CA GLY A 191 13.84 16.94 34.37
C GLY A 191 14.20 15.50 34.00
N GLU A 192 15.49 15.23 33.82
CA GLU A 192 16.04 13.93 33.44
C GLU A 192 16.73 13.24 34.63
N PHE A 193 16.90 11.92 34.52
CA PHE A 193 17.68 11.13 35.48
C PHE A 193 19.18 11.27 35.23
N TRP A 194 20.00 10.90 36.23
CA TRP A 194 21.46 10.92 36.13
C TRP A 194 21.94 10.09 34.93
N PRO A 195 22.80 10.62 34.04
CA PRO A 195 23.24 9.88 32.86
C PRO A 195 24.10 8.67 33.26
N GLU A 196 24.07 7.61 32.46
CA GLU A 196 24.85 6.39 32.69
C GLU A 196 26.27 6.47 32.13
N ARG A 197 26.47 7.16 31.01
CA ARG A 197 27.79 7.24 30.37
C ARG A 197 28.71 8.15 31.16
N GLU A 198 29.92 7.64 31.44
CA GLU A 198 30.96 8.38 32.16
C GLU A 198 31.29 9.71 31.47
N SER A 199 31.39 9.74 30.13
CA SER A 199 31.64 10.98 29.37
C SER A 199 30.58 12.06 29.58
N ASN A 200 29.31 11.67 29.72
CA ASN A 200 28.20 12.59 29.95
C ASN A 200 28.17 13.05 31.42
N GLN A 201 28.50 12.17 32.37
CA GLN A 201 28.68 12.52 33.78
C GLN A 201 29.82 13.53 33.96
N GLU A 202 30.97 13.28 33.34
CA GLU A 202 32.12 14.19 33.32
C GLU A 202 31.75 15.54 32.71
N ALA A 203 30.98 15.57 31.62
CA ALA A 203 30.54 16.81 30.99
C ALA A 203 29.67 17.68 31.91
N LEU A 204 28.75 17.07 32.69
CA LEU A 204 27.92 17.81 33.66
C LEU A 204 28.75 18.33 34.85
N LEU A 205 29.67 17.50 35.36
CA LEU A 205 30.53 17.86 36.50
C LEU A 205 31.63 18.88 36.10
N GLY A 206 31.98 18.94 34.82
CA GLY A 206 33.02 19.82 34.29
C GLY A 206 32.59 21.27 34.03
N VAL A 207 31.34 21.66 34.34
CA VAL A 207 30.88 23.05 34.18
C VAL A 207 31.36 23.90 35.36
N ASP A 208 32.21 24.88 35.08
CA ASP A 208 32.75 25.78 36.10
C ASP A 208 31.64 26.54 36.84
N HIS A 209 31.76 26.60 38.18
CA HIS A 209 30.81 27.28 39.07
C HIS A 209 29.38 26.72 39.00
N CYS A 210 29.26 25.41 38.70
CA CYS A 210 28.03 24.63 38.84
C CYS A 210 28.20 23.43 39.76
N GLY A 211 27.37 23.33 40.80
CA GLY A 211 27.16 22.11 41.56
C GLY A 211 26.12 21.21 40.90
N VAL A 212 26.10 19.94 41.29
CA VAL A 212 25.21 18.92 40.71
C VAL A 212 24.53 18.12 41.81
N ALA A 213 23.20 18.10 41.77
CA ALA A 213 22.35 17.26 42.61
C ALA A 213 21.69 16.18 41.76
N SER A 214 21.90 14.91 42.11
CA SER A 214 21.29 13.77 41.43
C SER A 214 20.54 12.85 42.39
N ALA A 215 19.59 12.07 41.87
CA ALA A 215 18.89 11.03 42.62
C ALA A 215 19.15 9.64 42.00
N PRO A 216 19.22 8.56 42.81
CA PRO A 216 19.43 7.22 42.31
C PRO A 216 18.26 6.73 41.43
N LEU A 217 18.60 5.96 40.40
CA LEU A 217 17.67 5.33 39.47
C LEU A 217 16.80 4.29 40.20
N GLY A 218 15.49 4.35 39.98
CA GLY A 218 14.52 3.40 40.55
C GLY A 218 13.76 2.56 39.51
N GLN A 219 14.06 2.71 38.21
CA GLN A 219 13.38 2.06 37.08
C GLN A 219 14.38 1.78 35.93
N LEU A 220 13.98 0.94 34.96
CA LEU A 220 14.72 0.72 33.70
C LEU A 220 15.07 2.06 33.05
N THR A 221 16.34 2.22 32.72
CA THR A 221 16.83 3.45 32.08
C THR A 221 16.59 3.43 30.57
N PRO A 222 16.61 4.58 29.89
CA PRO A 222 16.51 4.63 28.44
C PRO A 222 17.59 3.82 27.71
N LEU A 223 18.82 3.73 28.26
CA LEU A 223 19.90 2.93 27.67
C LEU A 223 19.63 1.43 27.80
N GLN A 224 19.18 0.97 28.97
CA GLN A 224 18.78 -0.42 29.20
C GLN A 224 17.61 -0.80 28.28
N MET A 225 16.62 0.09 28.14
CA MET A 225 15.50 -0.09 27.23
C MET A 225 15.96 -0.24 25.78
N PHE A 226 16.87 0.62 25.30
CA PHE A 226 17.41 0.54 23.95
C PHE A 226 18.13 -0.79 23.68
N ALA A 227 18.96 -1.25 24.63
CA ALA A 227 19.65 -2.52 24.53
C ALA A 227 18.67 -3.72 24.49
N LEU A 228 17.61 -3.69 25.30
CA LEU A 228 16.55 -4.71 25.30
C LEU A 228 15.79 -4.72 23.97
N THR A 229 15.33 -3.57 23.47
CA THR A 229 14.64 -3.48 22.17
C THR A 229 15.53 -4.00 21.03
N LYS A 230 16.84 -3.68 21.05
CA LYS A 230 17.80 -4.20 20.05
C LYS A 230 17.92 -5.73 20.14
N ARG A 231 18.06 -6.28 21.35
CA ARG A 231 18.10 -7.73 21.58
C ARG A 231 16.82 -8.42 21.10
N TRP A 232 15.64 -7.90 21.42
CA TRP A 232 14.38 -8.49 20.98
C TRP A 232 14.19 -8.42 19.47
N ARG A 233 14.66 -7.36 18.82
CA ARG A 233 14.73 -7.28 17.35
C ARG A 233 15.62 -8.38 16.79
N GLU A 234 16.84 -8.52 17.29
CA GLU A 234 17.79 -9.54 16.83
C GLU A 234 17.21 -10.96 17.01
N LEU A 235 16.59 -11.25 18.15
CA LEU A 235 15.89 -12.51 18.41
C LEU A 235 14.74 -12.74 17.42
N ALA A 236 13.89 -11.73 17.19
CA ALA A 236 12.78 -11.84 16.24
C ALA A 236 13.24 -12.05 14.79
N GLU A 237 14.26 -11.31 14.33
CA GLU A 237 14.83 -11.41 12.98
C GLU A 237 15.51 -12.76 12.73
N THR A 238 16.16 -13.31 13.76
CA THR A 238 16.84 -14.61 13.70
C THR A 238 15.92 -15.82 13.93
N GLY A 239 14.60 -15.59 14.12
CA GLY A 239 13.60 -16.65 14.24
C GLY A 239 13.37 -17.14 15.68
N ALA A 240 13.96 -16.50 16.69
CA ALA A 240 13.76 -16.74 18.12
C ALA A 240 12.67 -15.82 18.71
N LEU A 241 11.56 -15.61 17.98
CA LEU A 241 10.46 -14.73 18.41
C LEU A 241 9.88 -15.14 19.76
N GLY A 242 9.81 -16.44 20.06
CA GLY A 242 9.30 -16.91 21.35
C GLY A 242 10.14 -16.50 22.55
N GLU A 243 11.47 -16.50 22.40
CA GLU A 243 12.39 -16.00 23.41
C GLU A 243 12.22 -14.48 23.61
N ALA A 244 12.10 -13.72 22.52
CA ALA A 244 11.83 -12.29 22.59
C ALA A 244 10.52 -11.99 23.35
N LEU A 245 9.42 -12.68 23.02
CA LEU A 245 8.14 -12.49 23.70
C LEU A 245 8.20 -12.87 25.18
N ALA A 246 8.86 -13.97 25.53
CA ALA A 246 9.03 -14.40 26.90
C ALA A 246 9.87 -13.40 27.72
N GLU A 247 10.95 -12.85 27.14
CA GLU A 247 11.77 -11.81 27.78
C GLU A 247 10.98 -10.51 28.00
N ILE A 248 10.18 -10.08 27.01
CA ILE A 248 9.30 -8.90 27.15
C ILE A 248 8.31 -9.11 28.31
N ASP A 249 7.64 -10.26 28.36
CA ASP A 249 6.64 -10.57 29.39
C ASP A 249 7.29 -10.65 30.79
N ALA A 250 8.48 -11.23 30.89
CA ALA A 250 9.23 -11.41 32.14
C ALA A 250 9.88 -10.12 32.68
N THR A 251 9.93 -9.04 31.90
CA THR A 251 10.52 -7.78 32.34
C THR A 251 9.54 -7.04 33.28
N GLU A 252 9.78 -7.09 34.59
CA GLU A 252 8.87 -6.55 35.63
C GLU A 252 8.74 -5.01 35.59
N ASP A 253 9.79 -4.30 35.17
CA ASP A 253 9.85 -2.84 35.16
C ASP A 253 9.12 -2.16 33.98
N LEU A 254 8.53 -2.94 33.05
CA LEU A 254 7.74 -2.41 31.93
C LEU A 254 6.25 -2.31 32.27
N SER A 255 5.63 -1.21 31.87
CA SER A 255 4.18 -1.05 31.89
C SER A 255 3.49 -1.93 30.83
N ASP A 256 2.22 -2.26 31.05
CA ASP A 256 1.45 -3.16 30.16
C ASP A 256 1.36 -2.63 28.71
N ASP A 257 1.18 -1.32 28.54
CA ASP A 257 1.17 -0.66 27.23
C ASP A 257 2.54 -0.72 26.55
N ARG A 258 3.65 -0.62 27.29
CA ARG A 258 5.00 -0.78 26.73
C ARG A 258 5.29 -2.22 26.34
N LYS A 259 4.88 -3.20 27.16
CA LYS A 259 4.99 -4.63 26.80
C LYS A 259 4.22 -4.92 25.52
N LEU A 260 3.00 -4.41 25.40
CA LEU A 260 2.19 -4.55 24.19
C LEU A 260 2.91 -3.98 22.95
N PHE A 261 3.45 -2.76 23.04
CA PHE A 261 4.20 -2.14 21.94
C PHE A 261 5.41 -2.98 21.49
N GLU A 262 6.20 -3.50 22.43
CA GLU A 262 7.38 -4.30 22.14
C GLU A 262 7.02 -5.67 21.55
N ARG A 263 5.93 -6.30 22.02
CA ARG A 263 5.41 -7.55 21.42
C ARG A 263 5.03 -7.34 19.95
N MET A 264 4.26 -6.30 19.66
CA MET A 264 3.84 -5.99 18.30
C MET A 264 5.05 -5.63 17.41
N SER A 265 6.03 -4.92 17.96
CA SER A 265 7.29 -4.64 17.27
C SER A 265 8.08 -5.92 16.96
N ALA A 266 8.15 -6.87 17.91
CA ALA A 266 8.78 -8.17 17.70
C ALA A 266 8.09 -8.97 16.58
N PHE A 267 6.75 -9.01 16.55
CA PHE A 267 5.99 -9.62 15.43
C PHE A 267 6.31 -8.97 14.09
N ARG A 268 6.41 -7.65 14.04
CA ARG A 268 6.81 -6.92 12.83
C ARG A 268 8.23 -7.31 12.37
N PHE A 269 9.23 -7.30 13.27
CA PHE A 269 10.61 -7.68 12.94
C PHE A 269 10.75 -9.14 12.50
N ALA A 270 9.92 -10.00 13.09
CA ALA A 270 9.76 -11.40 12.69
C ALA A 270 9.18 -11.59 11.27
N GLY A 271 8.73 -10.52 10.60
CA GLY A 271 8.06 -10.62 9.30
C GLY A 271 6.59 -11.07 9.41
N ASN A 272 5.95 -10.88 10.57
CA ASN A 272 4.54 -11.19 10.80
C ASN A 272 3.74 -9.92 11.18
N PRO A 273 3.55 -8.97 10.26
CA PRO A 273 2.78 -7.75 10.53
C PRO A 273 1.28 -8.01 10.76
N GLN A 274 0.75 -9.16 10.32
CA GLN A 274 -0.65 -9.52 10.50
C GLN A 274 -0.99 -9.80 11.97
N GLU A 275 -0.12 -10.50 12.71
CA GLU A 275 -0.34 -10.70 14.15
C GLU A 275 -0.18 -9.38 14.93
N ALA A 276 0.73 -8.50 14.48
CA ALA A 276 0.83 -7.15 15.03
C ALA A 276 -0.47 -6.35 14.80
N LEU A 277 -1.07 -6.43 13.60
CA LEU A 277 -2.38 -5.83 13.32
C LEU A 277 -3.50 -6.45 14.15
N ALA A 278 -3.53 -7.77 14.32
CA ALA A 278 -4.52 -8.46 15.15
C ALA A 278 -4.43 -8.07 16.63
N LEU A 279 -3.23 -7.83 17.15
CA LEU A 279 -3.04 -7.30 18.52
C LEU A 279 -3.51 -5.85 18.63
N LEU A 280 -3.23 -5.04 17.61
CA LEU A 280 -3.65 -3.65 17.52
C LEU A 280 -5.19 -3.51 17.60
N GLU A 281 -5.92 -4.39 16.92
CA GLU A 281 -7.39 -4.40 16.94
C GLU A 281 -7.97 -4.95 18.26
N ARG A 282 -7.31 -5.96 18.85
CA ARG A 282 -7.76 -6.64 20.07
C ARG A 282 -7.60 -5.79 21.32
N GLU A 283 -6.51 -5.03 21.42
CA GLU A 283 -6.10 -4.28 22.61
C GLU A 283 -6.35 -2.76 22.49
N ASP A 284 -7.26 -2.35 21.59
CA ASP A 284 -7.58 -0.95 21.27
C ASP A 284 -7.84 -0.08 22.52
N GLY A 285 -8.49 -0.62 23.55
CA GLY A 285 -8.74 0.09 24.81
C GLY A 285 -7.47 0.48 25.58
N LEU A 286 -6.48 -0.41 25.64
CA LEU A 286 -5.20 -0.14 26.31
C LEU A 286 -4.36 0.87 25.52
N ILE A 287 -4.35 0.73 24.18
CA ILE A 287 -3.63 1.62 23.26
C ILE A 287 -4.15 3.06 23.38
N ARG A 288 -5.47 3.24 23.42
CA ARG A 288 -6.10 4.57 23.58
C ARG A 288 -5.85 5.20 24.95
N ALA A 289 -5.70 4.38 25.98
CA ALA A 289 -5.40 4.85 27.33
C ALA A 289 -3.91 5.17 27.56
N ALA A 290 -3.02 4.71 26.66
CA ALA A 290 -1.57 4.87 26.81
C ALA A 290 -1.14 6.36 26.88
N PRO A 291 -0.04 6.68 27.59
CA PRO A 291 0.55 8.02 27.62
C PRO A 291 0.92 8.52 26.22
N ALA A 292 0.91 9.83 26.01
CA ALA A 292 1.04 10.43 24.67
C ALA A 292 2.28 9.99 23.87
N GLY A 293 3.44 9.81 24.52
CA GLY A 293 4.65 9.31 23.86
C GLY A 293 4.53 7.86 23.37
N ILE A 294 3.92 6.98 24.16
CA ILE A 294 3.67 5.59 23.77
C ILE A 294 2.55 5.53 22.72
N ARG A 295 1.53 6.38 22.84
CA ARG A 295 0.46 6.53 21.85
C ARG A 295 0.99 6.96 20.48
N LEU A 296 1.98 7.87 20.44
CA LEU A 296 2.68 8.23 19.20
C LEU A 296 3.45 7.04 18.60
N ALA A 297 4.10 6.23 19.45
CA ALA A 297 4.77 5.02 18.99
C ALA A 297 3.78 4.01 18.39
N PHE A 298 2.60 3.83 19.01
CA PHE A 298 1.52 3.04 18.45
C PHE A 298 0.97 3.62 17.14
N ALA A 299 0.89 4.95 17.00
CA ALA A 299 0.48 5.58 15.75
C ALA A 299 1.44 5.24 14.60
N GLU A 300 2.75 5.33 14.82
CA GLU A 300 3.74 4.94 13.83
C GLU A 300 3.69 3.44 13.52
N LEU A 301 3.51 2.60 14.54
CA LEU A 301 3.37 1.17 14.34
C LEU A 301 2.11 0.83 13.52
N ALA A 302 0.98 1.43 13.86
CA ALA A 302 -0.30 1.31 13.13
C ALA A 302 -0.12 1.66 11.65
N ARG A 303 0.57 2.76 11.36
CA ARG A 303 0.93 3.15 9.99
C ARG A 303 1.76 2.08 9.30
N THR A 304 2.82 1.58 9.95
CA THR A 304 3.70 0.56 9.34
C THR A 304 3.04 -0.79 9.09
N VAL A 305 1.96 -1.12 9.83
CA VAL A 305 1.17 -2.34 9.61
C VAL A 305 -0.09 -2.09 8.77
N GLY A 306 -0.24 -0.90 8.19
CA GLY A 306 -1.29 -0.57 7.22
C GLY A 306 -2.63 -0.08 7.80
N ASN A 307 -2.68 0.32 9.08
CA ASN A 307 -3.88 0.90 9.71
C ASN A 307 -3.73 2.42 9.91
N GLU A 308 -3.77 3.16 8.80
CA GLU A 308 -3.63 4.63 8.78
C GLU A 308 -4.74 5.34 9.55
N ALA A 309 -5.97 4.83 9.50
CA ALA A 309 -7.11 5.44 10.19
C ALA A 309 -6.89 5.47 11.72
N LEU A 310 -6.47 4.34 12.31
CA LEU A 310 -6.11 4.32 13.72
C LEU A 310 -4.86 5.15 13.99
N ALA A 311 -3.86 5.14 13.10
CA ALA A 311 -2.66 5.94 13.26
C ALA A 311 -2.98 7.44 13.39
N ILE A 312 -3.84 7.96 12.51
CA ILE A 312 -4.32 9.35 12.54
C ILE A 312 -5.05 9.64 13.86
N GLU A 313 -5.94 8.74 14.28
CA GLU A 313 -6.69 8.90 15.53
C GLU A 313 -5.79 8.95 16.76
N LEU A 314 -4.82 8.03 16.86
CA LEU A 314 -3.86 7.97 17.96
C LEU A 314 -2.95 9.19 17.99
N LEU A 315 -2.48 9.65 16.82
CA LEU A 315 -1.70 10.87 16.68
C LEU A 315 -2.51 12.07 17.19
N ARG A 316 -3.74 12.26 16.69
CA ARG A 316 -4.64 13.34 17.10
C ARG A 316 -4.93 13.31 18.60
N GLY A 317 -5.11 12.12 19.16
CA GLY A 317 -5.30 11.94 20.60
C GLY A 317 -4.06 12.27 21.45
N ALA A 318 -2.85 12.28 20.87
CA ALA A 318 -1.62 12.69 21.55
C ALA A 318 -1.34 14.21 21.43
N LEU A 319 -1.98 14.91 20.48
CA LEU A 319 -1.77 16.33 20.25
C LEU A 319 -2.05 17.18 21.51
N GLY A 320 -1.33 18.28 21.64
CA GLY A 320 -1.46 19.22 22.76
C GLY A 320 -0.73 18.82 24.05
N THR A 321 -0.33 17.55 24.20
CA THR A 321 0.44 17.07 25.37
C THR A 321 1.94 16.87 25.08
N LEU A 322 2.33 16.90 23.80
CA LEU A 322 3.72 16.75 23.36
C LEU A 322 4.49 18.07 23.58
N THR A 323 5.62 18.00 24.28
CA THR A 323 6.40 19.19 24.67
C THR A 323 7.87 19.16 24.25
N HIS A 324 8.47 17.99 24.09
CA HIS A 324 9.87 17.83 23.69
C HIS A 324 10.03 17.96 22.17
N VAL A 325 11.10 18.64 21.73
CA VAL A 325 11.33 18.91 20.30
C VAL A 325 11.48 17.61 19.48
N GLU A 326 12.16 16.60 20.00
CA GLU A 326 12.35 15.32 19.31
C GLU A 326 11.02 14.59 19.10
N VAL A 327 10.12 14.65 20.09
CA VAL A 327 8.80 14.01 20.05
C VAL A 327 7.85 14.78 19.13
N LEU A 328 7.89 16.12 19.16
CA LEU A 328 7.14 16.96 18.23
C LEU A 328 7.63 16.77 16.78
N GLN A 329 8.93 16.65 16.57
CA GLN A 329 9.51 16.35 15.26
C GLN A 329 9.13 14.96 14.78
N GLN A 330 9.18 13.96 15.65
CA GLN A 330 8.72 12.60 15.33
C GLN A 330 7.22 12.62 15.00
N ALA A 331 6.39 13.28 15.78
CA ALA A 331 4.96 13.41 15.52
C ALA A 331 4.68 14.10 14.18
N LEU A 332 5.44 15.14 13.83
CA LEU A 332 5.30 15.82 12.55
C LEU A 332 5.71 14.91 11.38
N ARG A 333 6.78 14.12 11.52
CA ARG A 333 7.15 13.09 10.52
C ARG A 333 6.06 12.04 10.36
N VAL A 334 5.45 11.59 11.45
CA VAL A 334 4.31 10.64 11.41
C VAL A 334 3.12 11.28 10.70
N ALA A 335 2.80 12.55 11.00
CA ALA A 335 1.74 13.29 10.32
C ALA A 335 1.99 13.43 8.81
N ASP A 336 3.23 13.74 8.41
CA ASP A 336 3.64 13.85 7.01
C ASP A 336 3.53 12.52 6.28
N ASN A 337 3.98 11.43 6.90
CA ASN A 337 3.89 10.08 6.33
C ASN A 337 2.45 9.57 6.24
N LEU A 338 1.54 10.04 7.11
CA LEU A 338 0.11 9.78 7.05
C LEU A 338 -0.63 10.75 6.11
N GLU A 339 0.06 11.78 5.62
CA GLU A 339 -0.51 12.89 4.87
C GLU A 339 -1.70 13.57 5.62
N ASP A 340 -1.66 13.63 6.96
CA ASP A 340 -2.65 14.31 7.80
C ASP A 340 -2.28 15.79 7.97
N ALA A 341 -2.67 16.60 6.99
CA ALA A 341 -2.36 18.03 6.93
C ALA A 341 -2.83 18.82 8.16
N GLU A 342 -3.94 18.42 8.78
CA GLU A 342 -4.50 19.07 9.97
C GLU A 342 -3.57 18.89 11.18
N SER A 343 -3.19 17.63 11.46
CA SER A 343 -2.24 17.33 12.54
C SER A 343 -0.87 17.94 12.25
N ALA A 344 -0.39 17.89 11.00
CA ALA A 344 0.87 18.48 10.60
C ALA A 344 0.90 19.99 10.84
N ALA A 345 -0.17 20.72 10.50
CA ALA A 345 -0.28 22.16 10.74
C ALA A 345 -0.24 22.52 12.23
N VAL A 346 -0.93 21.75 13.08
CA VAL A 346 -0.93 21.95 14.54
C VAL A 346 0.49 21.73 15.11
N LEU A 347 1.16 20.66 14.69
CA LEU A 347 2.51 20.31 15.14
C LEU A 347 3.56 21.31 14.63
N GLU A 348 3.42 21.77 13.39
CA GLU A 348 4.26 22.80 12.79
C GLU A 348 4.11 24.13 13.53
N ALA A 349 2.89 24.56 13.84
CA ALA A 349 2.65 25.76 14.64
C ALA A 349 3.26 25.63 16.05
N ALA A 350 3.13 24.46 16.69
CA ALA A 350 3.72 24.20 18.00
C ALA A 350 5.26 24.24 17.97
N LEU A 351 5.87 23.62 16.95
CA LEU A 351 7.32 23.67 16.73
C LEU A 351 7.79 25.09 16.42
N ASN A 352 7.10 25.83 15.55
CA ASN A 352 7.49 27.19 15.19
C ASN A 352 7.39 28.17 16.37
N ALA A 353 6.39 27.98 17.25
CA ALA A 353 6.22 28.81 18.43
C ALA A 353 7.30 28.61 19.52
N ARG A 354 7.94 27.44 19.58
CA ARG A 354 8.91 27.08 20.63
C ARG A 354 10.34 26.92 20.13
N PHE A 355 10.49 26.40 18.92
CA PHE A 355 11.73 25.98 18.25
C PHE A 355 11.73 26.39 16.76
N PRO A 356 11.63 27.69 16.43
CA PRO A 356 11.54 28.16 15.03
C PRO A 356 12.76 27.80 14.17
N ARG A 357 13.92 27.54 14.78
CA ARG A 357 15.15 27.08 14.11
C ARG A 357 15.30 25.55 14.12
N SER A 358 14.24 24.79 14.39
CA SER A 358 14.36 23.33 14.43
C SER A 358 14.69 22.75 13.06
N ARG A 359 15.55 21.73 13.03
CA ARG A 359 16.03 21.14 11.78
C ARG A 359 14.91 20.68 10.85
N LEU A 360 13.92 19.97 11.40
CA LEU A 360 12.78 19.46 10.64
C LEU A 360 11.93 20.57 9.98
N LEU A 361 11.78 21.73 10.63
CA LEU A 361 11.03 22.85 10.03
C LEU A 361 11.77 23.40 8.80
N ALA A 362 13.09 23.56 8.91
CA ALA A 362 13.90 24.01 7.79
C ALA A 362 13.92 22.98 6.65
N GLU A 363 14.06 21.68 6.96
CA GLU A 363 13.95 20.59 5.98
C GLU A 363 12.60 20.61 5.27
N ARG A 364 11.49 20.76 6.01
CA ARG A 364 10.13 20.82 5.43
C ARG A 364 9.91 22.03 4.55
N GLU A 365 10.37 23.21 4.98
CA GLU A 365 10.26 24.43 4.17
C GLU A 365 11.13 24.33 2.92
N ALA A 366 12.36 23.82 3.06
CA ALA A 366 13.23 23.54 1.93
C ALA A 366 12.61 22.53 0.96
N HIS A 367 12.05 21.42 1.45
CA HIS A 367 11.34 20.45 0.62
C HIS A 367 10.15 21.08 -0.11
N ARG A 368 9.36 21.95 0.54
CA ARG A 368 8.28 22.70 -0.13
C ARG A 368 8.79 23.60 -1.24
N HIS A 369 9.91 24.27 -1.03
CA HIS A 369 10.55 25.08 -2.06
C HIS A 369 11.09 24.23 -3.21
N LEU A 370 11.77 23.12 -2.91
CA LEU A 370 12.31 22.19 -3.90
C LEU A 370 11.22 21.52 -4.74
N ALA A 371 10.08 21.17 -4.13
CA ALA A 371 8.92 20.64 -4.86
C ALA A 371 8.39 21.61 -5.92
N ASN A 372 8.64 22.91 -5.76
CA ASN A 372 8.30 23.96 -6.72
C ASN A 372 9.53 24.47 -7.50
N ASN A 373 10.64 23.72 -7.50
CA ASN A 373 11.93 24.06 -8.12
C ASN A 373 12.52 25.42 -7.67
N ARG A 374 12.16 25.91 -6.48
CA ARG A 374 12.67 27.17 -5.90
C ARG A 374 13.91 26.92 -5.04
N ARG A 375 15.01 26.53 -5.68
CA ARG A 375 16.24 26.10 -5.00
C ARG A 375 16.91 27.20 -4.16
N ASP A 376 16.84 28.45 -4.58
CA ASP A 376 17.37 29.59 -3.80
C ASP A 376 16.59 29.80 -2.49
N ASP A 377 15.26 29.71 -2.54
CA ASP A 377 14.42 29.79 -1.35
C ASP A 377 14.68 28.60 -0.40
N ALA A 378 14.85 27.40 -0.97
CA ALA A 378 15.22 26.20 -0.20
C ALA A 378 16.57 26.38 0.52
N ALA A 379 17.57 26.91 -0.19
CA ALA A 379 18.87 27.21 0.39
C ALA A 379 18.76 28.27 1.49
N ALA A 380 17.95 29.33 1.29
CA ALA A 380 17.73 30.36 2.30
C ALA A 380 17.08 29.78 3.57
N ALA A 381 16.09 28.89 3.42
CA ALA A 381 15.44 28.21 4.54
C ALA A 381 16.41 27.34 5.34
N LEU A 382 17.28 26.58 4.66
CA LEU A 382 18.32 25.76 5.29
C LEU A 382 19.39 26.61 6.00
N SER A 383 19.87 27.67 5.36
CA SER A 383 20.90 28.58 5.90
C SER A 383 20.41 29.31 7.15
N ALA A 384 19.11 29.60 7.25
CA ALA A 384 18.52 30.33 8.38
C ALA A 384 18.63 29.58 9.73
N THR A 385 18.94 28.28 9.70
CA THR A 385 19.17 27.48 10.92
C THR A 385 20.51 27.77 11.58
N GLY A 386 21.52 28.20 10.81
CA GLY A 386 22.91 28.32 11.26
C GLY A 386 23.64 26.98 11.46
N ASP A 387 23.08 25.88 10.96
CA ASP A 387 23.66 24.54 11.06
C ASP A 387 24.67 24.29 9.93
N ALA A 388 25.89 23.88 10.28
CA ALA A 388 26.96 23.65 9.30
C ALA A 388 26.62 22.58 8.26
N HIS A 389 25.85 21.54 8.63
CA HIS A 389 25.42 20.50 7.69
C HIS A 389 24.41 21.03 6.68
N PHE A 390 23.49 21.89 7.12
CA PHE A 390 22.54 22.56 6.23
C PHE A 390 23.16 23.68 5.42
N GLU A 391 24.28 24.26 5.86
CA GLU A 391 25.01 25.22 5.04
C GLU A 391 25.64 24.52 3.83
N GLU A 392 26.17 23.30 3.99
CA GLU A 392 26.66 22.51 2.86
C GLU A 392 25.53 22.11 1.90
N GLU A 393 24.37 21.71 2.41
CA GLU A 393 23.17 21.46 1.60
C GLU A 393 22.68 22.73 0.91
N ALA A 394 22.66 23.87 1.60
CA ALA A 394 22.26 25.16 1.04
C ALA A 394 23.22 25.60 -0.07
N ASP A 395 24.54 25.43 0.12
CA ASP A 395 25.56 25.67 -0.89
C ASP A 395 25.32 24.81 -2.15
N TYR A 396 24.98 23.53 -1.95
CA TYR A 396 24.64 22.62 -3.04
C TYR A 396 23.39 23.10 -3.79
N GLN A 397 22.31 23.44 -3.08
CA GLN A 397 21.07 23.93 -3.70
C GLN A 397 21.27 25.25 -4.44
N ARG A 398 22.08 26.20 -3.92
CA ARG A 398 22.43 27.44 -4.62
C ARG A 398 23.22 27.18 -5.89
N TRP A 399 24.16 26.22 -5.86
CA TRP A 399 24.88 25.86 -7.09
C TRP A 399 23.96 25.22 -8.12
N LEU A 400 23.07 24.30 -7.71
CA LEU A 400 22.08 23.74 -8.63
C LEU A 400 21.16 24.82 -9.22
N ALA A 401 20.74 25.79 -8.41
CA ALA A 401 19.96 26.95 -8.88
C ALA A 401 20.71 27.76 -9.94
N GLU A 402 22.02 27.99 -9.74
CA GLU A 402 22.88 28.70 -10.68
C GLU A 402 23.08 27.94 -12.00
N LYS A 403 23.24 26.60 -11.93
CA LYS A 403 23.67 25.79 -13.07
C LYS A 403 22.55 25.12 -13.86
N LEU A 404 21.46 24.71 -13.21
CA LEU A 404 20.36 23.96 -13.83
C LEU A 404 19.32 24.88 -14.50
N GLY A 405 19.80 25.84 -15.29
CA GLY A 405 18.94 26.70 -16.09
C GLY A 405 18.20 25.92 -17.19
N VAL A 406 17.06 26.45 -17.64
CA VAL A 406 16.33 25.95 -18.81
C VAL A 406 16.47 27.00 -19.93
N PRO A 407 16.98 26.65 -21.12
CA PRO A 407 17.44 25.33 -21.53
C PRO A 407 18.78 24.93 -20.92
N LEU A 408 18.91 23.67 -20.54
CA LEU A 408 20.16 23.12 -20.01
C LEU A 408 21.21 22.97 -21.12
N VAL A 409 22.45 23.38 -20.84
CA VAL A 409 23.58 23.32 -21.80
C VAL A 409 24.66 22.40 -21.26
N ASP A 410 25.12 21.46 -22.10
CA ASP A 410 26.23 20.53 -21.83
C ASP A 410 26.10 19.74 -20.51
N PRO A 411 25.06 18.88 -20.38
CA PRO A 411 24.77 18.18 -19.14
C PRO A 411 25.91 17.23 -18.72
N GLU A 412 26.61 16.58 -19.66
CA GLU A 412 27.73 15.69 -19.34
C GLU A 412 28.87 16.42 -18.62
N THR A 413 29.29 17.58 -19.13
CA THR A 413 30.31 18.40 -18.47
C THR A 413 29.85 18.89 -17.10
N LEU A 414 28.59 19.28 -16.98
CA LEU A 414 28.03 19.72 -15.70
C LEU A 414 27.97 18.57 -14.68
N LEU A 415 27.69 17.34 -15.12
CA LEU A 415 27.73 16.17 -14.27
C LEU A 415 29.14 15.91 -13.74
N ILE A 416 30.16 16.04 -14.60
CA ILE A 416 31.57 15.88 -14.21
C ILE A 416 31.94 16.95 -13.17
N GLU A 417 31.59 18.22 -13.42
CA GLU A 417 31.82 19.32 -12.45
C GLU A 417 31.12 19.02 -11.11
N ALA A 418 29.88 18.55 -11.14
CA ALA A 418 29.13 18.19 -9.93
C ALA A 418 29.81 17.06 -9.14
N HIS A 419 30.30 16.03 -9.82
CA HIS A 419 31.00 14.90 -9.20
C HIS A 419 32.36 15.30 -8.63
N GLU A 420 33.08 16.22 -9.27
CA GLU A 420 34.34 16.75 -8.76
C GLU A 420 34.13 17.63 -7.52
N ARG A 421 33.05 18.40 -7.49
CA ARG A 421 32.75 19.34 -6.41
C ARG A 421 32.03 18.69 -5.22
N TRP A 422 31.14 17.74 -5.46
CA TRP A 422 30.42 16.95 -4.44
C TRP A 422 30.58 15.45 -4.70
N PRO A 423 31.76 14.89 -4.41
CA PRO A 423 32.05 13.48 -4.67
C PRO A 423 31.15 12.51 -3.90
N ASP A 424 30.65 12.91 -2.73
CA ASP A 424 29.78 12.10 -1.87
C ASP A 424 28.30 12.15 -2.29
N ARG A 425 27.96 12.94 -3.32
CA ARG A 425 26.57 13.18 -3.78
C ARG A 425 26.31 12.68 -5.20
N ARG A 426 27.05 11.68 -5.67
CA ARG A 426 27.01 11.19 -7.06
C ARG A 426 25.59 10.92 -7.58
N GLU A 427 24.82 10.14 -6.83
CA GLU A 427 23.44 9.76 -7.19
C GLU A 427 22.48 10.96 -7.15
N GLN A 428 22.68 11.88 -6.20
CA GLN A 428 21.88 13.11 -6.10
C GLN A 428 22.18 14.04 -7.28
N ASN A 429 23.47 14.19 -7.66
CA ASN A 429 23.90 14.96 -8.82
C ASN A 429 23.30 14.41 -10.11
N LEU A 430 23.36 13.08 -10.27
CA LEU A 430 22.77 12.37 -11.40
C LEU A 430 21.27 12.65 -11.51
N ARG A 431 20.51 12.46 -10.42
CA ARG A 431 19.06 12.70 -10.39
C ARG A 431 18.69 14.17 -10.62
N ALA A 432 19.41 15.10 -9.99
CA ALA A 432 19.14 16.53 -10.15
C ALA A 432 19.34 16.98 -11.59
N LEU A 433 20.42 16.50 -12.24
CA LEU A 433 20.70 16.80 -13.64
C LEU A 433 19.70 16.12 -14.58
N ALA A 434 19.37 14.85 -14.36
CA ALA A 434 18.36 14.14 -15.14
C ALA A 434 16.99 14.83 -15.05
N GLY A 435 16.60 15.32 -13.88
CA GLY A 435 15.39 16.13 -13.70
C GLY A 435 15.43 17.44 -14.50
N ALA A 436 16.57 18.14 -14.52
CA ALA A 436 16.74 19.36 -15.33
C ALA A 436 16.76 19.08 -16.84
N MET A 437 17.32 17.95 -17.26
CA MET A 437 17.27 17.46 -18.63
C MET A 437 15.82 17.15 -19.03
N GLU A 438 15.06 16.45 -18.18
CA GLU A 438 13.64 16.19 -18.41
C GLU A 438 12.85 17.50 -18.57
N ALA A 439 13.07 18.47 -17.67
CA ALA A 439 12.44 19.79 -17.76
C ALA A 439 12.87 20.60 -19.01
N SER A 440 14.03 20.29 -19.59
CA SER A 440 14.50 20.87 -20.85
C SER A 440 14.05 20.09 -22.10
N GLY A 441 13.17 19.08 -21.94
CA GLY A 441 12.67 18.25 -23.04
C GLY A 441 13.65 17.17 -23.52
N LEU A 442 14.72 16.88 -22.76
CA LEU A 442 15.75 15.89 -23.08
C LEU A 442 15.53 14.57 -22.30
N ARG A 443 14.28 14.10 -22.25
CA ARG A 443 13.88 12.98 -21.37
C ARG A 443 14.57 11.66 -21.72
N ALA A 444 14.72 11.32 -23.00
CA ALA A 444 15.41 10.10 -23.41
C ALA A 444 16.88 10.11 -22.99
N ASP A 445 17.58 11.22 -23.23
CA ASP A 445 18.99 11.39 -22.82
C ASP A 445 19.13 11.35 -21.29
N ALA A 446 18.15 11.90 -20.56
CA ALA A 446 18.10 11.83 -19.10
C ALA A 446 17.96 10.38 -18.60
N LEU A 447 17.08 9.59 -19.23
CA LEU A 447 16.91 8.17 -18.93
C LEU A 447 18.18 7.39 -19.26
N ASP A 448 18.79 7.61 -20.42
CA ASP A 448 20.07 6.98 -20.79
C ASP A 448 21.16 7.33 -19.77
N MET A 449 21.23 8.58 -19.33
CA MET A 449 22.17 9.01 -18.30
C MET A 449 21.92 8.32 -16.95
N LEU A 450 20.65 8.23 -16.51
CA LEU A 450 20.27 7.51 -15.29
C LEU A 450 20.65 6.03 -15.37
N LEU A 451 20.37 5.37 -16.50
CA LEU A 451 20.64 3.95 -16.72
C LEU A 451 22.12 3.63 -16.97
N ALA A 452 22.90 4.60 -17.46
CA ALA A 452 24.35 4.51 -17.65
C ALA A 452 25.13 4.72 -16.35
N GLY A 453 24.48 5.25 -15.30
CA GLY A 453 25.06 5.30 -13.96
C GLY A 453 25.03 3.93 -13.26
N PRO A 454 26.04 3.56 -12.44
CA PRO A 454 27.44 3.93 -12.45
C PRO A 454 28.25 2.93 -13.31
N ALA A 455 28.84 3.40 -14.42
CA ALA A 455 29.89 2.69 -15.16
C ALA A 455 31.20 2.47 -14.34
N ILE A 456 31.18 2.71 -13.02
CA ILE A 456 32.28 2.59 -12.08
C ILE A 456 31.72 1.97 -10.78
N ASP A 457 31.57 0.64 -10.79
CA ASP A 457 31.50 -0.27 -9.64
C ASP A 457 30.26 -0.30 -8.70
N GLY A 458 29.06 0.18 -9.07
CA GLY A 458 27.86 0.08 -8.20
C GLY A 458 26.55 -0.36 -8.88
N GLU A 459 25.62 -0.95 -8.12
CA GLU A 459 24.20 -1.06 -8.51
C GLU A 459 23.54 0.34 -8.42
N LEU A 460 22.52 0.60 -9.25
CA LEU A 460 21.68 1.79 -9.11
C LEU A 460 20.98 1.77 -7.75
N ASP A 461 20.97 2.89 -7.03
CA ASP A 461 20.17 3.01 -5.81
C ASP A 461 18.67 3.03 -6.13
N GLU A 462 17.87 2.64 -5.15
CA GLU A 462 16.41 2.58 -5.21
C GLU A 462 15.79 3.88 -5.72
N THR A 463 16.29 5.03 -5.24
CA THR A 463 15.72 6.33 -5.58
C THR A 463 15.98 6.73 -7.03
N THR A 464 17.16 6.42 -7.57
CA THR A 464 17.47 6.65 -8.99
C THR A 464 16.63 5.75 -9.88
N LEU A 465 16.40 4.51 -9.47
CA LEU A 465 15.51 3.59 -10.16
C LEU A 465 14.06 4.09 -10.18
N TRP A 466 13.54 4.58 -9.06
CA TRP A 466 12.21 5.18 -9.00
C TRP A 466 12.09 6.42 -9.89
N ALA A 467 13.12 7.27 -9.93
CA ALA A 467 13.16 8.41 -10.83
C ALA A 467 13.09 7.97 -12.30
N ALA A 468 13.82 6.92 -12.69
CA ALA A 468 13.76 6.36 -14.04
C ALA A 468 12.37 5.76 -14.37
N LEU A 469 11.76 5.01 -13.44
CA LEU A 469 10.41 4.45 -13.58
C LEU A 469 9.37 5.55 -13.75
N GLU A 470 9.43 6.61 -12.94
CA GLU A 470 8.50 7.74 -13.03
C GLU A 470 8.70 8.56 -14.30
N MET A 471 9.95 8.78 -14.70
CA MET A 471 10.30 9.53 -15.91
C MET A 471 9.85 8.79 -17.17
N VAL A 472 10.06 7.47 -17.26
CA VAL A 472 9.56 6.68 -18.38
C VAL A 472 8.03 6.61 -18.35
N GLU A 473 7.40 6.44 -17.19
CA GLU A 473 5.93 6.47 -17.08
C GLU A 473 5.37 7.80 -17.62
N ARG A 474 5.91 8.94 -17.16
CA ARG A 474 5.54 10.28 -17.65
C ARG A 474 5.75 10.40 -19.14
N GLY A 475 6.92 10.01 -19.65
CA GLY A 475 7.24 10.09 -21.08
C GLY A 475 6.28 9.29 -21.94
N ILE A 476 5.93 8.06 -21.54
CA ILE A 476 4.95 7.27 -22.29
C ILE A 476 3.54 7.93 -22.15
N LEU A 477 3.18 8.52 -20.99
CA LEU A 477 1.88 9.19 -20.77
C LEU A 477 1.72 10.44 -21.65
N THR A 478 2.79 11.22 -21.81
CA THR A 478 2.85 12.42 -22.65
C THR A 478 3.15 12.12 -24.12
N ARG A 479 3.28 10.83 -24.49
CA ARG A 479 3.62 10.36 -25.85
C ARG A 479 4.94 10.94 -26.38
N ASP A 480 5.94 11.01 -25.51
CA ASP A 480 7.31 11.35 -25.87
C ASP A 480 7.89 10.26 -26.78
N PRO A 481 8.28 10.58 -28.04
CA PRO A 481 8.88 9.62 -28.96
C PRO A 481 10.18 8.97 -28.44
N GLY A 482 10.88 9.63 -27.52
CA GLY A 482 12.09 9.11 -26.90
C GLY A 482 11.85 8.08 -25.80
N CYS A 483 10.61 7.90 -25.36
CA CYS A 483 10.20 6.91 -24.35
C CYS A 483 9.45 5.75 -25.01
N ASP A 484 10.12 5.04 -25.92
CA ASP A 484 9.55 3.93 -26.66
C ASP A 484 9.58 2.59 -25.89
N ASN A 485 9.24 1.50 -26.57
CA ASN A 485 9.24 0.15 -25.99
C ASN A 485 10.65 -0.34 -25.63
N ASP A 486 11.70 0.11 -26.33
CA ASP A 486 13.07 -0.28 -26.05
C ASP A 486 13.58 0.43 -24.79
N MET A 487 13.28 1.73 -24.64
CA MET A 487 13.55 2.47 -23.40
C MET A 487 12.77 1.86 -22.23
N SER A 488 11.50 1.53 -22.42
CA SER A 488 10.67 0.84 -21.41
C SER A 488 11.28 -0.51 -21.00
N ALA A 489 11.82 -1.27 -21.95
CA ALA A 489 12.52 -2.52 -21.68
C ALA A 489 13.86 -2.31 -20.95
N ALA A 490 14.59 -1.22 -21.24
CA ALA A 490 15.83 -0.88 -20.56
C ALA A 490 15.60 -0.55 -19.08
N VAL A 491 14.63 0.32 -18.77
CA VAL A 491 14.22 0.66 -17.40
C VAL A 491 13.68 -0.57 -16.66
N THR A 492 12.84 -1.38 -17.32
CA THR A 492 12.35 -2.65 -16.78
C THR A 492 13.51 -3.58 -16.46
N GLY A 493 14.48 -3.71 -17.35
CA GLY A 493 15.67 -4.56 -17.15
C GLY A 493 16.56 -4.10 -15.99
N ALA A 494 16.70 -2.78 -15.78
CA ALA A 494 17.38 -2.24 -14.59
C ALA A 494 16.61 -2.55 -13.30
N THR A 495 15.29 -2.40 -13.34
CA THR A 495 14.40 -2.71 -12.21
C THR A 495 14.44 -4.17 -11.82
N ILE A 496 14.45 -5.08 -12.80
CA ILE A 496 14.57 -6.53 -12.57
C ILE A 496 15.91 -6.89 -11.90
N ARG A 497 17.01 -6.21 -12.24
CA ARG A 497 18.31 -6.44 -11.56
C ARG A 497 18.25 -6.05 -10.09
N TRP A 498 17.66 -4.90 -9.79
CA TRP A 498 17.46 -4.45 -8.41
C TRP A 498 16.59 -5.43 -7.61
N LEU A 499 15.44 -5.84 -8.15
CA LEU A 499 14.55 -6.79 -7.48
C LEU A 499 15.19 -8.18 -7.29
N ALA A 500 16.05 -8.60 -8.23
CA ALA A 500 16.80 -9.85 -8.12
C ALA A 500 17.75 -9.86 -6.90
N SER A 501 18.33 -8.71 -6.52
CA SER A 501 19.13 -8.56 -5.29
C SER A 501 18.29 -8.24 -4.05
N HIS A 502 17.09 -7.67 -4.21
CA HIS A 502 16.20 -7.19 -3.14
C HIS A 502 14.81 -7.86 -3.17
N PRO A 503 14.70 -9.17 -2.87
CA PRO A 503 13.45 -9.93 -3.02
C PRO A 503 12.28 -9.44 -2.15
N THR A 504 12.56 -8.78 -1.02
CA THR A 504 11.54 -8.24 -0.12
C THR A 504 11.04 -6.84 -0.50
N ASP A 505 11.60 -6.21 -1.55
CA ASP A 505 11.18 -4.90 -2.03
C ASP A 505 9.89 -5.01 -2.86
N GLY A 506 8.77 -5.14 -2.15
CA GLY A 506 7.43 -5.16 -2.75
C GLY A 506 7.03 -3.82 -3.36
N TRP A 507 7.58 -2.70 -2.89
CA TRP A 507 7.18 -1.37 -3.36
C TRP A 507 7.70 -1.08 -4.77
N THR A 508 8.98 -1.35 -5.02
CA THR A 508 9.56 -1.26 -6.36
C THR A 508 8.89 -2.24 -7.33
N ARG A 509 8.55 -3.46 -6.86
CA ARG A 509 7.79 -4.43 -7.66
C ARG A 509 6.42 -3.89 -8.07
N LEU A 510 5.66 -3.30 -7.14
CA LEU A 510 4.35 -2.71 -7.44
C LEU A 510 4.44 -1.54 -8.43
N ARG A 511 5.49 -0.70 -8.34
CA ARG A 511 5.77 0.36 -9.33
C ARG A 511 6.04 -0.23 -10.72
N LEU A 512 6.79 -1.34 -10.79
CA LEU A 512 7.02 -2.04 -12.05
C LEU A 512 5.74 -2.63 -12.63
N VAL A 513 4.92 -3.30 -11.81
CA VAL A 513 3.61 -3.85 -12.22
C VAL A 513 2.71 -2.75 -12.78
N ARG A 514 2.70 -1.58 -12.14
CA ARG A 514 1.98 -0.39 -12.62
C ARG A 514 2.50 0.08 -13.99
N LEU A 515 3.81 0.20 -14.18
CA LEU A 515 4.37 0.57 -15.49
C LEU A 515 3.97 -0.43 -16.59
N LEU A 516 3.96 -1.73 -16.27
CA LEU A 516 3.60 -2.81 -17.20
C LEU A 516 2.09 -3.02 -17.36
N SER A 517 1.26 -2.25 -16.66
CA SER A 517 -0.19 -2.41 -16.67
C SER A 517 -0.83 -2.01 -18.01
N PRO A 518 -2.03 -2.52 -18.33
CA PRO A 518 -2.80 -2.09 -19.50
C PRO A 518 -3.05 -0.57 -19.56
N GLU A 519 -3.13 0.10 -18.42
CA GLU A 519 -3.36 1.55 -18.32
C GLU A 519 -2.16 2.36 -18.81
N ILE A 520 -0.93 1.86 -18.64
CA ILE A 520 0.29 2.58 -19.00
C ILE A 520 0.82 2.09 -20.36
N LEU A 521 1.27 0.85 -20.47
CA LEU A 521 1.87 0.35 -21.71
C LEU A 521 0.83 -0.23 -22.70
N GLY A 522 -0.41 -0.46 -22.27
CA GLY A 522 -1.44 -1.08 -23.10
C GLY A 522 -1.53 -2.60 -22.88
N GLY A 523 -2.64 -3.19 -23.34
CA GLY A 523 -3.05 -4.53 -22.92
C GLY A 523 -2.15 -5.70 -23.34
N VAL A 524 -1.25 -5.51 -24.32
CA VAL A 524 -0.31 -6.56 -24.77
C VAL A 524 1.14 -6.12 -24.63
N THR A 525 1.42 -4.83 -24.81
CA THR A 525 2.78 -4.27 -24.82
C THR A 525 3.52 -4.51 -23.51
N GLY A 526 2.87 -4.30 -22.35
CA GLY A 526 3.51 -4.52 -21.05
C GLY A 526 4.00 -5.96 -20.88
N ALA A 527 3.16 -6.94 -21.21
CA ALA A 527 3.53 -8.35 -21.21
C ALA A 527 4.66 -8.67 -22.22
N ALA A 528 4.64 -8.04 -23.39
CA ALA A 528 5.71 -8.20 -24.39
C ALA A 528 7.06 -7.60 -23.92
N VAL A 529 7.04 -6.44 -23.26
CA VAL A 529 8.23 -5.78 -22.70
C VAL A 529 8.90 -6.69 -21.66
N ILE A 530 8.15 -7.19 -20.68
CA ILE A 530 8.73 -8.08 -19.65
C ILE A 530 9.14 -9.44 -20.23
N ALA A 531 8.41 -9.98 -21.21
CA ALA A 531 8.80 -11.22 -21.90
C ALA A 531 10.11 -11.05 -22.68
N LYS A 532 10.31 -9.90 -23.35
CA LYS A 532 11.60 -9.54 -23.97
C LYS A 532 12.71 -9.47 -22.93
N VAL A 533 12.48 -8.78 -21.81
CA VAL A 533 13.48 -8.67 -20.74
C VAL A 533 13.85 -10.04 -20.16
N ALA A 534 12.87 -10.92 -19.91
CA ALA A 534 13.11 -12.29 -19.47
C ALA A 534 13.94 -13.08 -20.50
N LEU A 535 13.66 -12.92 -21.79
CA LEU A 535 14.46 -13.52 -22.87
C LEU A 535 15.89 -12.99 -22.91
N ASP A 536 16.08 -11.68 -22.76
CA ASP A 536 17.39 -11.04 -22.76
C ASP A 536 18.27 -11.56 -21.59
N PHE A 537 17.69 -11.78 -20.41
CA PHE A 537 18.38 -12.46 -19.30
C PHE A 537 18.63 -13.95 -19.59
N GLY A 538 17.63 -14.67 -20.10
CA GLY A 538 17.73 -16.11 -20.40
C GLY A 538 18.67 -16.48 -21.55
N GLN A 539 19.13 -15.49 -22.34
CA GLN A 539 20.14 -15.67 -23.38
C GLN A 539 21.58 -15.46 -22.90
N ARG A 540 21.78 -14.95 -21.67
CA ARG A 540 23.12 -14.75 -21.12
C ARG A 540 23.83 -16.10 -20.91
N PRO A 541 25.17 -16.16 -21.07
CA PRO A 541 25.93 -17.36 -20.75
C PRO A 541 25.74 -17.74 -19.28
N LEU A 542 25.51 -19.03 -19.03
CA LEU A 542 25.29 -19.55 -17.68
C LEU A 542 26.41 -20.53 -17.32
N LEU A 543 26.98 -20.38 -16.13
CA LEU A 543 27.92 -21.32 -15.56
C LEU A 543 27.15 -22.52 -14.98
N LEU A 544 27.60 -23.73 -15.33
CA LEU A 544 26.96 -24.94 -14.80
C LEU A 544 27.45 -25.21 -13.38
N ARG A 545 26.52 -25.32 -12.43
CA ARG A 545 26.80 -25.81 -11.08
C ARG A 545 26.75 -27.34 -11.02
N PRO A 546 27.64 -27.97 -10.24
CA PRO A 546 27.48 -29.38 -9.90
C PRO A 546 26.17 -29.59 -9.14
N SER A 547 25.41 -30.60 -9.51
CA SER A 547 24.23 -31.07 -8.78
C SER A 547 24.36 -32.56 -8.51
N VAL A 548 23.65 -33.03 -7.47
CA VAL A 548 23.58 -34.46 -7.15
C VAL A 548 22.73 -35.16 -8.21
N PRO A 549 23.28 -36.17 -8.92
CA PRO A 549 22.51 -36.99 -9.85
C PRO A 549 21.27 -37.56 -9.16
N VAL A 550 20.14 -37.65 -9.87
CA VAL A 550 18.86 -38.11 -9.27
C VAL A 550 18.96 -39.50 -8.63
N GLU A 551 19.78 -40.37 -9.21
CA GLU A 551 20.06 -41.71 -8.71
C GLU A 551 20.79 -41.74 -7.35
N ASP A 552 21.52 -40.66 -7.04
CA ASP A 552 22.29 -40.49 -5.81
C ASP A 552 21.55 -39.64 -4.75
N ARG A 553 20.37 -39.08 -5.08
CA ARG A 553 19.58 -38.29 -4.13
C ARG A 553 19.06 -39.15 -2.98
N ALA A 554 18.93 -38.52 -1.81
CA ALA A 554 18.47 -39.19 -0.61
C ALA A 554 17.07 -39.80 -0.81
N ARG A 555 16.95 -41.10 -0.50
CA ARG A 555 15.65 -41.76 -0.51
C ARG A 555 14.86 -41.34 0.72
N ALA A 556 13.61 -41.01 0.49
CA ALA A 556 12.71 -40.64 1.55
C ALA A 556 12.50 -41.78 2.56
N CYS A 557 12.46 -41.41 3.85
CA CYS A 557 12.35 -42.35 4.96
C CYS A 557 10.98 -43.06 5.02
N ASP A 558 10.91 -44.11 5.84
CA ASP A 558 9.69 -44.88 6.07
C ASP A 558 8.69 -44.10 6.94
N LEU A 559 7.39 -44.35 6.73
CA LEU A 559 6.32 -43.70 7.50
C LEU A 559 6.35 -44.02 9.00
N GLU A 560 6.82 -45.21 9.37
CA GLU A 560 6.98 -45.63 10.78
C GLU A 560 7.95 -44.73 11.55
N LEU A 561 8.92 -44.12 10.86
CA LEU A 561 9.85 -43.15 11.42
C LEU A 561 9.30 -41.72 11.30
N LEU A 562 8.66 -41.41 10.18
CA LEU A 562 8.25 -40.05 9.83
C LEU A 562 7.07 -39.54 10.68
N VAL A 563 6.04 -40.35 10.89
CA VAL A 563 4.82 -39.91 11.61
C VAL A 563 5.12 -39.54 13.08
N PRO A 564 5.82 -40.38 13.88
CA PRO A 564 6.17 -40.00 15.25
C PRO A 564 7.07 -38.76 15.32
N PHE A 565 7.91 -38.54 14.30
CA PHE A 565 8.73 -37.34 14.20
C PHE A 565 7.90 -36.08 13.97
N ILE A 566 6.93 -36.13 13.06
CA ILE A 566 6.00 -35.01 12.81
C ILE A 566 5.25 -34.68 14.10
N GLU A 567 4.69 -35.66 14.80
CA GLU A 567 3.97 -35.45 16.06
C GLU A 567 4.85 -34.78 17.13
N SER A 568 6.08 -35.27 17.31
CA SER A 568 7.06 -34.69 18.25
C SER A 568 7.43 -33.25 17.88
N ALA A 569 7.64 -32.97 16.59
CA ALA A 569 7.94 -31.63 16.10
C ALA A 569 6.76 -30.67 16.32
N LEU A 570 5.53 -31.11 16.03
CA LEU A 570 4.32 -30.31 16.26
C LEU A 570 4.05 -30.08 17.76
N GLU A 571 4.27 -31.07 18.61
CA GLU A 571 4.17 -30.88 20.07
C GLU A 571 5.15 -29.81 20.54
N ARG A 572 6.37 -29.81 20.02
CA ARG A 572 7.35 -28.75 20.31
C ARG A 572 6.86 -27.39 19.80
N PHE A 573 6.42 -27.30 18.55
CA PHE A 573 5.93 -26.05 17.98
C PHE A 573 4.71 -25.50 18.73
N SER A 574 3.85 -26.36 19.29
CA SER A 574 2.70 -25.93 20.10
C SER A 574 3.09 -25.23 21.41
N ARG A 575 4.35 -25.38 21.85
CA ARG A 575 4.91 -24.71 23.04
C ARG A 575 5.55 -23.37 22.68
N GLU A 576 5.77 -23.10 21.40
CA GLU A 576 6.26 -21.81 20.93
C GLU A 576 5.08 -20.81 20.89
N PRO A 577 5.25 -19.59 21.41
CA PRO A 577 4.17 -18.60 21.43
C PRO A 577 3.85 -18.05 20.02
N ALA A 578 4.75 -18.23 19.06
CA ALA A 578 4.55 -17.84 17.67
C ALA A 578 5.47 -18.64 16.73
N ILE A 579 4.98 -18.92 15.51
CA ILE A 579 5.69 -19.70 14.50
C ILE A 579 5.83 -18.87 13.23
N ILE A 580 7.06 -18.74 12.71
CA ILE A 580 7.35 -18.09 11.43
C ILE A 580 7.87 -19.14 10.47
N LEU A 581 7.08 -19.39 9.41
CA LEU A 581 7.39 -20.40 8.42
C LEU A 581 8.75 -20.12 7.75
N GLY A 582 9.61 -21.13 7.62
CA GLY A 582 10.92 -20.98 6.98
C GLY A 582 11.99 -20.23 7.80
N ARG A 583 11.67 -19.66 8.97
CA ARG A 583 12.68 -19.11 9.91
C ARG A 583 12.93 -20.00 11.13
N MET A 584 11.94 -20.76 11.57
CA MET A 584 12.08 -21.72 12.66
C MET A 584 13.02 -22.89 12.28
N ARG A 585 13.79 -23.41 13.24
CA ARG A 585 14.70 -24.55 13.02
C ARG A 585 14.55 -25.58 14.14
N LEU A 586 14.61 -26.86 13.78
CA LEU A 586 14.75 -27.94 14.77
C LEU A 586 16.23 -28.17 15.12
N PRO A 587 16.55 -28.73 16.30
CA PRO A 587 17.93 -29.08 16.61
C PRO A 587 18.42 -30.27 15.77
N LYS A 588 19.56 -30.09 15.09
CA LYS A 588 20.13 -31.12 14.19
C LYS A 588 20.39 -32.47 14.88
N ASN A 589 20.71 -32.45 16.17
CA ASN A 589 20.95 -33.64 17.01
C ASN A 589 19.68 -34.41 17.38
N GLU A 590 18.49 -33.85 17.15
CA GLU A 590 17.20 -34.47 17.46
C GLU A 590 16.55 -35.10 16.22
N LEU A 591 17.15 -34.96 15.03
CA LEU A 591 16.62 -35.55 13.81
C LEU A 591 16.79 -37.09 13.83
N PRO A 592 15.72 -37.87 13.60
CA PRO A 592 15.79 -39.33 13.64
C PRO A 592 16.42 -39.96 12.39
N ALA A 593 16.63 -39.17 11.34
CA ALA A 593 17.29 -39.54 10.09
C ALA A 593 17.95 -38.29 9.47
N PRO A 594 18.81 -38.43 8.44
CA PRO A 594 19.33 -37.28 7.69
C PRO A 594 18.21 -36.38 7.18
N ALA A 595 18.45 -35.06 7.17
CA ALA A 595 17.44 -34.05 6.86
C ALA A 595 16.81 -34.27 5.48
N GLU A 596 17.62 -34.67 4.50
CA GLU A 596 17.20 -34.91 3.11
C GLU A 596 16.21 -36.08 3.02
N GLN A 597 16.41 -37.13 3.82
CA GLN A 597 15.49 -38.28 3.87
C GLN A 597 14.15 -37.91 4.51
N LEU A 598 14.18 -37.05 5.53
CA LEU A 598 12.98 -36.55 6.21
C LEU A 598 12.20 -35.60 5.29
N VAL A 599 12.88 -34.65 4.66
CA VAL A 599 12.27 -33.69 3.71
C VAL A 599 11.66 -34.42 2.52
N ALA A 600 12.37 -35.39 1.93
CA ALA A 600 11.80 -36.19 0.87
C ALA A 600 10.60 -37.03 1.35
N GLY A 601 10.61 -37.51 2.60
CA GLY A 601 9.46 -38.20 3.22
C GLY A 601 8.25 -37.28 3.38
N LEU A 602 8.47 -36.07 3.87
CA LEU A 602 7.44 -35.03 4.02
C LEU A 602 6.87 -34.61 2.66
N LEU A 603 7.72 -34.45 1.65
CA LEU A 603 7.28 -34.10 0.30
C LEU A 603 6.35 -35.18 -0.28
N ARG A 604 6.69 -36.47 -0.13
CA ARG A 604 5.79 -37.57 -0.54
C ARG A 604 4.46 -37.55 0.19
N LEU A 605 4.47 -37.22 1.49
CA LEU A 605 3.25 -37.12 2.28
C LEU A 605 2.39 -35.92 1.84
N ILE A 606 3.02 -34.77 1.58
CA ILE A 606 2.38 -33.56 1.04
C ILE A 606 1.75 -33.83 -0.33
N GLU A 607 2.47 -34.51 -1.23
CA GLU A 607 1.96 -34.88 -2.54
C GLU A 607 0.76 -35.82 -2.42
N HIS A 608 0.86 -36.85 -1.59
CA HIS A 608 -0.24 -37.80 -1.36
C HIS A 608 -1.47 -37.15 -0.72
N ALA A 609 -1.28 -36.36 0.34
CA ALA A 609 -2.37 -35.65 1.00
C ALA A 609 -2.97 -34.58 0.07
N GLY A 610 -2.15 -33.91 -0.73
CA GLY A 610 -2.58 -32.92 -1.71
C GLY A 610 -3.40 -33.51 -2.85
N GLU A 611 -3.11 -34.75 -3.27
CA GLU A 611 -3.93 -35.49 -4.24
C GLU A 611 -5.33 -35.83 -3.68
N GLN A 612 -5.45 -36.03 -2.37
CA GLN A 612 -6.70 -36.44 -1.74
C GLN A 612 -7.43 -35.31 -1.01
N MET A 613 -6.89 -34.09 -1.08
CA MET A 613 -7.39 -32.94 -0.33
C MET A 613 -8.88 -32.71 -0.59
N SER A 614 -9.65 -32.83 0.49
CA SER A 614 -11.10 -32.77 0.47
C SER A 614 -11.66 -31.85 1.55
N ASP A 615 -10.95 -31.71 2.67
CA ASP A 615 -11.39 -30.92 3.80
C ASP A 615 -10.25 -30.16 4.50
N ARG A 616 -10.63 -29.41 5.53
CA ARG A 616 -9.71 -28.60 6.33
C ARG A 616 -8.68 -29.43 7.13
N ALA A 617 -8.97 -30.70 7.42
CA ALA A 617 -8.02 -31.56 8.12
C ALA A 617 -6.86 -31.97 7.19
N ASP A 618 -7.16 -32.24 5.92
CA ASP A 618 -6.15 -32.48 4.87
C ASP A 618 -5.26 -31.24 4.67
N GLU A 619 -5.88 -30.06 4.60
CA GLU A 619 -5.16 -28.78 4.52
C GLU A 619 -4.22 -28.58 5.72
N GLN A 620 -4.72 -28.82 6.94
CA GLN A 620 -3.92 -28.69 8.15
C GLN A 620 -2.77 -29.69 8.19
N LEU A 621 -2.97 -30.92 7.72
CA LEU A 621 -1.90 -31.92 7.62
C LEU A 621 -0.78 -31.42 6.69
N ILE A 622 -1.15 -30.85 5.53
CA ILE A 622 -0.19 -30.31 4.56
C ILE A 622 0.57 -29.12 5.14
N GLU A 623 -0.11 -28.20 5.82
CA GLU A 623 0.53 -27.07 6.52
C GLU A 623 1.48 -27.54 7.63
N ASN A 624 1.09 -28.54 8.40
CA ASN A 624 1.93 -29.12 9.43
C ASN A 624 3.18 -29.76 8.83
N CYS A 625 3.04 -30.49 7.72
CA CYS A 625 4.17 -31.07 7.00
C CYS A 625 5.09 -29.99 6.42
N LEU A 626 4.52 -28.92 5.87
CA LEU A 626 5.24 -27.75 5.36
C LEU A 626 6.06 -27.09 6.47
N LEU A 627 5.45 -26.87 7.63
CA LEU A 627 6.11 -26.28 8.78
C LEU A 627 7.31 -27.13 9.23
N VAL A 628 7.12 -28.45 9.39
CA VAL A 628 8.21 -29.36 9.77
C VAL A 628 9.30 -29.39 8.70
N ALA A 629 8.93 -29.47 7.41
CA ALA A 629 9.89 -29.57 6.32
C ALA A 629 10.79 -28.34 6.23
N THR A 630 10.20 -27.14 6.34
CA THR A 630 10.94 -25.87 6.30
C THR A 630 11.81 -25.65 7.54
N ALA A 631 11.50 -26.31 8.67
CA ALA A 631 12.34 -26.30 9.86
C ALA A 631 13.50 -27.31 9.81
N VAL A 632 13.41 -28.33 8.94
CA VAL A 632 14.38 -29.42 8.80
C VAL A 632 15.35 -29.20 7.65
N ALA A 633 14.87 -28.82 6.46
CA ALA A 633 15.70 -28.74 5.25
C ALA A 633 16.98 -27.91 5.42
N PRO A 634 16.97 -26.74 6.10
CA PRO A 634 18.17 -25.93 6.29
C PRO A 634 19.27 -26.58 7.16
N LEU A 635 18.99 -27.73 7.78
CA LEU A 635 19.94 -28.49 8.60
C LEU A 635 20.73 -29.54 7.79
N GLY A 636 20.32 -29.78 6.54
CA GLY A 636 20.92 -30.73 5.62
C GLY A 636 22.00 -30.13 4.70
N ASP A 637 22.42 -30.91 3.72
CA ASP A 637 23.37 -30.56 2.66
C ASP A 637 22.66 -29.87 1.48
N GLU A 638 21.33 -29.97 1.39
CA GLU A 638 20.46 -29.27 0.41
C GLU A 638 19.50 -28.27 1.11
N PRO A 639 20.01 -27.14 1.64
CA PRO A 639 19.21 -26.23 2.47
C PRO A 639 18.06 -25.54 1.71
N ASP A 640 18.16 -25.43 0.38
CA ASP A 640 17.15 -24.78 -0.48
C ASP A 640 15.95 -25.68 -0.80
N ALA A 641 15.96 -26.92 -0.32
CA ALA A 641 14.82 -27.84 -0.48
C ALA A 641 13.55 -27.36 0.24
N ASP A 642 13.67 -26.45 1.22
CA ASP A 642 12.52 -25.80 1.86
C ASP A 642 11.67 -25.00 0.86
N LEU A 643 12.31 -24.27 -0.06
CA LEU A 643 11.64 -23.52 -1.13
C LEU A 643 10.91 -24.43 -2.11
N LEU A 644 11.48 -25.62 -2.39
CA LEU A 644 10.82 -26.63 -3.22
C LEU A 644 9.55 -27.17 -2.56
N VAL A 645 9.59 -27.42 -1.25
CA VAL A 645 8.42 -27.86 -0.48
C VAL A 645 7.35 -26.77 -0.44
N LEU A 646 7.75 -25.53 -0.16
CA LEU A 646 6.86 -24.36 -0.24
C LEU A 646 6.12 -24.29 -1.58
N ARG A 647 6.86 -24.37 -2.69
CA ARG A 647 6.32 -24.36 -4.05
C ARG A 647 5.37 -25.55 -4.30
N ALA A 648 5.72 -26.74 -3.83
CA ALA A 648 4.88 -27.92 -3.99
C ALA A 648 3.52 -27.74 -3.27
N VAL A 649 3.54 -27.25 -2.03
CA VAL A 649 2.33 -26.97 -1.25
C VAL A 649 1.50 -25.87 -1.91
N ALA A 650 2.12 -24.76 -2.30
CA ALA A 650 1.44 -23.68 -3.02
C ALA A 650 0.79 -24.17 -4.32
N GLY A 651 1.45 -25.09 -5.04
CA GLY A 651 0.89 -25.75 -6.21
C GLY A 651 -0.38 -26.54 -5.92
N ARG A 652 -0.44 -27.24 -4.78
CA ARG A 652 -1.64 -27.97 -4.33
C ARG A 652 -2.76 -27.03 -3.89
N PHE A 653 -2.44 -25.98 -3.14
CA PHE A 653 -3.40 -24.95 -2.75
C PHE A 653 -4.00 -24.23 -3.95
N SER A 654 -3.19 -23.86 -4.94
CA SER A 654 -3.70 -23.25 -6.18
C SER A 654 -4.68 -24.17 -6.92
N LEU A 655 -4.42 -25.48 -6.98
CA LEU A 655 -5.32 -26.44 -7.63
C LEU A 655 -6.61 -26.67 -6.83
N ALA A 656 -6.55 -26.55 -5.50
CA ALA A 656 -7.69 -26.70 -4.60
C ALA A 656 -8.61 -25.46 -4.54
N GLY A 657 -8.24 -24.34 -5.18
CA GLY A 657 -8.97 -23.06 -5.11
C GLY A 657 -8.53 -22.15 -3.96
N LEU A 658 -7.49 -22.53 -3.22
CA LEU A 658 -6.90 -21.80 -2.10
C LEU A 658 -5.82 -20.81 -2.59
N THR A 659 -6.18 -19.98 -3.57
CA THR A 659 -5.22 -19.15 -4.31
C THR A 659 -4.56 -18.07 -3.46
N GLN A 660 -5.28 -17.46 -2.51
CA GLN A 660 -4.70 -16.49 -1.58
C GLN A 660 -3.59 -17.13 -0.74
N ARG A 661 -3.83 -18.33 -0.18
CA ARG A 661 -2.80 -19.07 0.56
C ARG A 661 -1.61 -19.44 -0.31
N ALA A 662 -1.82 -19.76 -1.58
CA ALA A 662 -0.73 -19.97 -2.53
C ALA A 662 0.10 -18.68 -2.72
N ARG A 663 -0.54 -17.52 -2.94
CA ARG A 663 0.16 -16.21 -3.02
C ARG A 663 0.95 -15.90 -1.75
N ASP A 664 0.41 -16.23 -0.58
CA ASP A 664 1.10 -16.04 0.69
C ASP A 664 2.40 -16.84 0.78
N LEU A 665 2.40 -18.07 0.28
CA LEU A 665 3.61 -18.90 0.20
C LEU A 665 4.60 -18.37 -0.86
N ALA A 666 4.13 -17.75 -1.93
CA ALA A 666 4.98 -17.08 -2.92
C ALA A 666 5.74 -15.89 -2.29
N GLU A 667 5.02 -15.02 -1.58
CA GLU A 667 5.63 -13.91 -0.84
C GLU A 667 6.54 -14.42 0.28
N GLN A 668 6.15 -15.51 0.96
CA GLN A 668 7.00 -16.12 1.98
C GLN A 668 8.32 -16.66 1.41
N ALA A 669 8.32 -17.21 0.20
CA ALA A 669 9.53 -17.65 -0.47
C ALA A 669 10.53 -16.49 -0.65
N LEU A 670 10.05 -15.30 -1.02
CA LEU A 670 10.88 -14.09 -1.13
C LEU A 670 11.37 -13.62 0.25
N ASN A 671 10.52 -13.67 1.28
CA ASN A 671 10.87 -13.30 2.65
C ASN A 671 11.96 -14.17 3.29
N VAL A 672 12.14 -15.42 2.84
CA VAL A 672 13.15 -16.37 3.36
C VAL A 672 14.29 -16.64 2.38
N ALA A 673 14.37 -15.89 1.28
CA ALA A 673 15.40 -16.05 0.25
C ALA A 673 16.81 -15.70 0.75
N GLY A 674 16.93 -14.71 1.64
CA GLY A 674 18.20 -14.30 2.22
C GLY A 674 19.18 -13.68 1.22
N ALA A 675 20.48 -13.68 1.56
CA ALA A 675 21.52 -12.99 0.80
C ALA A 675 22.22 -13.87 -0.27
N ASP A 676 21.97 -15.18 -0.29
CA ASP A 676 22.60 -16.09 -1.25
C ASP A 676 21.97 -15.95 -2.66
N PRO A 677 22.76 -15.68 -3.72
CA PRO A 677 22.23 -15.48 -5.08
C PRO A 677 21.47 -16.70 -5.64
N HIS A 678 21.91 -17.91 -5.32
CA HIS A 678 21.25 -19.13 -5.79
C HIS A 678 19.88 -19.27 -5.15
N ARG A 679 19.84 -19.11 -3.83
CA ARG A 679 18.61 -19.20 -3.06
C ARG A 679 17.61 -18.14 -3.50
N ARG A 680 18.05 -16.91 -3.79
CA ARG A 680 17.20 -15.87 -4.40
C ARG A 680 16.66 -16.29 -5.76
N ARG A 681 17.47 -16.92 -6.62
CA ARG A 681 17.03 -17.46 -7.91
C ARG A 681 15.91 -18.51 -7.75
N VAL A 682 16.05 -19.43 -6.81
CA VAL A 682 15.04 -20.45 -6.49
C VAL A 682 13.77 -19.84 -5.90
N ALA A 683 13.90 -18.83 -5.03
CA ALA A 683 12.78 -18.11 -4.44
C ALA A 683 11.97 -17.34 -5.50
N TRP A 684 12.64 -16.56 -6.36
CA TRP A 684 11.99 -15.85 -7.47
C TRP A 684 11.36 -16.78 -8.49
N TYR A 685 11.99 -17.92 -8.77
CA TYR A 685 11.35 -18.97 -9.58
C TYR A 685 10.06 -19.45 -8.92
N SER A 686 10.10 -19.75 -7.62
CA SER A 686 8.94 -20.25 -6.88
C SER A 686 7.80 -19.24 -6.89
N PHE A 687 8.11 -17.96 -6.66
CA PHE A 687 7.17 -16.85 -6.83
C PHE A 687 6.54 -16.85 -8.22
N GLY A 688 7.38 -16.87 -9.27
CA GLY A 688 6.90 -16.85 -10.65
C GLY A 688 6.02 -18.04 -11.04
N ASP A 689 6.38 -19.25 -10.60
CA ASP A 689 5.58 -20.47 -10.86
C ASP A 689 4.22 -20.41 -10.15
N ILE A 690 4.18 -19.94 -8.90
CA ILE A 690 2.95 -19.85 -8.13
C ILE A 690 2.00 -18.82 -8.75
N TYR A 691 2.45 -17.60 -9.04
CA TYR A 691 1.62 -16.58 -9.70
C TYR A 691 1.15 -17.02 -11.09
N ALA A 692 1.97 -17.76 -11.83
CA ALA A 692 1.55 -18.36 -13.10
C ALA A 692 0.43 -19.41 -12.91
N ARG A 693 0.43 -20.18 -11.81
CA ARG A 693 -0.64 -21.15 -11.47
C ARG A 693 -1.94 -20.46 -11.07
N THR A 694 -1.87 -19.31 -10.40
CA THR A 694 -3.06 -18.50 -10.07
C THR A 694 -3.58 -17.68 -11.26
N GLY A 695 -2.95 -17.80 -12.44
CA GLY A 695 -3.38 -17.14 -13.68
C GLY A 695 -2.86 -15.71 -13.86
N ASN A 696 -2.04 -15.19 -12.95
CA ASN A 696 -1.42 -13.87 -13.07
C ASN A 696 -0.08 -13.98 -13.83
N THR A 697 -0.18 -13.98 -15.15
CA THR A 697 0.97 -14.13 -16.07
C THR A 697 1.99 -13.00 -15.94
N LEU A 698 1.56 -11.78 -15.57
CA LEU A 698 2.46 -10.62 -15.47
C LEU A 698 3.44 -10.77 -14.31
N GLU A 699 2.94 -11.05 -13.10
CA GLU A 699 3.77 -11.36 -11.93
C GLU A 699 4.60 -12.62 -12.15
N GLY A 700 4.05 -13.63 -12.85
CA GLY A 700 4.79 -14.81 -13.27
C GLY A 700 6.02 -14.49 -14.13
N LEU A 701 5.91 -13.53 -15.06
CA LEU A 701 7.02 -13.08 -15.90
C LEU A 701 8.04 -12.23 -15.13
N ILE A 702 7.59 -11.40 -14.19
CA ILE A 702 8.47 -10.65 -13.29
C ILE A 702 9.31 -11.65 -12.47
N GLY A 703 8.68 -12.65 -11.85
CA GLY A 703 9.38 -13.69 -11.10
C GLY A 703 10.38 -14.47 -11.95
N LEU A 704 10.01 -14.86 -13.18
CA LEU A 704 10.92 -15.52 -14.11
C LEU A 704 12.11 -14.61 -14.48
N ALA A 705 11.87 -13.33 -14.79
CA ALA A 705 12.92 -12.39 -15.15
C ALA A 705 13.88 -12.15 -13.98
N CYS A 706 13.36 -11.98 -12.75
CA CYS A 706 14.17 -11.86 -11.55
C CYS A 706 15.00 -13.13 -11.28
N ALA A 707 14.41 -14.32 -11.42
CA ALA A 707 15.14 -15.58 -11.26
C ALA A 707 16.33 -15.67 -12.23
N LEU A 708 16.11 -15.35 -13.51
CA LEU A 708 17.15 -15.35 -14.54
C LEU A 708 18.22 -14.26 -14.32
N ALA A 709 17.92 -13.21 -13.55
CA ALA A 709 18.83 -12.11 -13.23
C ALA A 709 19.64 -12.31 -11.94
N CYS A 710 19.26 -13.26 -11.07
CA CYS A 710 19.83 -13.43 -9.72
C CYS A 710 21.27 -13.99 -9.69
N ASP A 711 21.58 -14.95 -10.55
CA ASP A 711 22.82 -15.73 -10.48
C ASP A 711 23.33 -16.03 -11.89
N GLU A 712 24.64 -15.95 -12.09
CA GLU A 712 25.28 -16.33 -13.35
C GLU A 712 25.52 -17.84 -13.44
N ALA A 713 25.19 -18.59 -12.38
CA ALA A 713 25.30 -20.03 -12.32
C ALA A 713 23.97 -20.72 -11.97
N ALA A 714 23.73 -21.89 -12.57
CA ALA A 714 22.61 -22.76 -12.19
C ALA A 714 22.96 -24.23 -12.45
N ASP A 715 22.23 -25.13 -11.80
CA ASP A 715 22.27 -26.55 -12.12
C ASP A 715 21.23 -26.92 -13.18
N TRP A 716 21.26 -28.18 -13.61
CA TRP A 716 20.34 -28.67 -14.63
C TRP A 716 18.87 -28.74 -14.16
N ASP A 717 18.63 -28.90 -12.86
CA ASP A 717 17.29 -28.89 -12.27
C ASP A 717 16.66 -27.51 -12.41
N GLN A 718 17.39 -26.48 -12.00
CA GLN A 718 16.95 -25.10 -12.08
C GLN A 718 16.75 -24.66 -13.53
N MET A 719 17.68 -25.02 -14.43
CA MET A 719 17.51 -24.77 -15.86
C MET A 719 16.24 -25.44 -16.42
N TRP A 720 15.95 -26.67 -16.00
CA TRP A 720 14.73 -27.37 -16.39
C TRP A 720 13.48 -26.58 -15.94
N TYR A 721 13.42 -26.24 -14.65
CA TYR A 721 12.29 -25.53 -14.05
C TYR A 721 12.02 -24.19 -14.74
N GLU A 722 13.05 -23.38 -14.96
CA GLU A 722 12.94 -22.05 -15.60
C GLU A 722 12.45 -22.13 -17.04
N ASN A 723 12.99 -23.06 -17.84
CA ASN A 723 12.52 -23.24 -19.22
C ASN A 723 11.07 -23.76 -19.23
N HIS A 724 10.68 -24.61 -18.29
CA HIS A 724 9.30 -25.09 -18.15
C HIS A 724 8.33 -23.95 -17.81
N LEU A 725 8.70 -23.06 -16.88
CA LEU A 725 7.90 -21.87 -16.54
C LEU A 725 7.79 -20.92 -17.74
N ALA A 726 8.89 -20.66 -18.45
CA ALA A 726 8.91 -19.82 -19.65
C ALA A 726 7.95 -20.37 -20.73
N LEU A 727 7.95 -21.69 -20.96
CA LEU A 727 7.02 -22.32 -21.91
C LEU A 727 5.56 -22.11 -21.53
N ARG A 728 5.20 -22.25 -20.24
CA ARG A 728 3.83 -22.03 -19.75
C ARG A 728 3.40 -20.58 -19.94
N LEU A 729 4.22 -19.63 -19.50
CA LEU A 729 3.93 -18.20 -19.62
C LEU A 729 3.79 -17.77 -21.08
N PHE A 730 4.68 -18.22 -21.97
CA PHE A 730 4.65 -17.85 -23.38
C PHE A 730 3.49 -18.50 -24.14
N ARG A 731 3.10 -19.73 -23.76
CA ARG A 731 1.84 -20.34 -24.23
C ARG A 731 0.65 -19.48 -23.85
N ASP A 732 0.57 -19.05 -22.60
CA ASP A 732 -0.57 -18.27 -22.09
C ASP A 732 -0.66 -16.86 -22.70
N LEU A 733 0.48 -16.31 -23.15
CA LEU A 733 0.54 -15.08 -23.95
C LEU A 733 0.29 -15.30 -25.46
N GLY A 734 0.18 -16.54 -25.94
CA GLY A 734 0.07 -16.86 -27.36
C GLY A 734 1.36 -16.66 -28.17
N LEU A 735 2.53 -16.58 -27.52
CA LEU A 735 3.84 -16.38 -28.14
C LEU A 735 4.44 -17.70 -28.68
N PHE A 736 3.64 -18.48 -29.41
CA PHE A 736 3.99 -19.83 -29.84
C PHE A 736 5.27 -19.89 -30.69
N ALA A 737 5.54 -18.88 -31.51
CA ALA A 737 6.76 -18.79 -32.33
C ALA A 737 8.07 -18.83 -31.50
N LEU A 738 8.03 -18.38 -30.24
CA LEU A 738 9.21 -18.32 -29.35
C LEU A 738 9.44 -19.61 -28.56
N THR A 739 8.46 -20.51 -28.49
CA THR A 739 8.49 -21.70 -27.63
C THR A 739 9.38 -22.82 -28.16
N GLY A 740 9.52 -22.98 -29.48
CA GLY A 740 10.28 -24.10 -30.08
C GLY A 740 11.74 -24.19 -29.62
N PRO A 741 12.53 -23.11 -29.68
CA PRO A 741 13.89 -23.08 -29.14
C PRO A 741 13.96 -23.38 -27.64
N ILE A 742 13.00 -22.89 -26.86
CA ILE A 742 12.93 -23.11 -25.41
C ILE A 742 12.61 -24.58 -25.11
N LEU A 743 11.69 -25.19 -25.86
CA LEU A 743 11.35 -26.61 -25.75
C LEU A 743 12.57 -27.51 -26.00
N LYS A 744 13.41 -27.16 -26.97
CA LYS A 744 14.65 -27.87 -27.24
C LYS A 744 15.62 -27.78 -26.05
N LYS A 745 15.81 -26.58 -25.49
CA LYS A 745 16.65 -26.35 -24.28
C LYS A 745 16.10 -27.12 -23.08
N ALA A 746 14.79 -27.12 -22.87
CA ALA A 746 14.15 -27.87 -21.78
C ALA A 746 14.39 -29.39 -21.91
N ARG A 747 14.26 -29.96 -23.12
CA ARG A 747 14.58 -31.38 -23.38
C ARG A 747 16.05 -31.70 -23.12
N GLU A 748 16.96 -30.77 -23.43
CA GLU A 748 18.39 -30.92 -23.15
C GLU A 748 18.69 -30.87 -21.65
N ALA A 749 18.09 -29.94 -20.91
CA ALA A 749 18.22 -29.87 -19.46
C ALA A 749 17.72 -31.15 -18.77
N LEU A 750 16.57 -31.71 -19.18
CA LEU A 750 16.06 -32.99 -18.66
C LEU A 750 17.05 -34.14 -18.85
N ARG A 751 17.70 -34.22 -20.01
CA ARG A 751 18.71 -35.25 -20.29
C ARG A 751 19.92 -35.14 -19.38
N HIS A 752 20.42 -33.93 -19.20
CA HIS A 752 21.61 -33.70 -18.38
C HIS A 752 21.32 -33.78 -16.88
N ALA A 753 20.10 -33.47 -16.44
CA ALA A 753 19.64 -33.73 -15.08
C ALA A 753 19.39 -35.22 -14.80
N GLY A 754 19.37 -36.09 -15.82
CA GLY A 754 19.12 -37.53 -15.65
C GLY A 754 17.65 -37.88 -15.38
N ILE A 755 16.72 -36.98 -15.71
CA ILE A 755 15.27 -37.13 -15.47
C ILE A 755 14.42 -37.22 -16.74
N GLU A 756 15.04 -37.37 -17.92
CA GLU A 756 14.31 -37.46 -19.19
C GLU A 756 13.28 -38.62 -19.18
N ALA A 757 13.66 -39.80 -18.69
CA ALA A 757 12.75 -40.95 -18.63
C ALA A 757 11.58 -40.74 -17.67
N SER A 758 11.75 -39.93 -16.62
CA SER A 758 10.75 -39.71 -15.57
C SER A 758 9.93 -38.43 -15.75
N ARG A 759 10.31 -37.51 -16.65
CA ARG A 759 9.63 -36.20 -16.84
C ARG A 759 9.44 -35.75 -18.29
N SER A 760 9.80 -36.53 -19.30
CA SER A 760 9.59 -36.15 -20.72
C SER A 760 8.12 -35.84 -21.05
N TYR A 761 7.19 -36.56 -20.42
CA TYR A 761 5.75 -36.37 -20.60
C TYR A 761 5.24 -34.98 -20.16
N TRP A 762 5.97 -34.24 -19.32
CA TRP A 762 5.63 -32.85 -18.97
C TRP A 762 5.74 -31.93 -20.19
N LEU A 763 6.83 -32.08 -20.95
CA LEU A 763 7.05 -31.31 -22.17
C LEU A 763 6.09 -31.72 -23.28
N ASP A 764 5.77 -33.00 -23.37
CA ASP A 764 4.75 -33.47 -24.32
C ASP A 764 3.36 -32.92 -23.95
N SER A 765 3.04 -32.79 -22.65
CA SER A 765 1.79 -32.16 -22.17
C SER A 765 1.70 -30.70 -22.60
N ILE A 766 2.76 -29.91 -22.38
CA ILE A 766 2.80 -28.50 -22.78
C ILE A 766 2.69 -28.36 -24.30
N GLU A 767 3.41 -29.19 -25.07
CA GLU A 767 3.33 -29.17 -26.53
C GLU A 767 1.89 -29.44 -27.02
N LEU A 768 1.20 -30.41 -26.41
CA LEU A 768 -0.20 -30.69 -26.73
C LEU A 768 -1.14 -29.54 -26.35
N GLN A 769 -0.92 -28.89 -25.21
CA GLN A 769 -1.70 -27.72 -24.78
C GLN A 769 -1.52 -26.53 -25.73
N MET A 770 -0.30 -26.32 -26.23
CA MET A 770 -0.05 -25.30 -27.26
C MET A 770 -0.77 -25.61 -28.56
N ARG A 771 -0.70 -26.86 -29.04
CA ARG A 771 -1.43 -27.28 -30.25
C ARG A 771 -2.95 -27.17 -30.10
N LEU A 772 -3.48 -27.44 -28.90
CA LEU A 772 -4.88 -27.20 -28.57
C LEU A 772 -5.24 -25.71 -28.65
N ALA A 773 -4.36 -24.83 -28.17
CA ALA A 773 -4.57 -23.37 -28.24
C ALA A 773 -4.50 -22.84 -29.68
N GLU A 774 -3.74 -23.49 -30.57
CA GLU A 774 -3.63 -23.15 -31.99
C GLU A 774 -4.78 -23.69 -32.85
N LEU A 775 -5.66 -24.53 -32.30
CA LEU A 775 -6.74 -25.18 -33.05
C LEU A 775 -7.80 -24.17 -33.49
N ASP A 776 -7.95 -23.98 -34.81
CA ASP A 776 -9.05 -23.18 -35.37
C ASP A 776 -10.39 -23.92 -35.20
N ARG A 777 -11.23 -23.41 -34.29
CA ARG A 777 -12.55 -23.98 -34.00
C ARG A 777 -13.58 -23.70 -35.09
N THR A 778 -13.33 -22.73 -35.98
CA THR A 778 -14.24 -22.36 -37.07
C THR A 778 -14.06 -23.24 -38.31
N SER A 779 -12.86 -23.79 -38.49
CA SER A 779 -12.53 -24.76 -39.54
C SER A 779 -11.74 -25.95 -38.98
N LEU A 780 -12.43 -26.79 -38.20
CA LEU A 780 -11.84 -27.96 -37.55
C LEU A 780 -11.44 -29.04 -38.57
N ASP A 781 -10.14 -29.37 -38.60
CA ASP A 781 -9.65 -30.59 -39.27
C ASP A 781 -9.83 -31.79 -38.34
N VAL A 782 -10.78 -32.65 -38.69
CA VAL A 782 -11.15 -33.85 -37.92
C VAL A 782 -9.95 -34.80 -37.76
N GLY A 783 -9.06 -34.91 -38.76
CA GLY A 783 -7.89 -35.78 -38.70
C GLY A 783 -6.89 -35.31 -37.64
N ILE A 784 -6.62 -34.00 -37.62
CA ILE A 784 -5.73 -33.39 -36.62
C ILE A 784 -6.35 -33.50 -35.22
N LEU A 785 -7.65 -33.28 -35.08
CA LEU A 785 -8.33 -33.40 -33.78
C LEU A 785 -8.25 -34.81 -33.20
N ILE A 786 -8.46 -35.85 -34.03
CA ILE A 786 -8.32 -37.25 -33.59
C ILE A 786 -6.87 -37.56 -33.20
N GLU A 787 -5.87 -37.12 -33.98
CA GLU A 787 -4.45 -37.28 -33.63
C GLU A 787 -4.13 -36.64 -32.27
N LEU A 788 -4.61 -35.42 -32.03
CA LEU A 788 -4.42 -34.73 -30.76
C LEU A 788 -5.08 -35.47 -29.60
N ILE A 789 -6.29 -36.01 -29.77
CA ILE A 789 -6.98 -36.81 -28.76
C ILE A 789 -6.20 -38.07 -28.44
N GLU A 790 -5.71 -38.81 -29.44
CA GLU A 790 -4.93 -40.04 -29.22
C GLU A 790 -3.62 -39.76 -28.48
N ARG A 791 -2.90 -38.70 -28.87
CA ARG A 791 -1.67 -38.28 -28.18
C ARG A 791 -1.94 -37.81 -26.76
N ALA A 792 -3.00 -37.05 -26.54
CA ALA A 792 -3.43 -36.63 -25.21
C ALA A 792 -3.82 -37.83 -24.32
N ALA A 793 -4.53 -38.82 -24.88
CA ALA A 793 -4.89 -40.06 -24.17
C ALA A 793 -3.65 -40.86 -23.75
N GLN A 794 -2.65 -40.97 -24.62
CA GLN A 794 -1.36 -41.60 -24.29
C GLN A 794 -0.60 -40.82 -23.21
N ASN A 795 -0.61 -39.49 -23.30
CA ASN A 795 0.07 -38.64 -22.34
C ASN A 795 -0.54 -38.75 -20.93
N VAL A 796 -1.88 -38.81 -20.80
CA VAL A 796 -2.55 -39.07 -19.51
C VAL A 796 -2.10 -40.40 -18.92
N VAL A 797 -2.04 -41.48 -19.71
CA VAL A 797 -1.59 -42.79 -19.23
C VAL A 797 -0.15 -42.72 -18.73
N GLN A 798 0.75 -42.05 -19.47
CA GLN A 798 2.15 -41.89 -19.05
C GLN A 798 2.27 -41.14 -17.71
N VAL A 799 1.48 -40.09 -17.51
CA VAL A 799 1.48 -39.30 -16.26
C VAL A 799 0.94 -40.12 -15.09
N VAL A 800 -0.14 -40.87 -15.30
CA VAL A 800 -0.74 -41.75 -14.29
C VAL A 800 0.23 -42.87 -13.91
N ASP A 801 0.86 -43.52 -14.90
CA ASP A 801 1.85 -44.59 -14.68
C ASP A 801 3.10 -44.07 -13.94
N ALA A 802 3.46 -42.81 -14.17
CA ALA A 802 4.56 -42.13 -13.47
C ALA A 802 4.20 -41.67 -12.05
N ASN A 803 2.94 -41.82 -11.63
CA ASN A 803 2.41 -41.35 -10.35
C ASN A 803 2.63 -39.83 -10.13
N ASP A 804 2.41 -39.03 -11.18
CA ASP A 804 2.55 -37.57 -11.17
C ASP A 804 1.17 -36.87 -11.31
N ASP A 805 1.15 -35.53 -11.36
CA ASP A 805 -0.06 -34.71 -11.41
C ASP A 805 -0.86 -34.92 -12.71
N ALA A 806 -1.92 -35.74 -12.61
CA ALA A 806 -2.80 -36.07 -13.70
C ALA A 806 -3.78 -34.93 -14.07
N ALA A 807 -3.88 -33.83 -13.29
CA ALA A 807 -4.94 -32.84 -13.51
C ALA A 807 -4.79 -32.07 -14.83
N PRO A 808 -3.63 -31.44 -15.15
CA PRO A 808 -3.47 -30.71 -16.41
C PRO A 808 -3.66 -31.56 -17.69
N PRO A 809 -3.07 -32.78 -17.82
CA PRO A 809 -3.26 -33.58 -19.03
C PRO A 809 -4.68 -34.16 -19.12
N THR A 810 -5.31 -34.51 -18.00
CA THR A 810 -6.71 -35.00 -18.00
C THR A 810 -7.68 -33.90 -18.40
N LEU A 811 -7.49 -32.68 -17.87
CA LEU A 811 -8.28 -31.50 -18.24
C LEU A 811 -8.17 -31.17 -19.74
N MET A 812 -6.96 -31.26 -20.29
CA MET A 812 -6.71 -31.06 -21.71
C MET A 812 -7.42 -32.11 -22.56
N LEU A 813 -7.29 -33.39 -22.20
CA LEU A 813 -7.97 -34.48 -22.90
C LEU A 813 -9.48 -34.34 -22.83
N ALA A 814 -10.03 -34.03 -21.66
CA ALA A 814 -11.45 -33.74 -21.47
C ALA A 814 -11.93 -32.59 -22.37
N SER A 815 -11.14 -31.52 -22.48
CA SER A 815 -11.43 -30.38 -23.35
C SER A 815 -11.43 -30.76 -24.83
N LEU A 816 -10.44 -31.55 -25.29
CA LEU A 816 -10.38 -32.06 -26.66
C LEU A 816 -11.55 -32.99 -26.99
N VAL A 817 -11.89 -33.90 -26.07
CA VAL A 817 -13.05 -34.80 -26.18
C VAL A 817 -14.34 -34.00 -26.27
N ARG A 818 -14.50 -32.94 -25.47
CA ARG A 818 -15.65 -32.03 -25.58
C ARG A 818 -15.71 -31.35 -26.94
N ILE A 819 -14.60 -30.80 -27.44
CA ILE A 819 -14.52 -30.17 -28.77
C ILE A 819 -14.95 -31.18 -29.86
N ALA A 820 -14.51 -32.44 -29.76
CA ALA A 820 -14.95 -33.51 -30.66
C ALA A 820 -16.45 -33.78 -30.58
N ARG A 821 -17.04 -33.85 -29.37
CA ARG A 821 -18.50 -34.00 -29.19
C ARG A 821 -19.28 -32.85 -29.80
N ASP A 822 -18.83 -31.61 -29.58
CA ASP A 822 -19.47 -30.41 -30.12
C ASP A 822 -19.43 -30.39 -31.66
N ALA A 823 -18.34 -30.94 -32.25
CA ALA A 823 -18.18 -31.10 -33.69
C ALA A 823 -18.86 -32.36 -34.27
N GLY A 824 -19.47 -33.22 -33.44
CA GLY A 824 -20.09 -34.48 -33.87
C GLY A 824 -19.09 -35.54 -34.34
N VAL A 825 -17.85 -35.50 -33.83
CA VAL A 825 -16.78 -36.47 -34.13
C VAL A 825 -16.82 -37.63 -33.13
N ASP A 826 -16.71 -38.86 -33.63
CA ASP A 826 -16.65 -40.06 -32.78
C ASP A 826 -15.37 -40.07 -31.92
N ILE A 827 -15.54 -40.28 -30.62
CA ILE A 827 -14.44 -40.28 -29.65
C ILE A 827 -13.81 -41.69 -29.57
N PRO A 828 -12.47 -41.82 -29.64
CA PRO A 828 -11.80 -43.08 -29.38
C PRO A 828 -12.10 -43.61 -27.97
N ALA A 829 -12.47 -44.89 -27.84
CA ALA A 829 -12.72 -45.50 -26.52
C ALA A 829 -11.50 -45.45 -25.57
N SER A 830 -10.29 -45.40 -26.12
CA SER A 830 -9.05 -45.19 -25.37
C SER A 830 -9.02 -43.84 -24.65
N ALA A 831 -9.61 -42.78 -25.23
CA ALA A 831 -9.65 -41.46 -24.61
C ALA A 831 -10.55 -41.44 -23.37
N GLU A 832 -11.71 -42.08 -23.42
CA GLU A 832 -12.62 -42.18 -22.27
C GLU A 832 -12.00 -43.01 -21.13
N ALA A 833 -11.32 -44.11 -21.49
CA ALA A 833 -10.58 -44.92 -20.52
C ALA A 833 -9.43 -44.13 -19.87
N SER A 834 -8.69 -43.34 -20.65
CA SER A 834 -7.63 -42.47 -20.12
C SER A 834 -8.17 -41.38 -19.19
N ILE A 835 -9.30 -40.73 -19.53
CA ILE A 835 -9.95 -39.76 -18.63
C ILE A 835 -10.33 -40.43 -17.31
N ALA A 836 -10.95 -41.60 -17.35
CA ALA A 836 -11.34 -42.34 -16.14
C ALA A 836 -10.12 -42.66 -15.26
N ALA A 837 -9.03 -43.16 -15.86
CA ALA A 837 -7.78 -43.44 -15.14
C ALA A 837 -7.15 -42.17 -14.53
N GLY A 838 -7.22 -41.04 -15.24
CA GLY A 838 -6.81 -39.73 -14.71
C GLY A 838 -7.65 -39.31 -13.51
N MET A 839 -8.98 -39.36 -13.63
CA MET A 839 -9.91 -38.98 -12.57
C MET A 839 -9.75 -39.80 -11.28
N GLU A 840 -9.38 -41.07 -11.36
CA GLU A 840 -9.11 -41.92 -10.18
C GLU A 840 -7.94 -41.39 -9.32
N ARG A 841 -7.02 -40.61 -9.89
CA ARG A 841 -5.86 -40.05 -9.20
C ARG A 841 -6.09 -38.64 -8.65
N LEU A 842 -7.27 -38.04 -8.88
CA LEU A 842 -7.53 -36.64 -8.57
C LEU A 842 -8.37 -36.43 -7.32
N GLY A 843 -8.07 -35.34 -6.62
CA GLY A 843 -8.88 -34.83 -5.52
C GLY A 843 -10.19 -34.22 -6.01
N GLU A 844 -11.13 -34.01 -5.10
CA GLU A 844 -12.48 -33.54 -5.42
C GLU A 844 -12.49 -32.18 -6.15
N ALA A 845 -11.56 -31.28 -5.83
CA ALA A 845 -11.47 -29.97 -6.48
C ALA A 845 -11.08 -30.08 -7.96
N ALA A 846 -10.03 -30.86 -8.25
CA ALA A 846 -9.57 -31.10 -9.62
C ALA A 846 -10.60 -31.90 -10.44
N LYS A 847 -11.29 -32.87 -9.82
CA LYS A 847 -12.42 -33.58 -10.45
C LYS A 847 -13.53 -32.62 -10.84
N GLY A 848 -14.00 -31.78 -9.91
CA GLY A 848 -15.05 -30.81 -10.20
C GLY A 848 -14.69 -29.86 -11.35
N LEU A 849 -13.43 -29.40 -11.41
CA LEU A 849 -12.92 -28.58 -12.51
C LEU A 849 -12.97 -29.33 -13.86
N ILE A 850 -12.56 -30.60 -13.88
CA ILE A 850 -12.55 -31.43 -15.08
C ILE A 850 -13.96 -31.77 -15.52
N ASP A 851 -14.86 -32.12 -14.59
CA ASP A 851 -16.26 -32.40 -14.87
C ASP A 851 -16.92 -31.19 -15.54
N ILE A 852 -16.77 -30.00 -14.94
CA ILE A 852 -17.22 -28.74 -15.53
C ILE A 852 -16.63 -28.55 -16.93
N SER A 853 -15.37 -28.90 -17.16
CA SER A 853 -14.67 -28.70 -18.45
C SER A 853 -15.00 -29.75 -19.51
N ALA A 854 -15.33 -30.97 -19.09
CA ALA A 854 -15.71 -32.10 -19.93
C ALA A 854 -17.18 -32.03 -20.35
N GLU A 855 -18.03 -31.45 -19.50
CA GLU A 855 -19.44 -31.25 -19.75
C GLU A 855 -19.68 -30.23 -20.86
N ARG A 856 -20.67 -30.53 -21.69
CA ARG A 856 -21.14 -29.60 -22.72
C ARG A 856 -21.88 -28.41 -22.10
N VAL A 857 -22.65 -28.66 -21.05
CA VAL A 857 -23.40 -27.66 -20.29
C VAL A 857 -23.23 -27.99 -18.80
N PRO A 858 -22.46 -27.17 -18.04
CA PRO A 858 -22.34 -27.35 -16.60
C PRO A 858 -23.61 -26.91 -15.86
N SER A 859 -23.94 -27.51 -14.71
CA SER A 859 -25.05 -27.08 -13.86
C SER A 859 -24.68 -25.93 -12.91
N VAL A 860 -25.68 -25.21 -12.39
CA VAL A 860 -25.47 -24.17 -11.37
C VAL A 860 -24.85 -24.77 -10.11
N GLU A 861 -25.29 -25.95 -9.66
CA GLU A 861 -24.76 -26.62 -8.47
C GLU A 861 -23.28 -26.98 -8.63
N ALA A 862 -22.84 -27.37 -9.82
CA ALA A 862 -21.44 -27.62 -10.11
C ALA A 862 -20.60 -26.34 -9.98
N LEU A 863 -21.11 -25.21 -10.50
CA LEU A 863 -20.45 -23.92 -10.39
C LEU A 863 -20.42 -23.41 -8.93
N VAL A 864 -21.51 -23.56 -8.18
CA VAL A 864 -21.57 -23.23 -6.74
C VAL A 864 -20.58 -24.09 -5.94
N GLY A 865 -20.48 -25.37 -6.27
CA GLY A 865 -19.52 -26.29 -5.66
C GLY A 865 -18.07 -25.87 -5.87
N LEU A 866 -17.74 -25.27 -7.02
CA LEU A 866 -16.42 -24.70 -7.29
C LEU A 866 -16.22 -23.36 -6.56
N ALA A 867 -17.21 -22.46 -6.60
CA ALA A 867 -17.14 -21.15 -5.91
C ALA A 867 -17.03 -21.27 -4.38
N SER A 868 -17.68 -22.28 -3.79
CA SER A 868 -17.65 -22.55 -2.35
C SER A 868 -16.28 -22.94 -1.81
N ARG A 869 -15.38 -23.43 -2.68
CA ARG A 869 -14.02 -23.84 -2.32
C ARG A 869 -12.99 -22.72 -2.49
N MET A 870 -13.36 -21.64 -3.17
CA MET A 870 -12.44 -20.53 -3.41
C MET A 870 -12.21 -19.73 -2.13
N ASP A 871 -10.94 -19.45 -1.82
CA ASP A 871 -10.58 -18.55 -0.73
C ASP A 871 -10.99 -17.10 -1.01
N VAL A 872 -11.13 -16.30 0.04
CA VAL A 872 -11.30 -14.85 -0.08
C VAL A 872 -9.95 -14.23 -0.40
N ALA A 873 -9.85 -13.54 -1.53
CA ALA A 873 -8.67 -12.77 -1.87
C ALA A 873 -8.55 -11.53 -0.96
N ARG A 874 -7.33 -11.23 -0.50
CA ARG A 874 -7.09 -10.02 0.31
C ARG A 874 -7.10 -8.74 -0.52
N ASN A 875 -6.64 -8.85 -1.76
CA ASN A 875 -6.69 -7.76 -2.73
C ASN A 875 -7.84 -8.04 -3.71
N ALA A 876 -8.75 -7.08 -3.87
CA ALA A 876 -9.90 -7.24 -4.76
C ALA A 876 -9.48 -7.51 -6.22
N GLY A 877 -8.37 -6.93 -6.68
CA GLY A 877 -7.83 -7.15 -8.03
C GLY A 877 -7.55 -8.61 -8.36
N ASP A 878 -7.20 -9.42 -7.36
CA ASP A 878 -6.86 -10.85 -7.54
C ASP A 878 -8.09 -11.72 -7.88
N ILE A 879 -9.28 -11.30 -7.45
CA ILE A 879 -10.54 -12.05 -7.67
C ILE A 879 -10.78 -12.26 -9.16
N GLY A 880 -10.43 -11.28 -10.00
CA GLY A 880 -10.58 -11.37 -11.45
C GLY A 880 -9.78 -12.54 -12.07
N PHE A 881 -8.65 -12.94 -11.46
CA PHE A 881 -7.89 -14.11 -11.88
C PHE A 881 -8.48 -15.39 -11.30
N ASP A 882 -8.89 -15.35 -10.03
CA ASP A 882 -9.40 -16.50 -9.28
C ASP A 882 -10.69 -17.06 -9.89
N VAL A 883 -11.59 -16.21 -10.41
CA VAL A 883 -12.87 -16.64 -11.01
C VAL A 883 -12.75 -17.13 -12.47
N LYS A 884 -11.55 -17.20 -13.05
CA LYS A 884 -11.36 -17.50 -14.49
C LYS A 884 -12.04 -18.80 -14.93
N HIS A 885 -11.91 -19.87 -14.17
CA HIS A 885 -12.52 -21.16 -14.50
C HIS A 885 -14.04 -21.17 -14.30
N LEU A 886 -14.53 -20.46 -13.27
CA LEU A 886 -15.96 -20.23 -13.06
C LEU A 886 -16.58 -19.48 -14.24
N ALA A 887 -15.93 -18.41 -14.72
CA ALA A 887 -16.39 -17.62 -15.85
C ALA A 887 -16.55 -18.45 -17.12
N VAL A 888 -15.60 -19.36 -17.41
CA VAL A 888 -15.70 -20.29 -18.56
C VAL A 888 -16.89 -21.26 -18.39
N GLY A 889 -17.16 -21.72 -17.18
CA GLY A 889 -18.33 -22.54 -16.88
C GLY A 889 -19.65 -21.78 -17.04
N ALA A 890 -19.73 -20.58 -16.46
CA ALA A 890 -20.91 -19.72 -16.49
C ALA A 890 -21.29 -19.28 -17.92
N SER A 891 -20.31 -18.94 -18.76
CA SER A 891 -20.56 -18.62 -20.18
C SER A 891 -21.25 -19.79 -20.91
N ARG A 892 -20.76 -21.03 -20.70
CA ARG A 892 -21.37 -22.23 -21.30
C ARG A 892 -22.74 -22.57 -20.75
N LEU A 893 -22.95 -22.35 -19.45
CA LEU A 893 -24.27 -22.49 -18.83
C LEU A 893 -25.27 -21.50 -19.47
N LEU A 894 -24.88 -20.25 -19.72
CA LEU A 894 -25.73 -19.29 -20.44
C LEU A 894 -26.07 -19.73 -21.87
N ASP A 895 -25.11 -20.32 -22.58
CA ASP A 895 -25.31 -20.84 -23.94
C ASP A 895 -26.28 -22.04 -24.03
N SER A 896 -26.65 -22.64 -22.90
CA SER A 896 -27.56 -23.79 -22.87
C SER A 896 -29.04 -23.46 -23.07
N GLY A 897 -29.41 -22.17 -23.00
CA GLY A 897 -30.78 -21.69 -23.22
C GLY A 897 -31.64 -21.62 -21.96
N LEU A 898 -31.28 -20.73 -21.03
CA LEU A 898 -31.93 -20.54 -19.72
C LEU A 898 -33.18 -19.63 -19.72
N GLN A 899 -33.98 -19.65 -20.79
CA GLN A 899 -35.13 -18.74 -20.95
C GLN A 899 -36.22 -18.97 -19.88
N ASP A 900 -36.38 -20.22 -19.44
CA ASP A 900 -37.35 -20.63 -18.41
C ASP A 900 -36.76 -20.68 -16.99
N ALA A 901 -35.48 -20.31 -16.82
CA ALA A 901 -34.74 -20.37 -15.55
C ALA A 901 -34.01 -19.03 -15.27
N PRO A 902 -34.74 -17.96 -14.95
CA PRO A 902 -34.16 -16.63 -14.75
C PRO A 902 -33.19 -16.58 -13.55
N GLU A 903 -33.39 -17.39 -12.51
CA GLU A 903 -32.49 -17.49 -11.37
C GLU A 903 -31.11 -18.06 -11.77
N ASP A 904 -31.08 -19.15 -12.55
CA ASP A 904 -29.84 -19.77 -13.04
C ASP A 904 -29.09 -18.82 -13.99
N ALA A 905 -29.84 -18.12 -14.85
CA ALA A 905 -29.28 -17.09 -15.72
C ALA A 905 -28.71 -15.93 -14.90
N ALA A 906 -29.37 -15.50 -13.82
CA ALA A 906 -28.86 -14.46 -12.93
C ALA A 906 -27.57 -14.88 -12.23
N TYR A 907 -27.50 -16.12 -11.74
CA TYR A 907 -26.28 -16.67 -11.15
C TYR A 907 -25.12 -16.67 -12.16
N ALA A 908 -25.35 -17.18 -13.37
CA ALA A 908 -24.31 -17.25 -14.39
C ALA A 908 -23.85 -15.85 -14.86
N ILE A 909 -24.75 -14.87 -14.94
CA ILE A 909 -24.39 -13.48 -15.27
C ILE A 909 -23.57 -12.85 -14.14
N GLU A 910 -23.93 -13.10 -12.89
CA GLU A 910 -23.18 -12.58 -11.75
C GLU A 910 -21.75 -13.15 -11.74
N VAL A 911 -21.56 -14.45 -11.94
CA VAL A 911 -20.21 -15.05 -12.07
C VAL A 911 -19.36 -14.36 -13.17
N LEU A 912 -20.00 -13.91 -14.25
CA LEU A 912 -19.33 -13.20 -15.35
C LEU A 912 -19.11 -11.70 -15.08
N ALA A 913 -19.74 -11.13 -14.06
CA ALA A 913 -19.63 -9.73 -13.70
C ALA A 913 -18.24 -9.38 -13.12
N ASP A 914 -17.99 -8.09 -12.86
CA ASP A 914 -16.71 -7.62 -12.33
C ASP A 914 -16.72 -7.63 -10.80
N HIS A 915 -16.20 -8.71 -10.21
CA HIS A 915 -16.02 -8.84 -8.76
C HIS A 915 -14.68 -8.27 -8.26
N ALA A 916 -13.81 -7.77 -9.14
CA ALA A 916 -12.47 -7.32 -8.77
C ALA A 916 -12.47 -5.87 -8.26
N LEU A 917 -13.37 -5.55 -7.33
CA LEU A 917 -13.46 -4.25 -6.65
C LEU A 917 -13.68 -4.45 -5.15
N ARG A 918 -13.14 -3.52 -4.34
CA ARG A 918 -13.42 -3.46 -2.92
C ARG A 918 -14.92 -3.31 -2.68
N LEU A 919 -15.47 -4.16 -1.80
CA LEU A 919 -16.85 -4.05 -1.39
C LEU A 919 -17.06 -2.84 -0.47
N PRO A 920 -18.13 -2.05 -0.68
CA PRO A 920 -18.38 -0.92 0.19
C PRO A 920 -18.69 -1.31 1.64
N GLY A 921 -18.13 -0.55 2.58
CA GLY A 921 -18.25 -0.80 4.02
C GLY A 921 -17.46 -2.00 4.53
N ASP A 922 -16.70 -2.68 3.67
CA ASP A 922 -15.94 -3.86 4.06
C ASP A 922 -14.69 -3.50 4.89
N LYS A 923 -14.58 -4.16 6.05
CA LYS A 923 -13.42 -4.18 6.96
C LYS A 923 -12.65 -5.51 6.90
N GLY A 924 -12.94 -6.40 5.94
CA GLY A 924 -12.23 -7.67 5.73
C GLY A 924 -13.08 -8.94 5.78
N ALA A 925 -14.41 -8.85 5.64
CA ALA A 925 -15.30 -10.00 5.57
C ALA A 925 -16.26 -9.83 4.38
N ALA A 926 -15.74 -10.06 3.18
CA ALA A 926 -16.51 -9.97 1.96
C ALA A 926 -17.71 -10.92 2.00
N ARG A 927 -18.87 -10.43 1.54
CA ARG A 927 -20.00 -11.28 1.13
C ARG A 927 -19.48 -12.21 0.03
N GLN A 928 -20.04 -13.43 -0.05
CA GLN A 928 -19.69 -14.40 -1.08
C GLN A 928 -20.96 -14.96 -1.70
N ILE A 929 -21.71 -14.09 -2.39
CA ILE A 929 -23.03 -14.47 -2.94
C ILE A 929 -22.92 -15.59 -3.97
N LEU A 930 -21.74 -15.82 -4.56
CA LEU A 930 -21.47 -16.92 -5.48
C LEU A 930 -21.45 -18.31 -4.81
N ARG A 931 -21.42 -18.38 -3.47
CA ARG A 931 -21.48 -19.65 -2.73
C ARG A 931 -22.91 -20.19 -2.57
N ASP A 932 -23.90 -19.45 -3.04
CA ASP A 932 -25.31 -19.84 -3.00
C ASP A 932 -25.96 -19.56 -4.37
N ALA A 933 -26.60 -20.57 -4.95
CA ALA A 933 -27.30 -20.45 -6.23
C ALA A 933 -28.38 -19.36 -6.22
N ALA A 934 -29.09 -19.18 -5.09
CA ALA A 934 -30.22 -18.27 -5.01
C ALA A 934 -29.80 -16.81 -4.72
N ALA A 935 -28.67 -16.61 -4.05
CA ALA A 935 -28.27 -15.30 -3.52
C ALA A 935 -28.17 -14.18 -4.57
N PRO A 936 -27.66 -14.40 -5.81
CA PRO A 936 -27.70 -13.36 -6.85
C PRO A 936 -29.12 -12.92 -7.20
N SER A 937 -30.05 -13.87 -7.34
CA SER A 937 -31.45 -13.56 -7.64
C SER A 937 -32.16 -12.85 -6.48
N GLU A 938 -31.83 -13.19 -5.22
CA GLU A 938 -32.33 -12.52 -4.03
C GLU A 938 -31.80 -11.08 -3.93
N ALA A 939 -30.52 -10.88 -4.18
CA ALA A 939 -29.91 -9.55 -4.24
C ALA A 939 -30.58 -8.68 -5.32
N ALA A 940 -30.77 -9.21 -6.53
CA ALA A 940 -31.45 -8.52 -7.60
C ALA A 940 -32.91 -8.14 -7.22
N ARG A 941 -33.65 -9.03 -6.55
CA ARG A 941 -35.01 -8.75 -6.04
C ARG A 941 -35.02 -7.70 -4.93
N ALA A 942 -34.03 -7.71 -4.05
CA ALA A 942 -33.93 -6.72 -2.96
C ALA A 942 -33.61 -5.32 -3.49
N ILE A 943 -32.81 -5.22 -4.56
CA ILE A 943 -32.47 -3.95 -5.23
C ILE A 943 -33.62 -3.46 -6.11
N ALA A 944 -34.36 -4.38 -6.76
CA ALA A 944 -35.51 -4.05 -7.59
C ALA A 944 -36.68 -3.50 -6.74
N VAL A 945 -36.77 -2.18 -6.65
CA VAL A 945 -37.88 -1.46 -5.98
C VAL A 945 -38.94 -1.03 -7.01
N SER A 946 -40.11 -0.54 -6.55
CA SER A 946 -41.27 -0.27 -7.41
C SER A 946 -41.03 0.66 -8.62
N ASP A 947 -39.95 1.45 -8.62
CA ASP A 947 -39.58 2.40 -9.68
C ASP A 947 -38.12 2.24 -10.17
N LEU A 948 -37.47 1.10 -9.88
CA LEU A 948 -36.13 0.78 -10.41
C LEU A 948 -36.06 -0.72 -10.72
N ALA A 949 -35.85 -1.06 -11.99
CA ALA A 949 -35.60 -2.44 -12.40
C ALA A 949 -34.10 -2.77 -12.35
N VAL A 950 -33.78 -4.05 -12.09
CA VAL A 950 -32.43 -4.59 -12.24
C VAL A 950 -32.38 -5.40 -13.53
N VAL A 951 -31.45 -5.06 -14.42
CA VAL A 951 -31.28 -5.72 -15.72
C VAL A 951 -29.91 -6.39 -15.74
N LEU A 952 -29.90 -7.72 -15.82
CA LEU A 952 -28.69 -8.51 -15.93
C LEU A 952 -28.42 -8.84 -17.40
N LEU A 953 -27.20 -8.61 -17.88
CA LEU A 953 -26.79 -8.84 -19.27
C LEU A 953 -25.57 -9.78 -19.33
N GLY A 954 -25.80 -11.02 -19.76
CA GLY A 954 -24.75 -12.03 -19.93
C GLY A 954 -24.36 -12.23 -21.37
N ARG A 955 -23.14 -11.84 -21.73
CA ARG A 955 -22.57 -12.20 -23.03
C ARG A 955 -22.02 -13.64 -22.97
N ALA A 956 -22.63 -14.53 -23.74
CA ALA A 956 -22.11 -15.87 -24.01
C ALA A 956 -21.55 -15.92 -25.45
N ASP A 957 -21.09 -17.09 -25.92
CA ASP A 957 -20.50 -17.19 -27.26
C ASP A 957 -21.57 -17.06 -28.36
N ASN A 958 -22.77 -17.59 -28.14
CA ASN A 958 -23.84 -17.63 -29.14
C ASN A 958 -24.81 -16.42 -29.09
N GLY A 959 -24.66 -15.51 -28.13
CA GLY A 959 -25.54 -14.35 -28.04
C GLY A 959 -25.49 -13.60 -26.71
N LEU A 960 -26.54 -12.80 -26.48
CA LEU A 960 -26.74 -12.03 -25.26
C LEU A 960 -27.99 -12.53 -24.54
N THR A 961 -27.82 -12.93 -23.28
CA THR A 961 -28.93 -13.28 -22.38
C THR A 961 -29.26 -12.08 -21.50
N ARG A 962 -30.54 -11.72 -21.44
CA ARG A 962 -31.06 -10.63 -20.61
C ARG A 962 -32.01 -11.18 -19.56
N VAL A 963 -31.78 -10.84 -18.30
CA VAL A 963 -32.71 -11.10 -17.19
C VAL A 963 -33.16 -9.77 -16.61
N VAL A 964 -34.46 -9.58 -16.38
CA VAL A 964 -35.01 -8.36 -15.78
C VAL A 964 -35.73 -8.72 -14.50
N PHE A 965 -35.33 -8.13 -13.39
CA PHE A 965 -36.04 -8.16 -12.11
C PHE A 965 -36.76 -6.83 -11.90
N SER A 966 -38.05 -6.90 -11.60
CA SER A 966 -38.92 -5.74 -11.36
C SER A 966 -39.98 -6.07 -10.31
N GLY A 967 -40.79 -5.07 -9.94
CA GLY A 967 -41.96 -5.29 -9.08
C GLY A 967 -43.00 -6.29 -9.64
N GLU A 968 -42.93 -6.60 -10.95
CA GLU A 968 -43.81 -7.56 -11.63
C GLU A 968 -43.25 -9.00 -11.66
N GLY A 969 -42.01 -9.21 -11.19
CA GLY A 969 -41.32 -10.50 -11.19
C GLY A 969 -40.00 -10.49 -11.98
N ALA A 970 -39.50 -11.68 -12.31
CA ALA A 970 -38.29 -11.90 -13.09
C ALA A 970 -38.63 -12.44 -14.49
N CYS A 971 -38.01 -11.92 -15.55
CA CYS A 971 -38.13 -12.47 -16.90
C CYS A 971 -36.76 -12.64 -17.56
N CYS A 972 -36.56 -13.74 -18.28
CA CYS A 972 -35.34 -14.06 -19.01
C CYS A 972 -35.63 -14.13 -20.52
N ALA A 973 -34.73 -13.60 -21.34
CA ALA A 973 -34.80 -13.67 -22.78
C ALA A 973 -33.39 -13.76 -23.39
N VAL A 974 -33.25 -14.50 -24.49
CA VAL A 974 -32.04 -14.47 -25.32
C VAL A 974 -32.31 -13.52 -26.48
N GLU A 975 -31.44 -12.54 -26.67
CA GLU A 975 -31.61 -11.54 -27.72
C GLU A 975 -31.39 -12.19 -29.11
N PRO A 976 -32.29 -11.94 -30.09
CA PRO A 976 -32.09 -12.43 -31.44
C PRO A 976 -30.78 -11.91 -32.05
N ALA A 977 -30.11 -12.71 -32.87
CA ALA A 977 -28.85 -12.31 -33.54
C ALA A 977 -28.97 -11.05 -34.42
N ALA A 978 -30.20 -10.74 -34.88
CA ALA A 978 -30.51 -9.52 -35.62
C ALA A 978 -30.58 -8.26 -34.71
N THR A 979 -30.83 -8.46 -33.41
CA THR A 979 -30.90 -7.41 -32.39
C THR A 979 -29.54 -7.22 -31.71
N PHE A 980 -28.88 -8.32 -31.33
CA PHE A 980 -27.55 -8.29 -30.72
C PHE A 980 -26.60 -9.30 -31.36
N SER A 981 -25.39 -8.86 -31.71
CA SER A 981 -24.35 -9.71 -32.29
C SER A 981 -23.02 -9.55 -31.56
N THR A 982 -22.48 -10.67 -31.08
CA THR A 982 -21.15 -10.74 -30.42
C THR A 982 -20.04 -10.30 -31.36
N GLN A 983 -20.11 -10.68 -32.64
CA GLN A 983 -19.18 -10.21 -33.68
C GLN A 983 -19.27 -8.68 -33.87
N ALA A 984 -20.48 -8.11 -33.92
CA ALA A 984 -20.64 -6.67 -34.04
C ALA A 984 -20.06 -5.92 -32.83
N LEU A 985 -20.17 -6.48 -31.62
CA LEU A 985 -19.57 -5.91 -30.41
C LEU A 985 -18.04 -5.93 -30.50
N ALA A 986 -17.47 -7.07 -30.92
CA ALA A 986 -16.03 -7.20 -31.11
C ALA A 986 -15.51 -6.18 -32.13
N GLU A 987 -16.14 -6.09 -33.31
CA GLU A 987 -15.84 -5.10 -34.34
C GLU A 987 -15.96 -3.67 -33.81
N TRP A 988 -17.04 -3.36 -33.09
CA TRP A 988 -17.26 -2.05 -32.47
C TRP A 988 -16.13 -1.68 -31.49
N SER A 989 -15.73 -2.61 -30.61
CA SER A 989 -14.75 -2.37 -29.55
C SER A 989 -13.34 -2.05 -30.05
N THR A 990 -13.01 -2.43 -31.30
CA THR A 990 -11.71 -2.10 -31.92
C THR A 990 -11.57 -0.63 -32.31
N LYS A 991 -12.70 0.09 -32.43
CA LYS A 991 -12.74 1.45 -32.96
C LYS A 991 -13.43 2.45 -32.02
N TYR A 992 -14.50 2.02 -31.37
CA TYR A 992 -15.36 2.85 -30.53
C TYR A 992 -15.17 2.47 -29.05
N PRO A 993 -15.49 3.37 -28.09
CA PRO A 993 -16.13 4.68 -28.28
C PRO A 993 -15.20 5.81 -28.73
N TYR A 994 -13.87 5.61 -28.75
CA TYR A 994 -12.91 6.70 -29.03
C TYR A 994 -13.12 7.40 -30.39
N ALA A 995 -13.38 6.65 -31.46
CA ALA A 995 -13.56 7.23 -32.80
C ALA A 995 -14.79 8.14 -32.95
N TYR A 996 -15.67 8.25 -31.95
CA TYR A 996 -16.77 9.23 -31.98
C TYR A 996 -16.26 10.68 -31.92
N GLN A 997 -15.01 10.92 -31.54
CA GLN A 997 -14.39 12.25 -31.55
C GLN A 997 -14.21 12.86 -32.95
N ASP A 998 -14.00 12.02 -33.97
CA ASP A 998 -13.63 12.46 -35.33
C ASP A 998 -14.86 12.90 -36.15
N LEU A 999 -16.05 12.79 -35.56
CA LEU A 999 -17.32 13.09 -36.18
C LEU A 999 -17.54 14.61 -36.27
N LYS A 1000 -16.98 15.23 -37.32
CA LYS A 1000 -17.21 16.63 -37.68
C LYS A 1000 -18.70 16.86 -37.95
N ARG A 1001 -19.40 17.53 -37.02
CA ARG A 1001 -20.72 18.20 -37.12
C ARG A 1001 -21.58 17.86 -38.37
N ASP A 1002 -22.04 16.60 -38.54
CA ASP A 1002 -23.33 16.23 -39.20
C ASP A 1002 -23.62 14.70 -39.27
N THR A 1003 -23.19 13.88 -38.30
CA THR A 1003 -23.24 12.41 -38.45
C THR A 1003 -23.95 11.65 -37.33
N SER A 1004 -25.11 12.14 -36.86
CA SER A 1004 -25.98 11.39 -35.92
C SER A 1004 -26.24 9.95 -36.38
N GLN A 1005 -26.21 9.71 -37.69
CA GLN A 1005 -26.35 8.38 -38.32
C GLN A 1005 -25.24 7.38 -37.92
N ASP A 1006 -24.02 7.83 -37.65
CA ASP A 1006 -22.89 6.93 -37.35
C ASP A 1006 -23.08 6.18 -36.03
N PHE A 1007 -23.71 6.81 -35.04
CA PHE A 1007 -24.10 6.13 -33.79
C PHE A 1007 -25.10 5.01 -34.07
N TYR A 1008 -26.13 5.27 -34.89
CA TYR A 1008 -27.12 4.24 -35.25
C TYR A 1008 -26.55 3.13 -36.13
N VAL A 1009 -25.64 3.44 -37.06
CA VAL A 1009 -25.00 2.44 -37.93
C VAL A 1009 -24.02 1.58 -37.12
N SER A 1010 -23.18 2.21 -36.29
CA SER A 1010 -22.21 1.48 -35.46
C SER A 1010 -22.87 0.61 -34.38
N THR A 1011 -24.13 0.89 -34.01
CA THR A 1011 -24.88 0.14 -32.98
C THR A 1011 -26.07 -0.67 -33.52
N GLU A 1012 -26.22 -0.81 -34.85
CA GLU A 1012 -27.41 -1.43 -35.48
C GLU A 1012 -27.69 -2.86 -34.98
N ARG A 1013 -26.63 -3.62 -34.66
CA ARG A 1013 -26.70 -4.98 -34.10
C ARG A 1013 -26.26 -5.05 -32.63
N LEU A 1014 -26.42 -3.96 -31.90
CA LEU A 1014 -26.07 -3.81 -30.48
C LEU A 1014 -27.28 -3.26 -29.70
N GLY A 1015 -28.41 -3.93 -29.83
CA GLY A 1015 -29.68 -3.56 -29.21
C GLY A 1015 -30.19 -4.54 -28.16
N LEU A 1016 -31.34 -4.19 -27.56
CA LEU A 1016 -32.12 -5.01 -26.65
C LEU A 1016 -33.58 -5.04 -27.12
N SER A 1017 -34.22 -6.20 -27.06
CA SER A 1017 -35.63 -6.38 -27.44
C SER A 1017 -36.60 -5.64 -26.52
N SER A 1018 -36.27 -5.47 -25.23
CA SER A 1018 -37.00 -4.59 -24.31
C SER A 1018 -36.08 -4.09 -23.20
N LEU A 1019 -36.32 -2.89 -22.70
CA LEU A 1019 -35.59 -2.31 -21.56
C LEU A 1019 -36.56 -1.50 -20.68
N PRO A 1020 -36.59 -1.69 -19.35
CA PRO A 1020 -37.42 -0.86 -18.48
C PRO A 1020 -36.91 0.59 -18.40
N ALA A 1021 -37.83 1.55 -18.33
CA ALA A 1021 -37.54 2.99 -18.43
C ALA A 1021 -36.56 3.53 -17.39
N ARG A 1022 -36.47 2.91 -16.20
CA ARG A 1022 -35.54 3.27 -15.12
C ARG A 1022 -34.88 1.99 -14.62
N SER A 1023 -33.60 1.81 -14.94
CA SER A 1023 -32.91 0.54 -14.77
C SER A 1023 -31.47 0.71 -14.30
N VAL A 1024 -31.03 -0.20 -13.42
CA VAL A 1024 -29.61 -0.47 -13.19
C VAL A 1024 -29.21 -1.74 -13.92
N ILE A 1025 -28.12 -1.66 -14.66
CA ILE A 1025 -27.58 -2.75 -15.47
C ILE A 1025 -26.39 -3.36 -14.73
N VAL A 1026 -26.39 -4.67 -14.58
CA VAL A 1026 -25.19 -5.46 -14.23
C VAL A 1026 -24.89 -6.35 -15.43
N ALA A 1027 -23.66 -6.32 -15.91
CA ALA A 1027 -23.29 -7.02 -17.13
C ALA A 1027 -22.02 -7.85 -16.94
N SER A 1028 -21.87 -8.89 -17.76
CA SER A 1028 -20.58 -9.60 -17.91
C SER A 1028 -19.45 -8.59 -18.15
N ALA A 1029 -18.28 -8.80 -17.55
CA ALA A 1029 -17.16 -7.85 -17.57
C ALA A 1029 -16.76 -7.39 -18.98
N GLU A 1030 -16.94 -8.24 -20.00
CA GLU A 1030 -16.67 -7.89 -21.40
C GLU A 1030 -17.67 -6.90 -22.02
N LEU A 1031 -18.91 -6.89 -21.53
CA LEU A 1031 -19.96 -6.00 -22.02
C LEU A 1031 -19.99 -4.66 -21.27
N GLN A 1032 -19.38 -4.58 -20.08
CA GLN A 1032 -19.32 -3.35 -19.28
C GLN A 1032 -18.61 -2.19 -20.01
N GLY A 1033 -17.75 -2.49 -20.99
CA GLY A 1033 -17.15 -1.47 -21.85
C GLY A 1033 -18.10 -0.86 -22.89
N PHE A 1034 -19.30 -1.43 -23.08
CA PHE A 1034 -20.31 -0.87 -23.97
C PHE A 1034 -21.25 0.08 -23.19
N PRO A 1035 -21.28 1.38 -23.52
CA PRO A 1035 -22.07 2.34 -22.77
C PRO A 1035 -23.57 2.04 -22.82
N PRO A 1036 -24.27 1.97 -21.68
CA PRO A 1036 -25.68 1.59 -21.64
C PRO A 1036 -26.59 2.55 -22.41
N ASN A 1037 -26.23 3.83 -22.51
CA ASN A 1037 -26.96 4.82 -23.29
C ASN A 1037 -27.00 4.52 -24.80
N LEU A 1038 -26.07 3.68 -25.30
CA LEU A 1038 -25.94 3.35 -26.72
C LEU A 1038 -26.74 2.10 -27.15
N PHE A 1039 -27.32 1.34 -26.21
CA PHE A 1039 -28.17 0.22 -26.60
C PHE A 1039 -29.33 0.70 -27.48
N GLN A 1040 -29.57 0.02 -28.59
CA GLN A 1040 -30.76 0.29 -29.40
C GLN A 1040 -31.99 -0.46 -28.85
N VAL A 1041 -33.04 0.29 -28.53
CA VAL A 1041 -34.36 -0.22 -28.13
C VAL A 1041 -35.39 0.40 -29.06
N GLU A 1042 -36.18 -0.43 -29.74
CA GLU A 1042 -37.15 0.04 -30.77
C GLU A 1042 -36.51 0.96 -31.83
N ARG A 1043 -35.26 0.68 -32.23
CA ARG A 1043 -34.45 1.48 -33.18
C ARG A 1043 -34.12 2.90 -32.70
N GLN A 1044 -34.22 3.17 -31.41
CA GLN A 1044 -33.76 4.40 -30.75
C GLN A 1044 -32.63 4.10 -29.77
N LEU A 1045 -31.70 5.03 -29.60
CA LEU A 1045 -30.68 4.92 -28.55
C LEU A 1045 -31.34 5.07 -27.18
N ALA A 1046 -31.05 4.15 -26.26
CA ALA A 1046 -31.73 4.05 -24.99
C ALA A 1046 -31.57 5.32 -24.13
N GLY A 1047 -30.41 6.00 -24.19
CA GLY A 1047 -30.13 7.22 -23.43
C GLY A 1047 -31.11 8.38 -23.69
N TYR A 1048 -31.86 8.35 -24.80
CA TYR A 1048 -32.87 9.37 -25.07
C TYR A 1048 -34.16 9.21 -24.28
N THR A 1049 -34.47 7.98 -23.85
CA THR A 1049 -35.78 7.62 -23.31
C THR A 1049 -35.71 6.89 -21.97
N HIS A 1050 -34.54 6.35 -21.62
CA HIS A 1050 -34.32 5.53 -20.43
C HIS A 1050 -33.31 6.17 -19.48
N ARG A 1051 -33.57 6.03 -18.18
CA ARG A 1051 -32.68 6.39 -17.08
C ARG A 1051 -31.86 5.17 -16.73
N LEU A 1052 -30.56 5.22 -17.03
CA LEU A 1052 -29.67 4.05 -16.99
C LEU A 1052 -28.46 4.28 -16.09
N CYS A 1053 -28.07 3.22 -15.40
CA CYS A 1053 -26.85 3.13 -14.61
C CYS A 1053 -26.19 1.78 -14.87
N LEU A 1054 -24.86 1.72 -14.86
CA LEU A 1054 -24.09 0.47 -14.91
C LEU A 1054 -23.43 0.20 -13.56
N ALA A 1055 -23.69 -0.95 -12.95
CA ALA A 1055 -23.04 -1.38 -11.72
C ALA A 1055 -22.05 -2.54 -11.99
N PRO A 1056 -20.94 -2.67 -11.23
CA PRO A 1056 -19.91 -3.69 -11.51
C PRO A 1056 -20.40 -5.13 -11.33
N SER A 1057 -21.16 -5.38 -10.26
CA SER A 1057 -21.75 -6.67 -9.89
C SER A 1057 -22.95 -6.46 -8.96
N LEU A 1058 -23.80 -7.49 -8.79
CA LEU A 1058 -24.88 -7.46 -7.81
C LEU A 1058 -24.33 -7.47 -6.38
N GLU A 1059 -23.25 -8.19 -6.13
CA GLU A 1059 -22.60 -8.24 -4.83
C GLU A 1059 -22.13 -6.86 -4.36
N TRP A 1060 -21.44 -6.13 -5.25
CA TRP A 1060 -20.98 -4.78 -4.98
C TRP A 1060 -22.15 -3.83 -4.74
N LEU A 1061 -23.19 -3.91 -5.59
CA LEU A 1061 -24.36 -3.04 -5.48
C LEU A 1061 -25.17 -3.32 -4.21
N ALA A 1062 -25.35 -4.59 -3.83
CA ALA A 1062 -26.04 -4.96 -2.60
C ALA A 1062 -25.30 -4.42 -1.37
N ALA A 1063 -23.97 -4.61 -1.31
CA ALA A 1063 -23.14 -4.03 -0.25
C ALA A 1063 -23.20 -2.49 -0.23
N ALA A 1064 -23.21 -1.86 -1.39
CA ALA A 1064 -23.35 -0.40 -1.52
C ALA A 1064 -24.67 0.11 -0.94
N ARG A 1065 -25.76 -0.63 -1.14
CA ARG A 1065 -27.11 -0.25 -0.69
C ARG A 1065 -27.35 -0.47 0.80
N GLU A 1066 -26.62 -1.40 1.41
CA GLU A 1066 -26.70 -1.69 2.85
C GLU A 1066 -25.84 -0.74 3.69
N THR A 1067 -24.87 -0.08 3.07
CA THR A 1067 -23.90 0.78 3.76
C THR A 1067 -24.17 2.26 3.48
N PRO A 1068 -24.16 3.14 4.50
CA PRO A 1068 -24.31 4.57 4.28
C PRO A 1068 -23.26 5.09 3.28
N PRO A 1069 -23.61 6.08 2.43
CA PRO A 1069 -22.62 6.75 1.61
C PRO A 1069 -21.50 7.37 2.48
N PRO A 1070 -20.22 7.24 2.09
CA PRO A 1070 -19.09 7.61 2.94
C PRO A 1070 -18.86 9.13 3.08
N GLY A 1071 -19.28 9.90 2.10
CA GLY A 1071 -19.04 11.34 2.02
C GLY A 1071 -20.04 12.19 2.83
N ASP A 1072 -19.61 13.39 3.18
CA ASP A 1072 -20.36 14.37 3.94
C ASP A 1072 -21.27 15.25 3.04
N HIS A 1073 -21.62 16.46 3.49
CA HIS A 1073 -22.48 17.40 2.78
C HIS A 1073 -21.72 18.36 1.84
N ARG A 1074 -20.38 18.34 1.83
CA ARG A 1074 -19.57 19.26 1.04
C ARG A 1074 -19.69 18.95 -0.45
N ILE A 1075 -19.68 19.99 -1.27
CA ILE A 1075 -19.54 19.89 -2.72
C ILE A 1075 -18.22 20.55 -3.11
N THR A 1076 -17.35 19.80 -3.77
CA THR A 1076 -16.00 20.25 -4.17
C THR A 1076 -15.85 20.22 -5.68
N ALA A 1077 -14.97 21.06 -6.22
CA ALA A 1077 -14.62 21.05 -7.63
C ALA A 1077 -13.10 21.22 -7.80
N TRP A 1078 -12.53 20.53 -8.78
CA TRP A 1078 -11.17 20.77 -9.28
C TRP A 1078 -11.19 21.03 -10.78
N ILE A 1079 -10.72 22.21 -11.17
CA ILE A 1079 -10.57 22.63 -12.56
C ILE A 1079 -9.24 23.38 -12.64
N PRO A 1080 -8.16 22.78 -13.18
CA PRO A 1080 -6.87 23.44 -13.25
C PRO A 1080 -6.95 24.67 -14.18
N ASP A 1081 -6.28 25.76 -13.79
CA ASP A 1081 -6.30 27.05 -14.50
C ASP A 1081 -4.94 27.45 -15.09
N ALA A 1082 -4.03 26.48 -15.24
CA ALA A 1082 -2.71 26.69 -15.82
C ALA A 1082 -2.79 27.33 -17.23
N GLU A 1083 -2.00 28.37 -17.47
CA GLU A 1083 -1.98 29.09 -18.74
C GLU A 1083 -0.90 28.50 -19.68
N PRO A 1084 -1.26 27.98 -20.86
CA PRO A 1084 -0.29 27.44 -21.81
C PRO A 1084 0.50 28.55 -22.51
N GLU A 1085 1.77 28.29 -22.84
CA GLU A 1085 2.60 29.20 -23.64
C GLU A 1085 2.03 29.40 -25.07
N GLU A 1086 1.45 28.35 -25.66
CA GLU A 1086 0.76 28.38 -26.95
C GLU A 1086 -0.63 27.74 -26.87
N GLY A 1087 -1.68 28.44 -27.30
CA GLY A 1087 -3.05 27.91 -27.36
C GLY A 1087 -4.08 28.77 -26.62
N LEU A 1088 -5.29 28.24 -26.44
CA LEU A 1088 -6.32 28.83 -25.58
C LEU A 1088 -6.41 28.01 -24.29
N PRO A 1089 -6.46 28.64 -23.10
CA PRO A 1089 -6.60 27.93 -21.82
C PRO A 1089 -8.03 27.41 -21.68
N ALA A 1090 -8.29 26.23 -22.22
CA ALA A 1090 -9.64 25.69 -22.37
C ALA A 1090 -10.29 25.41 -21.01
N LEU A 1091 -9.51 24.95 -20.02
CA LEU A 1091 -9.99 24.64 -18.69
C LEU A 1091 -10.26 25.91 -17.87
N ALA A 1092 -9.41 26.94 -17.98
CA ALA A 1092 -9.67 28.24 -17.34
C ALA A 1092 -10.93 28.90 -17.92
N ILE A 1093 -11.14 28.83 -19.24
CA ILE A 1093 -12.37 29.31 -19.90
C ILE A 1093 -13.59 28.51 -19.41
N LEU A 1094 -13.46 27.20 -19.22
CA LEU A 1094 -14.52 26.37 -18.68
C LEU A 1094 -14.85 26.78 -17.24
N ALA A 1095 -13.85 26.97 -16.38
CA ALA A 1095 -14.00 27.40 -14.99
C ALA A 1095 -14.80 28.71 -14.90
N ASP A 1096 -14.48 29.70 -15.74
CA ASP A 1096 -15.21 30.97 -15.80
C ASP A 1096 -16.68 30.77 -16.22
N ARG A 1097 -16.95 29.91 -17.21
CA ARG A 1097 -18.31 29.65 -17.70
C ARG A 1097 -19.21 28.93 -16.71
N VAL A 1098 -18.65 28.12 -15.81
CA VAL A 1098 -19.44 27.39 -14.79
C VAL A 1098 -19.49 28.11 -13.45
N LYS A 1099 -18.70 29.18 -13.26
CA LYS A 1099 -18.53 29.91 -12.00
C LYS A 1099 -19.83 30.29 -11.31
N ASP A 1100 -20.79 30.85 -12.05
CA ASP A 1100 -22.07 31.27 -11.48
C ASP A 1100 -22.86 30.09 -10.89
N SER A 1101 -22.76 28.92 -11.54
CA SER A 1101 -23.40 27.70 -11.05
C SER A 1101 -22.68 27.13 -9.82
N LEU A 1102 -21.35 27.18 -9.79
CA LEU A 1102 -20.57 26.76 -8.63
C LEU A 1102 -20.91 27.62 -7.40
N VAL A 1103 -20.98 28.94 -7.57
CA VAL A 1103 -21.34 29.89 -6.50
C VAL A 1103 -22.79 29.68 -6.03
N LYS A 1104 -23.74 29.44 -6.94
CA LYS A 1104 -25.16 29.19 -6.60
C LYS A 1104 -25.32 28.01 -5.64
N HIS A 1105 -24.48 26.99 -5.77
CA HIS A 1105 -24.59 25.71 -5.06
C HIS A 1105 -23.53 25.50 -3.97
N ASP A 1106 -22.83 26.56 -3.56
CA ASP A 1106 -21.79 26.53 -2.51
C ASP A 1106 -20.68 25.51 -2.79
N VAL A 1107 -20.24 25.42 -4.05
CA VAL A 1107 -19.18 24.50 -4.47
C VAL A 1107 -17.80 25.10 -4.19
N ALA A 1108 -16.97 24.39 -3.42
CA ALA A 1108 -15.59 24.76 -3.15
C ALA A 1108 -14.68 24.40 -4.34
N LEU A 1109 -14.27 25.39 -5.12
CA LEU A 1109 -13.39 25.24 -6.29
C LEU A 1109 -11.91 25.32 -5.91
N SER A 1110 -11.12 24.36 -6.40
CA SER A 1110 -9.66 24.37 -6.43
C SER A 1110 -9.16 24.44 -7.87
N THR A 1111 -8.14 25.26 -8.13
CA THR A 1111 -7.55 25.44 -9.47
C THR A 1111 -6.06 25.06 -9.58
N GLY A 1112 -5.47 24.50 -8.52
CA GLY A 1112 -4.08 24.08 -8.53
C GLY A 1112 -3.76 22.95 -9.52
N GLU A 1113 -2.47 22.65 -9.69
CA GLU A 1113 -1.95 21.66 -10.65
C GLU A 1113 -2.45 20.21 -10.43
N ALA A 1114 -2.98 19.89 -9.25
CA ALA A 1114 -3.52 18.57 -8.97
C ALA A 1114 -4.74 18.64 -8.03
N PRO A 1115 -5.63 17.61 -8.07
CA PRO A 1115 -6.68 17.48 -7.07
C PRO A 1115 -6.06 17.34 -5.67
N THR A 1116 -6.72 17.93 -4.68
CA THR A 1116 -6.28 17.94 -3.28
C THR A 1116 -7.01 16.86 -2.49
N LYS A 1117 -6.35 16.30 -1.46
CA LYS A 1117 -6.97 15.32 -0.55
C LYS A 1117 -8.19 15.87 0.20
N ASP A 1118 -8.31 17.19 0.31
CA ASP A 1118 -9.49 17.85 0.91
C ASP A 1118 -10.80 17.52 0.19
N MET A 1119 -10.73 17.06 -1.07
CA MET A 1119 -11.89 16.58 -1.83
C MET A 1119 -12.41 15.22 -1.37
N SER A 1120 -11.56 14.40 -0.75
CA SER A 1120 -11.95 13.10 -0.21
C SER A 1120 -13.03 13.24 0.87
N GLY A 1121 -13.91 12.26 0.95
CA GLY A 1121 -15.03 12.29 1.90
C GLY A 1121 -16.09 13.36 1.58
N SER A 1122 -16.11 13.93 0.38
CA SER A 1122 -17.15 14.90 -0.01
C SER A 1122 -18.44 14.22 -0.50
N GLY A 1123 -19.57 14.93 -0.37
CA GLY A 1123 -20.86 14.49 -0.89
C GLY A 1123 -20.98 14.55 -2.41
N LEU A 1124 -20.23 15.44 -3.05
CA LEU A 1124 -20.13 15.53 -4.51
C LEU A 1124 -18.78 16.17 -4.88
N ALA A 1125 -18.05 15.54 -5.80
CA ALA A 1125 -16.83 16.08 -6.39
C ALA A 1125 -17.00 16.28 -7.90
N ILE A 1126 -16.65 17.47 -8.39
CA ILE A 1126 -16.70 17.82 -9.81
C ILE A 1126 -15.27 17.98 -10.32
N ILE A 1127 -14.94 17.27 -11.39
CA ILE A 1127 -13.56 17.19 -11.88
C ILE A 1127 -13.60 17.52 -13.36
N ALA A 1128 -12.91 18.57 -13.77
CA ALA A 1128 -12.74 18.91 -15.18
C ALA A 1128 -11.27 18.97 -15.53
N ALA A 1129 -10.85 18.13 -16.48
CA ALA A 1129 -9.47 18.02 -16.94
C ALA A 1129 -9.48 17.38 -18.33
N HIS A 1130 -8.36 17.41 -19.03
CA HIS A 1130 -8.22 16.64 -20.26
C HIS A 1130 -8.05 15.16 -19.95
N GLY A 1131 -8.47 14.31 -20.88
CA GLY A 1131 -8.35 12.86 -20.77
C GLY A 1131 -7.73 12.26 -22.02
N GLY A 1132 -6.88 11.26 -21.85
CA GLY A 1132 -6.18 10.58 -22.94
C GLY A 1132 -6.27 9.05 -22.86
N VAL A 1133 -6.28 8.42 -24.04
CA VAL A 1133 -6.20 6.96 -24.21
C VAL A 1133 -4.84 6.56 -24.79
N GLY A 1134 -4.44 5.31 -24.59
CA GLY A 1134 -3.22 4.73 -25.17
C GLY A 1134 -3.17 4.73 -26.70
N GLU A 1135 -2.02 4.39 -27.28
CA GLU A 1135 -1.84 4.32 -28.75
C GLU A 1135 -2.75 3.28 -29.41
N ASP A 1136 -3.08 2.21 -28.69
CA ASP A 1136 -4.06 1.21 -29.09
C ASP A 1136 -5.50 1.73 -29.14
N LYS A 1137 -5.71 3.00 -28.74
CA LYS A 1137 -7.01 3.70 -28.65
C LYS A 1137 -8.02 2.95 -27.80
N LYS A 1138 -7.52 2.10 -26.90
CA LYS A 1138 -8.33 1.24 -26.06
C LYS A 1138 -8.32 1.76 -24.63
N TYR A 1139 -7.25 1.56 -23.88
CA TYR A 1139 -7.27 1.82 -22.44
C TYR A 1139 -7.22 3.32 -22.10
N PHE A 1140 -8.09 3.77 -21.18
CA PHE A 1140 -7.97 5.09 -20.57
C PHE A 1140 -6.71 5.16 -19.74
N ARG A 1141 -5.96 6.25 -19.89
CA ARG A 1141 -4.56 6.27 -19.49
C ARG A 1141 -4.20 7.48 -18.64
N VAL A 1142 -4.49 8.68 -19.13
CA VAL A 1142 -3.94 9.92 -18.57
C VAL A 1142 -5.01 10.97 -18.34
N ILE A 1143 -4.84 11.72 -17.27
CA ILE A 1143 -5.53 12.99 -17.00
C ILE A 1143 -4.48 14.09 -17.10
N THR A 1144 -4.74 15.10 -17.92
CA THR A 1144 -3.81 16.21 -18.17
C THR A 1144 -4.46 17.57 -17.93
N ASP A 1145 -3.63 18.59 -17.70
CA ASP A 1145 -4.03 20.00 -17.74
C ASP A 1145 -3.72 20.62 -19.10
N ASP A 1146 -3.85 21.94 -19.22
CA ASP A 1146 -3.53 22.68 -20.45
C ASP A 1146 -2.00 22.83 -20.70
N VAL A 1147 -1.13 22.37 -19.78
CA VAL A 1147 0.34 22.58 -19.81
C VAL A 1147 1.08 21.23 -19.74
N ASP A 1148 1.63 20.84 -18.59
CA ASP A 1148 2.56 19.70 -18.45
C ASP A 1148 2.05 18.58 -17.54
N LEU A 1149 0.89 18.74 -16.90
CA LEU A 1149 0.37 17.71 -16.00
C LEU A 1149 0.03 16.45 -16.81
N ALA A 1150 0.60 15.32 -16.41
CA ALA A 1150 0.22 14.01 -16.93
C ALA A 1150 0.12 13.00 -15.79
N LEU A 1151 -1.09 12.81 -15.27
CA LEU A 1151 -1.35 11.85 -14.21
C LEU A 1151 -1.95 10.58 -14.80
N ALA A 1152 -1.33 9.43 -14.51
CA ALA A 1152 -1.98 8.14 -14.71
C ALA A 1152 -3.29 8.08 -13.92
N ALA A 1153 -4.29 7.37 -14.44
CA ALA A 1153 -5.57 7.18 -13.75
C ALA A 1153 -5.40 6.65 -12.30
N SER A 1154 -4.42 5.77 -12.08
CA SER A 1154 -4.12 5.19 -10.76
C SER A 1154 -3.49 6.20 -9.78
N ALA A 1155 -2.61 7.09 -10.27
CA ALA A 1155 -2.09 8.20 -9.46
C ALA A 1155 -3.19 9.21 -9.13
N PHE A 1156 -4.08 9.50 -10.08
CA PHE A 1156 -5.17 10.42 -9.87
C PHE A 1156 -6.20 9.89 -8.86
N SER A 1157 -6.69 8.66 -9.04
CA SER A 1157 -7.59 8.01 -8.09
C SER A 1157 -6.93 7.78 -6.72
N GLY A 1158 -5.59 7.72 -6.66
CA GLY A 1158 -4.85 7.73 -5.41
C GLY A 1158 -5.01 9.01 -4.57
N LYS A 1159 -5.39 10.14 -5.19
CA LYS A 1159 -5.52 11.44 -4.52
C LYS A 1159 -6.93 11.73 -3.98
N ILE A 1160 -7.94 10.98 -4.41
CA ILE A 1160 -9.33 11.16 -4.01
C ILE A 1160 -9.98 9.84 -3.62
N SER A 1161 -10.70 9.80 -2.50
CA SER A 1161 -11.36 8.59 -2.00
C SER A 1161 -12.67 8.90 -1.28
N ASP A 1162 -13.51 7.87 -1.13
CA ASP A 1162 -14.66 7.90 -0.23
C ASP A 1162 -15.68 9.02 -0.54
N ILE A 1163 -15.89 9.31 -1.84
CA ILE A 1163 -16.82 10.36 -2.31
C ILE A 1163 -18.17 9.74 -2.68
N ASN A 1164 -19.27 10.40 -2.32
CA ASN A 1164 -20.60 9.89 -2.65
C ASN A 1164 -20.88 9.90 -4.16
N VAL A 1165 -20.63 11.03 -4.83
CA VAL A 1165 -20.77 11.14 -6.29
C VAL A 1165 -19.57 11.88 -6.88
N VAL A 1166 -18.96 11.31 -7.91
CA VAL A 1166 -17.92 11.99 -8.70
C VAL A 1166 -18.45 12.30 -10.09
N VAL A 1167 -18.41 13.57 -10.51
CA VAL A 1167 -18.75 14.00 -11.87
C VAL A 1167 -17.47 14.32 -12.62
N LEU A 1168 -17.20 13.57 -13.69
CA LEU A 1168 -16.01 13.71 -14.52
C LEU A 1168 -16.34 14.41 -15.84
N PHE A 1169 -15.90 15.64 -16.00
CA PHE A 1169 -15.76 16.30 -17.30
C PHE A 1169 -14.37 16.05 -17.88
N VAL A 1170 -14.02 14.76 -17.97
CA VAL A 1170 -12.75 14.26 -18.50
C VAL A 1170 -13.05 13.44 -19.74
N CYS A 1171 -12.44 13.80 -20.88
CA CYS A 1171 -12.64 13.11 -22.15
C CYS A 1171 -12.37 11.60 -22.00
N SER A 1172 -13.35 10.75 -22.36
CA SER A 1172 -13.26 9.29 -22.20
C SER A 1172 -13.04 8.79 -20.76
N GLY A 1173 -13.22 9.63 -19.73
CA GLY A 1173 -13.06 9.22 -18.32
C GLY A 1173 -14.05 8.15 -17.87
N GLY A 1174 -15.18 8.00 -18.58
CA GLY A 1174 -16.18 6.94 -18.38
C GLY A 1174 -15.91 5.65 -19.15
N ARG A 1175 -14.77 5.53 -19.82
CA ARG A 1175 -14.43 4.34 -20.60
C ARG A 1175 -13.98 3.19 -19.69
N LEU A 1176 -14.52 2.01 -19.96
CA LEU A 1176 -14.13 0.74 -19.37
C LEU A 1176 -13.72 -0.22 -20.48
N ASP A 1177 -12.63 -0.96 -20.29
CA ASP A 1177 -12.19 -2.01 -21.22
C ASP A 1177 -11.94 -3.31 -20.46
N LYS A 1178 -12.17 -4.45 -21.12
CA LYS A 1178 -11.89 -5.77 -20.53
C LYS A 1178 -10.40 -5.96 -20.27
N HIS A 1179 -10.03 -6.40 -19.06
CA HIS A 1179 -8.66 -6.79 -18.75
C HIS A 1179 -8.26 -8.03 -19.58
N PRO A 1180 -7.09 -8.03 -20.25
CA PRO A 1180 -6.67 -9.10 -21.16
C PRO A 1180 -6.59 -10.48 -20.51
N ALA A 1181 -6.14 -10.56 -19.25
CA ALA A 1181 -5.84 -11.83 -18.59
C ALA A 1181 -6.81 -12.24 -17.47
N ALA A 1182 -7.71 -11.35 -17.03
CA ALA A 1182 -8.52 -11.51 -15.82
C ALA A 1182 -9.98 -11.12 -16.07
N ASN A 1183 -10.96 -11.75 -15.41
CA ASN A 1183 -12.38 -11.43 -15.53
C ASN A 1183 -12.75 -10.15 -14.76
N THR A 1184 -12.27 -9.02 -15.27
CA THR A 1184 -12.43 -7.69 -14.69
C THR A 1184 -12.34 -6.64 -15.79
N THR A 1185 -12.80 -5.43 -15.50
CA THR A 1185 -12.56 -4.24 -16.33
C THR A 1185 -11.30 -3.50 -15.90
N VAL A 1186 -10.89 -2.53 -16.72
CA VAL A 1186 -9.84 -1.53 -16.49
C VAL A 1186 -10.40 -0.16 -16.88
N GLY A 1187 -10.16 0.86 -16.05
CA GLY A 1187 -10.55 2.24 -16.34
C GLY A 1187 -10.69 3.09 -15.08
N LEU A 1188 -10.78 4.41 -15.28
CA LEU A 1188 -10.85 5.39 -14.19
C LEU A 1188 -12.10 5.20 -13.31
N VAL A 1189 -13.25 4.86 -13.91
CA VAL A 1189 -14.49 4.54 -13.17
C VAL A 1189 -14.24 3.41 -12.17
N LYS A 1190 -13.65 2.29 -12.61
CA LYS A 1190 -13.35 1.15 -11.74
C LYS A 1190 -12.45 1.57 -10.58
N GLN A 1191 -11.38 2.30 -10.87
CA GLN A 1191 -10.42 2.74 -9.85
C GLN A 1191 -11.07 3.66 -8.81
N LEU A 1192 -11.98 4.56 -9.21
CA LEU A 1192 -12.70 5.41 -8.27
C LEU A 1192 -13.68 4.63 -7.39
N LEU A 1193 -14.41 3.66 -7.96
CA LEU A 1193 -15.28 2.77 -7.19
C LEU A 1193 -14.48 1.94 -6.17
N ASP A 1194 -13.31 1.43 -6.58
CA ASP A 1194 -12.40 0.66 -5.72
C ASP A 1194 -11.82 1.50 -4.56
N ARG A 1195 -11.68 2.82 -4.77
CA ARG A 1195 -11.29 3.82 -3.75
C ARG A 1195 -12.47 4.31 -2.89
N GLY A 1196 -13.57 3.57 -2.86
CA GLY A 1196 -14.72 3.85 -1.99
C GLY A 1196 -15.72 4.86 -2.55
N CYS A 1197 -15.56 5.35 -3.79
CA CYS A 1197 -16.58 6.22 -4.38
C CYS A 1197 -17.87 5.43 -4.65
N ARG A 1198 -19.02 6.04 -4.37
CA ARG A 1198 -20.33 5.34 -4.45
C ARG A 1198 -20.97 5.40 -5.84
N ALA A 1199 -20.85 6.53 -6.54
CA ALA A 1199 -21.31 6.65 -7.93
C ALA A 1199 -20.40 7.60 -8.73
N ILE A 1200 -20.24 7.32 -10.02
CA ILE A 1200 -19.48 8.16 -10.94
C ILE A 1200 -20.35 8.52 -12.14
N VAL A 1201 -20.33 9.78 -12.54
CA VAL A 1201 -20.96 10.28 -13.78
C VAL A 1201 -19.87 10.71 -14.73
N ALA A 1202 -19.73 10.04 -15.87
CA ALA A 1202 -18.62 10.28 -16.78
C ALA A 1202 -18.97 10.00 -18.25
N PRO A 1203 -18.30 10.67 -19.21
CA PRO A 1203 -18.47 10.40 -20.62
C PRO A 1203 -17.54 9.27 -21.10
N PRO A 1204 -18.05 8.25 -21.82
CA PRO A 1204 -17.20 7.17 -22.34
C PRO A 1204 -16.41 7.55 -23.60
N TRP A 1205 -16.76 8.65 -24.26
CA TRP A 1205 -16.02 9.24 -25.39
C TRP A 1205 -15.62 10.70 -25.08
N PRO A 1206 -14.78 11.33 -25.93
CA PRO A 1206 -14.40 12.73 -25.74
C PRO A 1206 -15.62 13.68 -25.74
N LEU A 1207 -15.61 14.64 -24.80
CA LEU A 1207 -16.72 15.57 -24.56
C LEU A 1207 -16.35 16.99 -25.01
N ASP A 1208 -17.27 17.69 -25.68
CA ASP A 1208 -17.05 19.08 -26.09
C ASP A 1208 -17.10 20.02 -24.86
N THR A 1209 -16.15 20.95 -24.73
CA THR A 1209 -16.03 21.88 -23.58
C THR A 1209 -17.22 22.84 -23.41
N SER A 1210 -18.10 22.91 -24.40
CA SER A 1210 -19.36 23.65 -24.32
C SER A 1210 -20.55 22.85 -23.78
N ILE A 1211 -20.36 21.58 -23.41
CA ILE A 1211 -21.38 20.76 -22.74
C ILE A 1211 -21.49 21.05 -21.24
N PRO A 1212 -20.40 21.08 -20.44
CA PRO A 1212 -20.50 21.29 -19.00
C PRO A 1212 -21.27 22.57 -18.58
N PRO A 1213 -21.14 23.73 -19.27
CA PRO A 1213 -21.92 24.93 -18.93
C PRO A 1213 -23.44 24.79 -19.05
N VAL A 1214 -23.95 23.79 -19.78
CA VAL A 1214 -25.38 23.49 -19.88
C VAL A 1214 -25.76 22.33 -18.96
N TRP A 1215 -24.92 21.29 -18.93
CA TRP A 1215 -25.19 20.06 -18.20
C TRP A 1215 -25.07 20.26 -16.68
N LEU A 1216 -24.00 20.89 -16.20
CA LEU A 1216 -23.69 21.00 -14.77
C LEU A 1216 -24.75 21.80 -13.99
N PRO A 1217 -25.25 22.95 -14.46
CA PRO A 1217 -26.32 23.66 -13.74
C PRO A 1217 -27.59 22.84 -13.62
N ALA A 1218 -28.00 22.15 -14.69
CA ALA A 1218 -29.19 21.30 -14.69
C ALA A 1218 -29.04 20.11 -13.74
N PHE A 1219 -27.86 19.50 -13.69
CA PHE A 1219 -27.54 18.42 -12.75
C PHE A 1219 -27.61 18.91 -11.29
N LEU A 1220 -26.90 20.01 -10.97
CA LEU A 1220 -26.84 20.54 -9.61
C LEU A 1220 -28.20 20.99 -9.10
N ASP A 1221 -29.05 21.58 -9.96
CA ASP A 1221 -30.41 21.97 -9.60
C ASP A 1221 -31.24 20.74 -9.18
N ARG A 1222 -31.21 19.65 -9.94
CA ARG A 1222 -31.92 18.41 -9.60
C ARG A 1222 -31.31 17.71 -8.37
N TRP A 1223 -29.99 17.71 -8.26
CA TRP A 1223 -29.27 17.14 -7.11
C TRP A 1223 -29.64 17.86 -5.80
N ALA A 1224 -29.65 19.19 -5.81
CA ALA A 1224 -30.03 20.00 -4.64
C ALA A 1224 -31.48 19.78 -4.21
N GLU A 1225 -32.38 19.46 -5.15
CA GLU A 1225 -33.77 19.05 -4.88
C GLU A 1225 -33.88 17.67 -4.20
N GLY A 1226 -32.78 16.90 -4.14
CA GLY A 1226 -32.73 15.55 -3.60
C GLY A 1226 -33.05 14.46 -4.63
N ALA A 1227 -33.00 14.76 -5.92
CA ALA A 1227 -33.11 13.73 -6.95
C ALA A 1227 -31.91 12.77 -6.87
N PRO A 1228 -32.12 11.46 -7.06
CA PRO A 1228 -31.01 10.53 -7.11
C PRO A 1228 -30.17 10.75 -8.38
N VAL A 1229 -28.90 10.35 -8.31
CA VAL A 1229 -27.90 10.63 -9.36
C VAL A 1229 -28.35 10.16 -10.75
N ILE A 1230 -29.04 9.02 -10.85
CA ILE A 1230 -29.58 8.50 -12.12
C ILE A 1230 -30.59 9.45 -12.78
N ASP A 1231 -31.43 10.12 -11.97
CA ASP A 1231 -32.44 11.05 -12.46
C ASP A 1231 -31.80 12.40 -12.79
N ALA A 1232 -30.93 12.91 -11.92
CA ALA A 1232 -30.23 14.17 -12.16
C ALA A 1232 -29.38 14.13 -13.43
N CYS A 1233 -28.67 13.03 -13.68
CA CYS A 1233 -27.87 12.84 -14.89
C CYS A 1233 -28.73 12.79 -16.17
N PHE A 1234 -29.81 12.01 -16.17
CA PHE A 1234 -30.71 11.92 -17.33
C PHE A 1234 -31.32 13.28 -17.68
N GLU A 1235 -31.78 14.04 -16.69
CA GLU A 1235 -32.40 15.34 -16.91
C GLU A 1235 -31.38 16.38 -17.40
N ALA A 1236 -30.14 16.31 -16.93
CA ALA A 1236 -29.05 17.15 -17.43
C ALA A 1236 -28.68 16.81 -18.89
N ASN A 1237 -28.68 15.53 -19.27
CA ASN A 1237 -28.55 15.08 -20.66
C ASN A 1237 -29.68 15.66 -21.55
N GLN A 1238 -30.94 15.62 -21.08
CA GLN A 1238 -32.07 16.23 -21.80
C GLN A 1238 -31.96 17.76 -21.90
N ALA A 1239 -31.39 18.44 -20.91
CA ALA A 1239 -31.15 19.88 -20.97
C ALA A 1239 -30.16 20.24 -22.09
N VAL A 1240 -29.09 19.43 -22.26
CA VAL A 1240 -28.15 19.57 -23.38
C VAL A 1240 -28.87 19.39 -24.73
N ARG A 1241 -29.71 18.35 -24.86
CA ARG A 1241 -30.53 18.12 -26.06
C ARG A 1241 -31.43 19.31 -26.38
N ALA A 1242 -32.12 19.85 -25.38
CA ALA A 1242 -33.01 20.98 -25.55
C ALA A 1242 -32.25 22.24 -26.01
N ALA A 1243 -31.03 22.44 -25.53
CA ALA A 1243 -30.20 23.59 -25.87
C ALA A 1243 -29.50 23.47 -27.24
N ARG A 1244 -29.14 22.25 -27.67
CA ARG A 1244 -28.22 22.02 -28.80
C ARG A 1244 -28.78 21.17 -29.95
N GLY A 1245 -30.00 20.64 -29.79
CA GLY A 1245 -30.60 19.68 -30.70
C GLY A 1245 -30.15 18.24 -30.43
N GLN A 1246 -30.72 17.30 -31.18
CA GLN A 1246 -30.49 15.87 -30.97
C GLN A 1246 -29.17 15.42 -31.60
N ARG A 1247 -28.13 15.28 -30.77
CA ARG A 1247 -26.77 14.89 -31.18
C ARG A 1247 -26.19 13.92 -30.15
N PRO A 1248 -26.15 12.60 -30.45
CA PRO A 1248 -25.78 11.58 -29.47
C PRO A 1248 -24.42 11.83 -28.78
N VAL A 1249 -23.46 12.39 -29.53
CA VAL A 1249 -22.12 12.72 -29.03
C VAL A 1249 -22.14 13.72 -27.86
N ASP A 1250 -23.17 14.56 -27.78
CA ASP A 1250 -23.32 15.62 -26.76
C ASP A 1250 -24.36 15.27 -25.69
N ASP A 1251 -25.53 14.80 -26.12
CA ASP A 1251 -26.75 14.83 -25.31
C ASP A 1251 -27.10 13.51 -24.60
N ILE A 1252 -26.34 12.45 -24.85
CA ILE A 1252 -26.39 11.18 -24.10
C ILE A 1252 -24.99 10.73 -23.64
N ALA A 1253 -24.01 11.64 -23.67
CA ALA A 1253 -22.63 11.34 -23.36
C ALA A 1253 -22.42 10.96 -21.88
N MET A 1254 -23.00 11.71 -20.95
CA MET A 1254 -22.80 11.46 -19.52
C MET A 1254 -23.56 10.20 -19.10
N THR A 1255 -22.84 9.25 -18.52
CA THR A 1255 -23.35 7.94 -18.07
C THR A 1255 -23.11 7.77 -16.58
N VAL A 1256 -24.06 7.15 -15.87
CA VAL A 1256 -23.93 6.85 -14.44
C VAL A 1256 -23.36 5.44 -14.23
N PHE A 1257 -22.40 5.32 -13.33
CA PHE A 1257 -21.77 4.08 -12.90
C PHE A 1257 -21.86 3.95 -11.37
N GLY A 1258 -22.02 2.73 -10.84
CA GLY A 1258 -22.10 2.46 -9.40
C GLY A 1258 -23.54 2.40 -8.86
N ASP A 1259 -23.80 2.99 -7.68
CA ASP A 1259 -25.14 3.04 -7.10
C ASP A 1259 -26.00 4.15 -7.77
N PRO A 1260 -27.12 3.81 -8.45
CA PRO A 1260 -27.97 4.80 -9.10
C PRO A 1260 -28.77 5.70 -8.14
N LEU A 1261 -28.93 5.28 -6.88
CA LEU A 1261 -29.87 5.86 -5.92
C LEU A 1261 -29.21 6.77 -4.88
N VAL A 1262 -27.93 7.12 -5.05
CA VAL A 1262 -27.26 8.12 -4.21
C VAL A 1262 -27.97 9.46 -4.33
N THR A 1263 -28.15 10.16 -3.20
CA THR A 1263 -28.81 11.48 -3.11
C THR A 1263 -27.96 12.43 -2.27
N VAL A 1264 -28.28 13.72 -2.32
CA VAL A 1264 -27.57 14.76 -1.56
C VAL A 1264 -27.65 14.53 -0.05
N VAL A 1265 -26.50 14.61 0.63
CA VAL A 1265 -26.42 14.59 2.10
C VAL A 1265 -26.71 16.01 2.61
N ARG A 1266 -27.76 16.16 3.42
CA ARG A 1266 -28.16 17.47 3.94
C ARG A 1266 -27.42 17.81 5.22
N ARG A 1267 -26.89 19.04 5.30
CA ARG A 1267 -26.28 19.61 6.52
C ARG A 1267 -27.30 19.54 7.65
N HIS A 1268 -27.01 18.76 8.70
CA HIS A 1268 -27.81 18.79 9.91
C HIS A 1268 -27.66 20.19 10.52
N SER A 1269 -28.74 20.95 10.53
CA SER A 1269 -28.79 22.21 11.26
C SER A 1269 -28.87 21.90 12.75
N ASP A 1270 -28.00 22.54 13.52
CA ASP A 1270 -27.79 22.45 14.97
C ASP A 1270 -28.87 21.75 15.82
N GLY A 1271 -28.41 20.70 16.51
CA GLY A 1271 -28.66 20.51 17.94
C GLY A 1271 -30.11 20.61 18.44
N ARG A 1272 -30.94 19.61 18.13
CA ARG A 1272 -31.84 18.92 19.07
C ARG A 1272 -32.63 17.84 18.31
N GLU A 1273 -32.79 16.69 18.98
CA GLU A 1273 -33.57 15.51 18.60
C GLU A 1273 -32.87 14.48 17.70
N ASN A 1274 -32.08 13.61 18.36
CA ASN A 1274 -32.16 12.17 18.12
C ASN A 1274 -31.73 11.43 19.41
N ALA A 1275 -32.57 11.56 20.43
CA ALA A 1275 -32.68 10.59 21.51
C ALA A 1275 -34.08 9.99 21.41
N ASN A 1276 -34.28 9.08 20.45
CA ASN A 1276 -35.26 7.99 20.47
C ASN A 1276 -35.39 7.34 19.09
N ALA A 1277 -34.59 6.32 18.84
CA ALA A 1277 -35.01 5.12 18.10
C ALA A 1277 -33.94 4.04 18.31
N GLY A 1278 -34.01 3.38 19.48
CA GLY A 1278 -33.41 2.07 19.65
C GLY A 1278 -34.37 1.01 19.14
N ASN A 1279 -33.88 0.17 18.22
CA ASN A 1279 -33.91 -1.29 18.33
C ASN A 1279 -33.05 -1.90 17.21
#